data_AF-A0A1C1CNM1-F1
#
_entry.id   AF-A0A1C1CNM1-F1
#
_cell.length_a   1.000
_cell.length_b   1.000
_cell.length_c   1.000
_cell.angle_alpha   90.00
_cell.angle_beta   90.00
_cell.angle_gamma   90.00
#
_symmetry.space_group_name_H-M   'P 1'
#
loop_
_entity.id
_entity.type
_entity.pdbx_description
1 polymer ?
#
loop_
_entity_poly.entity_id
_entity_poly.type
_entity_poly.pdbx_seq_one_letter_code
_entity_poly.pdbx_strand_id
1 'polypeptide(L)'
;MSARDGNDVQSSDNHDFKKRKTVPLAFTKTYARDWTEKDAFREFYQNWRDGIIESFNLRLDQVRPIFVRNDHDEIHITASEVAESTAGTSTPRLLGYIIFKSQQGSLEVTNFEAKLERRHLYLGETNKGIDSRSAGGHGEGFKVGALVLRRSGYSSVLGKGAETHRDQQSTLNQRRGLVARIREDMTVKIGKSTDDKHGIRPKKNGISEETFRAWLTVSLDLDPPNAAQVIHTPAGDLIGDPRYRGRVYVKGLLVSEYGVYKSNGKDYRFGYNFNTGDVNRDRQSLLNPREEAKVLAKIWESAIAMKGVEMVNSYVELFNQDEEVPDIAMALKNVSRLTAKNICKYLKMFHPEAFFYSEREESEQNPTTDEDIISQELEKKPFRLPKKLWQIIRKHEDRHGRKLMLTPLEERRRLFQMSPRIGLPTDVFGLHIVRALKGAFSLDVKLVDLHFEFVDGAQTSIDLLYDQNLQVLHIHGKWLNFTHMHRGSSCEFFRAIGQNPTDSDRGFVCDHVVQDLLESAFDELRMPFGLTQESASCLRRNAVEYLRQMPRAVSLEAPEAANTLKVSWIGNESAILVRQFGANIHYSVTLHKASSCEREIGVVLNTSKTDISDTPTEADHAHNACGCPTRVIARAHSKAIFKELDHMEAYFPMVSRAEGPSFFGLPPPALKPRESITATGQTSDGQHDTAVTARRRQRTPSVHSSASGNLPDTPCGHYDDLPGGPRGDFDDSRAATSSAPRATIEPAAVPLSDFHNTIAQEDENTWAEWHDQYLTQAFSGLLPPRKGSIQVRGAPLRAPLHDRDLSHTFERRQYAWVQLNGESGEQVIYIHDIFQQENQSEVDYYLLATLYSSFRSIFPSGNVATNGRGAERENGLILHFSDFEKMRTPEDAALILLADVSAARCLDDGRTAVSHVFQHLPADHGDLYCRFAIRDSTAENTACLTPLAAHLLDTQEELWSRPKFCSPSTPLAFDLSPEVLGVSEGFSQAGFIIQAAFGIDETQPSTWKDRHNSAQTFDGAILDTFDDLNTKKLLPIQLPDPVPPRIVLLAGEHTYFRINKLNEQMPRLDQFLHDLEVIDTADAEEGPNFLVMLMSPALLHSSAMSRFSETILRLMKLRYSVHMKIVQVRQYGLPQERSILVIVASPICAPLPWNDERYTVQSTDVATLGELLADLNFGNDRMANKECSGFVCSPPQDNERTGSSSLVHVYNHYTGISVADGHGHIDVEANTTLRLVNGPQPWKHPDRPDRLTIRELARVQGIPDDFKFWGPIESQYEALEETRGREWLLPKNIAEGKMWSRMPGSNVGVRVSRSLPICPTITKLKLAAQLGKKDSCWTGSGTAIGHGRACFLVELMDFAGDSCEMLTDDLESSTHSNRLLYGGLGLTEQAFLVS
;
A
#
# COMPACT_ATOMS: atom_id res chain seq x y z
N MET A 1 -48.56 -32.28 26.89
CA MET A 1 -49.13 -33.58 26.47
C MET A 1 -50.35 -33.87 27.34
N SER A 2 -51.34 -34.60 26.81
CA SER A 2 -52.65 -34.87 27.44
C SER A 2 -53.48 -33.61 27.73
N ALA A 3 -54.52 -33.39 26.93
CA ALA A 3 -55.66 -32.55 27.31
C ALA A 3 -56.79 -33.44 27.86
N ARG A 4 -57.57 -32.92 28.83
CA ARG A 4 -58.85 -33.46 29.26
C ARG A 4 -59.68 -32.36 29.91
N ASP A 5 -61.00 -32.45 29.76
CA ASP A 5 -61.98 -31.44 30.15
C ASP A 5 -62.19 -31.34 31.67
N GLY A 6 -62.77 -30.23 32.14
CA GLY A 6 -62.78 -29.87 33.56
C GLY A 6 -63.86 -28.87 34.02
N ASN A 7 -65.08 -28.97 33.49
CA ASN A 7 -66.34 -28.39 34.00
C ASN A 7 -66.52 -26.87 34.18
N ASP A 8 -67.75 -26.42 33.91
CA ASP A 8 -68.31 -25.16 34.43
C ASP A 8 -68.24 -25.07 35.96
N VAL A 9 -67.87 -23.89 36.46
CA VAL A 9 -68.34 -23.38 37.76
C VAL A 9 -68.80 -21.94 37.58
N GLN A 10 -70.10 -21.75 37.39
CA GLN A 10 -70.72 -20.44 37.51
C GLN A 10 -70.98 -20.07 38.98
N SER A 11 -71.02 -18.76 39.23
CA SER A 11 -71.64 -18.06 40.37
C SER A 11 -70.86 -17.93 41.71
N SER A 12 -71.13 -16.79 42.37
CA SER A 12 -70.85 -16.48 43.79
C SER A 12 -69.40 -16.40 44.31
N ASP A 13 -68.59 -15.44 43.80
CA ASP A 13 -67.49 -14.88 44.63
C ASP A 13 -67.19 -13.37 44.38
N ASN A 14 -68.09 -12.65 43.69
CA ASN A 14 -67.83 -11.26 43.25
C ASN A 14 -68.27 -10.17 44.27
N HIS A 15 -68.39 -10.53 45.56
CA HIS A 15 -69.01 -9.68 46.59
C HIS A 15 -68.17 -9.47 47.88
N ASP A 16 -66.84 -9.69 47.88
CA ASP A 16 -65.97 -9.23 48.99
C ASP A 16 -64.71 -8.47 48.54
N PHE A 17 -64.92 -7.26 48.02
CA PHE A 17 -63.87 -6.23 47.89
C PHE A 17 -63.67 -5.39 49.17
N LYS A 18 -64.38 -5.69 50.29
CA LYS A 18 -64.33 -4.88 51.52
C LYS A 18 -63.18 -5.23 52.45
N LYS A 19 -62.42 -6.29 52.19
CA LYS A 19 -61.26 -6.71 53.01
C LYS A 19 -59.95 -6.63 52.24
N ARG A 20 -58.96 -5.94 52.83
CA ARG A 20 -57.57 -5.89 52.36
C ARG A 20 -56.97 -7.31 52.42
N LYS A 21 -56.82 -7.96 51.26
CA LYS A 21 -56.56 -9.41 51.15
C LYS A 21 -55.32 -9.67 50.29
N THR A 22 -54.18 -9.92 50.94
CA THR A 22 -52.87 -10.14 50.31
C THR A 22 -52.86 -11.39 49.42
N VAL A 23 -52.23 -11.30 48.25
CA VAL A 23 -51.95 -12.45 47.37
C VAL A 23 -50.44 -12.68 47.35
N PRO A 24 -49.92 -13.83 47.83
CA PRO A 24 -48.50 -14.14 47.69
C PRO A 24 -48.19 -14.52 46.24
N LEU A 25 -47.20 -13.86 45.64
CA LEU A 25 -46.62 -14.27 44.36
C LEU A 25 -45.58 -15.36 44.61
N ALA A 26 -45.59 -16.43 43.81
CA ALA A 26 -44.71 -17.59 43.98
C ALA A 26 -43.26 -17.35 43.50
N PHE A 27 -42.75 -16.12 43.63
CA PHE A 27 -41.38 -15.76 43.27
C PHE A 27 -40.48 -15.63 44.51
N THR A 28 -39.25 -16.13 44.41
CA THR A 28 -38.21 -15.85 45.40
C THR A 28 -37.68 -14.42 45.24
N LYS A 29 -37.10 -13.83 46.30
CA LYS A 29 -36.41 -12.50 46.21
C LYS A 29 -35.34 -12.45 45.10
N THR A 30 -34.79 -13.62 44.74
CA THR A 30 -33.74 -13.82 43.74
C THR A 30 -34.26 -14.24 42.36
N TYR A 31 -35.57 -14.25 42.13
CA TYR A 31 -36.12 -14.52 40.79
C TYR A 31 -35.77 -13.37 39.82
N ALA A 32 -35.49 -13.71 38.55
CA ALA A 32 -34.99 -12.78 37.52
C ALA A 32 -33.87 -11.86 38.06
N ARG A 33 -32.70 -12.42 38.44
CA ARG A 33 -31.59 -11.62 39.03
C ARG A 33 -31.12 -10.51 38.10
N ASP A 34 -31.04 -10.84 36.81
CA ASP A 34 -30.44 -10.02 35.76
C ASP A 34 -31.30 -8.79 35.41
N TRP A 35 -32.57 -8.78 35.81
CA TRP A 35 -33.48 -7.66 35.59
C TRP A 35 -33.15 -6.47 36.51
N THR A 36 -33.01 -5.32 35.87
CA THR A 36 -32.69 -4.02 36.48
C THR A 36 -33.94 -3.19 36.78
N GLU A 37 -33.75 -2.04 37.40
CA GLU A 37 -34.82 -1.03 37.59
C GLU A 37 -35.40 -0.55 36.24
N LYS A 38 -34.57 -0.48 35.19
CA LYS A 38 -34.93 -0.15 33.82
C LYS A 38 -35.84 -1.22 33.20
N ASP A 39 -35.49 -2.50 33.37
CA ASP A 39 -36.33 -3.64 32.91
C ASP A 39 -37.70 -3.66 33.58
N ALA A 40 -37.75 -3.34 34.88
CA ALA A 40 -39.01 -3.22 35.60
C ALA A 40 -39.88 -2.08 35.03
N PHE A 41 -39.31 -0.90 34.80
CA PHE A 41 -40.05 0.22 34.21
C PHE A 41 -40.55 -0.10 32.79
N ARG A 42 -39.78 -0.81 31.95
CA ARG A 42 -40.25 -1.28 30.63
C ARG A 42 -41.57 -2.06 30.72
N GLU A 43 -41.72 -2.95 31.70
CA GLU A 43 -42.98 -3.68 31.90
C GLU A 43 -44.12 -2.78 32.40
N PHE A 44 -43.84 -1.79 33.28
CA PHE A 44 -44.88 -0.83 33.66
C PHE A 44 -45.31 0.05 32.49
N TYR A 45 -44.37 0.55 31.68
CA TYR A 45 -44.65 1.32 30.47
C TYR A 45 -45.41 0.49 29.42
N GLN A 46 -45.01 -0.76 29.15
CA GLN A 46 -45.75 -1.61 28.23
C GLN A 46 -47.18 -1.88 28.73
N ASN A 47 -47.39 -2.14 30.02
CA ASN A 47 -48.76 -2.34 30.52
C ASN A 47 -49.58 -1.03 30.58
N TRP A 48 -48.92 0.13 30.60
CA TRP A 48 -49.56 1.42 30.36
C TRP A 48 -50.00 1.56 28.90
N ARG A 49 -49.09 1.40 27.94
CA ARG A 49 -49.38 1.50 26.48
C ARG A 49 -50.39 0.45 26.01
N ASP A 50 -50.16 -0.82 26.31
CA ASP A 50 -51.05 -1.92 25.91
C ASP A 50 -52.45 -1.79 26.54
N GLY A 51 -52.53 -1.35 27.81
CA GLY A 51 -53.82 -1.18 28.49
C GLY A 51 -54.62 0.03 27.98
N ILE A 52 -53.95 1.06 27.45
CA ILE A 52 -54.59 2.16 26.70
C ILE A 52 -55.10 1.64 25.35
N ILE A 53 -54.28 0.88 24.61
CA ILE A 53 -54.67 0.24 23.34
C ILE A 53 -55.89 -0.67 23.51
N GLU A 54 -55.94 -1.47 24.57
CA GLU A 54 -57.06 -2.36 24.90
C GLU A 54 -58.32 -1.58 25.31
N SER A 55 -58.19 -0.57 26.18
CA SER A 55 -59.34 0.18 26.72
C SER A 55 -60.02 1.09 25.69
N PHE A 56 -59.28 1.57 24.68
CA PHE A 56 -59.80 2.47 23.63
C PHE A 56 -59.82 1.83 22.22
N ASN A 57 -59.43 0.55 22.09
CA ASN A 57 -59.35 -0.21 20.84
C ASN A 57 -58.56 0.48 19.72
N LEU A 58 -57.36 0.97 20.03
CA LEU A 58 -56.52 1.72 19.11
C LEU A 58 -55.56 0.83 18.30
N ARG A 59 -54.97 1.40 17.24
CA ARG A 59 -53.76 0.88 16.60
C ARG A 59 -52.51 1.34 17.37
N LEU A 60 -51.37 0.71 17.12
CA LEU A 60 -50.11 1.04 17.80
C LEU A 60 -49.64 2.49 17.48
N ASP A 61 -49.81 2.91 16.24
CA ASP A 61 -49.45 4.23 15.71
C ASP A 61 -50.32 5.38 16.25
N GLN A 62 -51.49 5.08 16.82
CA GLN A 62 -52.45 6.08 17.33
C GLN A 62 -52.20 6.49 18.79
N VAL A 63 -51.33 5.75 19.51
CA VAL A 63 -51.01 6.02 20.93
C VAL A 63 -49.62 6.65 21.02
N ARG A 64 -49.55 7.98 20.93
CA ARG A 64 -48.30 8.73 21.05
C ARG A 64 -48.17 9.35 22.44
N PRO A 65 -47.12 9.03 23.23
CA PRO A 65 -46.79 9.76 24.45
C PRO A 65 -46.29 11.16 24.09
N ILE A 66 -46.66 12.15 24.90
CA ILE A 66 -46.23 13.55 24.76
C ILE A 66 -45.80 14.07 26.13
N PHE A 67 -44.61 14.68 26.21
CA PHE A 67 -44.17 15.39 27.41
C PHE A 67 -44.90 16.73 27.50
N VAL A 68 -45.83 16.85 28.44
CA VAL A 68 -46.54 18.11 28.74
C VAL A 68 -45.87 18.92 29.86
N ARG A 69 -44.95 18.28 30.60
CA ARG A 69 -43.99 18.91 31.51
C ARG A 69 -42.70 18.10 31.50
N ASN A 70 -41.54 18.73 31.47
CA ASN A 70 -40.24 18.05 31.44
C ASN A 70 -39.16 18.94 32.06
N ASP A 71 -39.22 19.14 33.38
CA ASP A 71 -38.24 19.92 34.13
C ASP A 71 -37.69 19.11 35.33
N HIS A 72 -36.78 19.73 36.08
CA HIS A 72 -36.07 19.10 37.20
C HIS A 72 -36.96 18.84 38.44
N ASP A 73 -38.11 19.50 38.56
CA ASP A 73 -39.07 19.26 39.65
C ASP A 73 -40.04 18.14 39.28
N GLU A 74 -40.64 18.19 38.08
CA GLU A 74 -41.61 17.20 37.63
C GLU A 74 -41.58 16.91 36.11
N ILE A 75 -41.76 15.63 35.76
CA ILE A 75 -41.87 15.17 34.36
C ILE A 75 -43.25 14.55 34.19
N HIS A 76 -44.07 15.11 33.30
CA HIS A 76 -45.44 14.69 33.01
C HIS A 76 -45.53 14.25 31.55
N ILE A 77 -45.87 12.98 31.34
CA ILE A 77 -46.07 12.37 30.02
C ILE A 77 -47.56 12.01 29.90
N THR A 78 -48.20 12.35 28.79
CA THR A 78 -49.60 12.02 28.51
C THR A 78 -49.74 11.19 27.26
N ALA A 79 -50.57 10.15 27.29
CA ALA A 79 -51.08 9.52 26.07
C ALA A 79 -52.35 10.23 25.62
N SER A 80 -52.37 10.63 24.35
CA SER A 80 -53.51 11.28 23.72
C SER A 80 -53.80 10.65 22.36
N GLU A 81 -55.09 10.58 22.02
CA GLU A 81 -55.54 10.10 20.72
C GLU A 81 -55.11 11.06 19.60
N VAL A 82 -54.37 10.55 18.61
CA VAL A 82 -53.93 11.34 17.44
C VAL A 82 -55.10 11.48 16.47
N ALA A 83 -55.61 12.71 16.30
CA ALA A 83 -56.71 12.97 15.37
C ALA A 83 -56.26 12.78 13.91
N GLU A 84 -56.90 11.83 13.20
CA GLU A 84 -56.69 11.65 11.76
C GLU A 84 -57.24 12.87 11.00
N SER A 85 -56.40 13.44 10.13
CA SER A 85 -56.53 14.80 9.59
C SER A 85 -57.84 15.07 8.81
N THR A 86 -58.87 15.49 9.55
CA THR A 86 -60.11 16.06 9.03
C THR A 86 -60.44 17.35 9.81
N ALA A 87 -60.91 18.38 9.12
CA ALA A 87 -60.94 19.74 9.66
C ALA A 87 -62.02 19.93 10.75
N GLY A 88 -61.62 19.89 12.02
CA GLY A 88 -62.51 20.14 13.16
C GLY A 88 -61.76 20.41 14.46
N THR A 89 -62.26 21.33 15.28
CA THR A 89 -61.61 21.85 16.50
C THR A 89 -61.73 20.93 17.73
N SER A 90 -61.60 19.61 17.55
CA SER A 90 -61.57 18.65 18.68
C SER A 90 -60.22 18.70 19.39
N THR A 91 -60.22 19.06 20.68
CA THR A 91 -59.02 18.90 21.52
C THR A 91 -58.80 17.41 21.82
N PRO A 92 -57.58 16.87 21.67
CA PRO A 92 -57.33 15.43 21.72
C PRO A 92 -57.73 14.81 23.07
N ARG A 93 -58.30 13.60 23.02
CA ARG A 93 -58.76 12.87 24.21
C ARG A 93 -57.55 12.39 25.00
N LEU A 94 -57.45 12.80 26.26
CA LEU A 94 -56.47 12.25 27.21
C LEU A 94 -56.86 10.82 27.59
N LEU A 95 -55.94 9.87 27.40
CA LEU A 95 -56.14 8.42 27.58
C LEU A 95 -55.44 7.84 28.82
N GLY A 96 -54.47 8.58 29.36
CA GLY A 96 -53.69 8.21 30.53
C GLY A 96 -52.45 9.08 30.67
N TYR A 97 -51.74 8.93 31.79
CA TYR A 97 -50.54 9.72 32.07
C TYR A 97 -49.50 8.96 32.89
N ILE A 98 -48.27 9.47 32.85
CA ILE A 98 -47.15 9.12 33.73
C ILE A 98 -46.64 10.44 34.34
N ILE A 99 -46.54 10.52 35.67
CA ILE A 99 -46.06 11.71 36.38
C ILE A 99 -44.94 11.30 37.35
N PHE A 100 -43.75 11.84 37.13
CA PHE A 100 -42.62 11.79 38.06
C PHE A 100 -42.51 13.10 38.83
N LYS A 101 -42.17 13.03 40.12
CA LYS A 101 -41.99 14.16 41.03
C LYS A 101 -40.67 14.01 41.80
N SER A 102 -39.70 14.85 41.46
CA SER A 102 -38.30 14.78 41.89
C SER A 102 -38.15 14.92 43.41
N GLN A 103 -38.71 15.99 44.01
CA GLN A 103 -38.66 16.24 45.45
C GLN A 103 -39.27 15.12 46.32
N GLN A 104 -40.15 14.30 45.75
CA GLN A 104 -40.85 13.21 46.44
C GLN A 104 -40.25 11.84 46.13
N GLY A 105 -39.36 11.76 45.14
CA GLY A 105 -38.75 10.54 44.63
C GLY A 105 -39.78 9.51 44.16
N SER A 106 -40.87 9.99 43.55
CA SER A 106 -42.08 9.20 43.27
C SER A 106 -42.57 9.30 41.83
N LEU A 107 -43.11 8.19 41.34
CA LEU A 107 -43.60 7.99 39.98
C LEU A 107 -45.04 7.43 40.03
N GLU A 108 -45.95 8.04 39.29
CA GLU A 108 -47.35 7.63 39.16
C GLU A 108 -47.67 7.30 37.70
N VAL A 109 -48.17 6.08 37.45
CA VAL A 109 -48.53 5.56 36.13
C VAL A 109 -50.02 5.25 36.15
N THR A 110 -50.80 5.90 35.29
CA THR A 110 -52.27 5.80 35.28
C THR A 110 -52.81 5.55 33.87
N ASN A 111 -53.53 4.43 33.71
CA ASN A 111 -54.35 4.12 32.53
C ASN A 111 -55.80 4.52 32.82
N PHE A 112 -56.45 5.27 31.94
CA PHE A 112 -57.89 5.54 32.09
C PHE A 112 -58.76 4.38 31.61
N GLU A 113 -59.92 4.21 32.24
CA GLU A 113 -60.96 3.20 31.89
C GLU A 113 -60.52 1.71 31.98
N ALA A 114 -59.25 1.46 32.33
CA ALA A 114 -58.62 0.14 32.37
C ALA A 114 -58.97 -0.70 33.63
N LYS A 115 -59.19 -2.01 33.43
CA LYS A 115 -59.67 -2.92 34.50
C LYS A 115 -58.57 -3.85 35.02
N LEU A 116 -58.09 -3.57 36.23
CA LEU A 116 -57.45 -4.61 37.05
C LEU A 116 -58.52 -5.46 37.75
N GLU A 117 -58.51 -6.76 37.46
CA GLU A 117 -59.29 -7.82 38.11
C GLU A 117 -58.37 -8.80 38.85
N ARG A 118 -58.93 -9.59 39.77
CA ARG A 118 -58.14 -10.49 40.64
C ARG A 118 -57.35 -11.54 39.86
N ARG A 119 -57.91 -12.06 38.77
CA ARG A 119 -57.29 -13.07 37.91
C ARG A 119 -55.99 -12.57 37.25
N HIS A 120 -55.92 -11.27 36.91
CA HIS A 120 -54.74 -10.65 36.31
C HIS A 120 -53.50 -10.67 37.23
N LEU A 121 -53.65 -10.98 38.53
CA LEU A 121 -52.54 -11.15 39.48
C LEU A 121 -51.97 -12.58 39.51
N TYR A 122 -52.65 -13.58 38.95
CA TYR A 122 -52.15 -14.96 38.89
C TYR A 122 -51.05 -15.12 37.82
N LEU A 123 -50.16 -16.09 37.99
CA LEU A 123 -49.09 -16.37 37.01
C LEU A 123 -49.69 -16.95 35.72
N GLY A 124 -49.11 -16.62 34.57
CA GLY A 124 -49.59 -17.05 33.25
C GLY A 124 -50.83 -16.32 32.70
N GLU A 125 -51.65 -15.66 33.53
CA GLU A 125 -52.86 -14.97 33.06
C GLU A 125 -52.55 -13.77 32.14
N THR A 126 -52.96 -13.84 30.87
CA THR A 126 -52.81 -12.77 29.88
C THR A 126 -53.62 -12.95 28.59
N ASN A 127 -54.12 -11.84 28.06
CA ASN A 127 -54.79 -11.77 26.74
C ASN A 127 -53.78 -11.70 25.59
N LYS A 128 -52.54 -11.23 25.88
CA LYS A 128 -51.58 -10.72 24.89
C LYS A 128 -50.96 -11.77 23.96
N GLY A 129 -51.08 -13.07 24.27
CA GLY A 129 -50.54 -14.15 23.44
C GLY A 129 -51.25 -14.32 22.09
N ILE A 130 -52.38 -13.64 21.87
CA ILE A 130 -53.22 -13.73 20.67
C ILE A 130 -53.27 -12.39 19.90
N ASP A 131 -52.86 -11.28 20.52
CA ASP A 131 -52.92 -9.94 19.91
C ASP A 131 -51.59 -9.56 19.25
N SER A 132 -51.58 -9.52 17.91
CA SER A 132 -50.40 -9.16 17.13
C SER A 132 -49.91 -7.72 17.33
N ARG A 133 -50.69 -6.84 17.97
CA ARG A 133 -50.23 -5.50 18.42
C ARG A 133 -49.30 -5.58 19.64
N SER A 134 -49.50 -6.58 20.51
CA SER A 134 -48.72 -6.74 21.74
C SER A 134 -47.26 -7.14 21.46
N ALA A 135 -46.35 -6.76 22.36
CA ALA A 135 -44.92 -7.09 22.29
C ALA A 135 -44.48 -8.21 23.26
N GLY A 136 -45.41 -9.01 23.81
CA GLY A 136 -45.05 -10.12 24.70
C GLY A 136 -46.25 -10.89 25.27
N GLY A 137 -46.16 -12.23 25.28
CA GLY A 137 -47.29 -13.13 25.53
C GLY A 137 -47.32 -13.88 26.88
N HIS A 138 -46.39 -13.62 27.81
CA HIS A 138 -46.21 -14.47 29.02
C HIS A 138 -47.02 -14.06 30.27
N GLY A 139 -47.57 -12.84 30.32
CA GLY A 139 -48.46 -12.39 31.41
C GLY A 139 -47.82 -12.08 32.76
N GLU A 140 -46.51 -12.33 32.92
CA GLU A 140 -45.82 -12.22 34.22
C GLU A 140 -45.06 -10.91 34.43
N GLY A 141 -44.67 -10.21 33.38
CA GLY A 141 -43.73 -9.08 33.42
C GLY A 141 -44.07 -7.99 34.44
N PHE A 142 -45.36 -7.61 34.56
CA PHE A 142 -45.83 -6.67 35.59
C PHE A 142 -45.51 -7.13 37.03
N LYS A 143 -45.67 -8.43 37.30
CA LYS A 143 -45.46 -9.05 38.62
C LYS A 143 -43.96 -9.18 38.92
N VAL A 144 -43.14 -9.45 37.89
CA VAL A 144 -41.67 -9.48 37.99
C VAL A 144 -41.12 -8.05 38.17
N GLY A 145 -41.62 -7.06 37.43
CA GLY A 145 -41.23 -5.65 37.60
C GLY A 145 -41.52 -5.11 39.01
N ALA A 146 -42.68 -5.44 39.58
CA ALA A 146 -42.99 -5.10 40.97
C ALA A 146 -42.04 -5.77 41.99
N LEU A 147 -41.62 -7.02 41.74
CA LEU A 147 -40.62 -7.71 42.55
C LEU A 147 -39.24 -7.05 42.44
N VAL A 148 -38.81 -6.67 41.24
CA VAL A 148 -37.51 -6.04 40.97
C VAL A 148 -37.42 -4.65 41.61
N LEU A 149 -38.43 -3.80 41.47
CA LEU A 149 -38.47 -2.51 42.16
C LEU A 149 -38.40 -2.66 43.69
N ARG A 150 -39.06 -3.69 44.23
CA ARG A 150 -39.00 -3.99 45.67
C ARG A 150 -37.65 -4.56 46.11
N ARG A 151 -36.94 -5.27 45.23
CA ARG A 151 -35.54 -5.69 45.44
C ARG A 151 -34.59 -4.48 45.48
N SER A 152 -34.83 -3.47 44.64
CA SER A 152 -34.08 -2.20 44.61
C SER A 152 -34.46 -1.18 45.71
N GLY A 153 -35.31 -1.55 46.67
CA GLY A 153 -35.63 -0.71 47.84
C GLY A 153 -36.77 0.29 47.63
N TYR A 154 -37.53 0.20 46.53
CA TYR A 154 -38.76 0.97 46.32
C TYR A 154 -40.00 0.24 46.86
N SER A 155 -41.09 0.98 47.01
CA SER A 155 -42.44 0.46 47.22
C SER A 155 -43.30 0.73 45.99
N SER A 156 -44.01 -0.28 45.49
CA SER A 156 -45.03 -0.16 44.44
C SER A 156 -46.42 -0.39 45.03
N VAL A 157 -47.24 0.65 45.10
CA VAL A 157 -48.62 0.61 45.60
C VAL A 157 -49.59 0.62 44.42
N LEU A 158 -50.55 -0.31 44.45
CA LEU A 158 -51.55 -0.50 43.39
C LEU A 158 -52.91 0.00 43.89
N GLY A 159 -53.44 1.06 43.28
CA GLY A 159 -54.60 1.79 43.80
C GLY A 159 -55.93 1.29 43.25
N LYS A 160 -56.78 0.72 44.12
CA LYS A 160 -58.22 0.55 43.85
C LYS A 160 -59.03 0.62 45.16
N GLY A 161 -59.44 1.83 45.53
CA GLY A 161 -60.10 2.15 46.80
C GLY A 161 -61.62 2.00 46.76
N ALA A 162 -62.18 1.29 47.74
CA ALA A 162 -63.61 1.13 47.95
C ALA A 162 -64.06 1.90 49.21
N GLU A 163 -64.06 3.23 49.15
CA GLU A 163 -64.55 4.06 50.26
C GLU A 163 -66.03 4.44 50.13
N THR A 164 -66.70 4.43 51.28
CA THR A 164 -68.12 4.70 51.47
C THR A 164 -68.34 6.03 52.19
N HIS A 165 -68.42 7.13 51.44
CA HIS A 165 -69.10 8.35 51.88
C HIS A 165 -69.92 8.95 50.74
N ARG A 166 -70.87 9.82 51.09
CA ARG A 166 -71.91 10.37 50.20
C ARG A 166 -71.43 11.56 49.36
N ASP A 167 -72.25 11.90 48.36
CA ASP A 167 -72.43 13.23 47.77
C ASP A 167 -71.22 13.88 47.06
N GLN A 168 -70.96 13.41 45.83
CA GLN A 168 -70.56 14.32 44.75
C GLN A 168 -71.01 13.80 43.38
N GLN A 169 -72.27 14.08 43.04
CA GLN A 169 -72.88 13.74 41.76
C GLN A 169 -72.89 15.01 40.89
N SER A 170 -71.77 15.31 40.22
CA SER A 170 -71.59 16.60 39.51
C SER A 170 -70.73 16.50 38.25
N THR A 171 -71.13 17.25 37.22
CA THR A 171 -70.43 17.53 35.94
C THR A 171 -69.90 16.34 35.13
N LEU A 172 -70.70 15.87 34.17
CA LEU A 172 -70.24 14.97 33.08
C LEU A 172 -69.37 15.68 32.02
N ASN A 173 -69.25 17.02 32.08
CA ASN A 173 -68.69 17.87 31.01
C ASN A 173 -67.37 18.58 31.35
N GLN A 174 -66.70 18.28 32.47
CA GLN A 174 -65.35 18.81 32.71
C GLN A 174 -64.30 18.00 31.94
N ARG A 175 -63.32 18.68 31.32
CA ARG A 175 -62.17 18.03 30.66
C ARG A 175 -61.42 17.16 31.67
N ARG A 176 -61.13 15.91 31.29
CA ARG A 176 -60.43 14.92 32.12
C ARG A 176 -59.00 15.40 32.38
N GLY A 177 -58.69 15.74 33.63
CA GLY A 177 -57.39 16.27 34.05
C GLY A 177 -56.41 15.18 34.53
N LEU A 178 -55.23 15.62 34.97
CA LEU A 178 -54.14 14.77 35.49
C LEU A 178 -54.39 14.31 36.95
N VAL A 179 -55.56 13.71 37.20
CA VAL A 179 -55.97 13.19 38.51
C VAL A 179 -56.66 11.84 38.32
N ALA A 180 -56.16 10.79 38.99
CA ALA A 180 -56.68 9.43 38.86
C ALA A 180 -58.05 9.28 39.53
N ARG A 181 -59.05 8.81 38.78
CA ARG A 181 -60.34 8.38 39.31
C ARG A 181 -60.24 6.91 39.72
N ILE A 182 -59.88 6.66 40.98
CA ILE A 182 -59.54 5.32 41.53
C ILE A 182 -60.68 4.26 41.39
N ARG A 183 -61.90 4.66 40.99
CA ARG A 183 -63.02 3.75 40.64
C ARG A 183 -63.06 3.35 39.16
N GLU A 184 -62.54 4.19 38.26
CA GLU A 184 -62.63 4.10 36.79
C GLU A 184 -61.27 3.77 36.15
N ASP A 185 -60.18 4.20 36.78
CA ASP A 185 -58.80 4.15 36.25
C ASP A 185 -57.94 3.10 36.97
N MET A 186 -56.85 2.66 36.34
CA MET A 186 -55.85 1.78 36.94
C MET A 186 -54.57 2.58 37.21
N THR A 187 -54.18 2.70 38.49
CA THR A 187 -53.02 3.49 38.91
C THR A 187 -52.00 2.68 39.70
N VAL A 188 -50.73 2.77 39.28
CA VAL A 188 -49.55 2.32 40.02
C VAL A 188 -48.82 3.55 40.58
N LYS A 189 -48.48 3.56 41.87
CA LYS A 189 -47.57 4.55 42.46
C LYS A 189 -46.30 3.87 42.96
N ILE A 190 -45.15 4.32 42.49
CA ILE A 190 -43.82 3.82 42.87
C ILE A 190 -43.11 4.94 43.64
N GLY A 191 -42.40 4.61 44.72
CA GLY A 191 -41.62 5.59 45.48
C GLY A 191 -40.79 4.95 46.58
N LYS A 192 -40.29 5.75 47.54
CA LYS A 192 -39.50 5.26 48.68
C LYS A 192 -40.25 4.19 49.50
N SER A 193 -39.55 3.12 49.88
CA SER A 193 -40.07 2.15 50.86
C SER A 193 -40.06 2.73 52.27
N THR A 194 -41.07 2.38 53.08
CA THR A 194 -41.18 2.72 54.51
C THR A 194 -41.05 1.52 55.43
N ASP A 195 -40.79 0.32 54.90
CA ASP A 195 -40.66 -0.94 55.65
C ASP A 195 -39.22 -1.49 55.58
N ASP A 196 -38.43 -1.28 56.64
CA ASP A 196 -37.09 -1.90 56.83
C ASP A 196 -37.17 -3.42 57.11
N LYS A 197 -38.37 -3.93 57.40
CA LYS A 197 -38.66 -5.23 58.06
C LYS A 197 -38.13 -6.49 57.36
N HIS A 198 -37.49 -6.39 56.20
CA HIS A 198 -37.09 -7.52 55.35
C HIS A 198 -35.62 -7.51 54.92
N GLY A 199 -34.77 -6.69 55.54
CA GLY A 199 -33.31 -6.70 55.32
C GLY A 199 -32.85 -6.07 54.00
N ILE A 200 -33.70 -5.27 53.36
CA ILE A 200 -33.39 -4.46 52.17
C ILE A 200 -33.34 -3.01 52.64
N ARG A 201 -32.21 -2.33 52.49
CA ARG A 201 -32.09 -0.90 52.82
C ARG A 201 -32.95 -0.07 51.84
N PRO A 202 -33.88 0.78 52.31
CA PRO A 202 -34.61 1.69 51.42
C PRO A 202 -33.68 2.71 50.75
N LYS A 203 -33.95 3.10 49.50
CA LYS A 203 -33.29 4.28 48.93
C LYS A 203 -33.82 5.54 49.64
N LYS A 204 -32.95 6.22 50.40
CA LYS A 204 -33.28 7.40 51.24
C LYS A 204 -34.17 8.43 50.53
N ASN A 205 -33.88 8.70 49.26
CA ASN A 205 -34.48 9.80 48.49
C ASN A 205 -35.55 9.34 47.48
N GLY A 206 -35.90 8.04 47.43
CA GLY A 206 -36.75 7.50 46.37
C GLY A 206 -36.04 7.41 45.01
N ILE A 207 -36.75 7.67 43.92
CA ILE A 207 -36.23 7.67 42.53
C ILE A 207 -35.62 9.05 42.22
N SER A 208 -34.35 9.15 41.76
CA SER A 208 -33.81 10.44 41.28
C SER A 208 -34.23 10.74 39.83
N GLU A 209 -34.19 12.01 39.44
CA GLU A 209 -34.49 12.44 38.07
C GLU A 209 -33.63 11.70 37.03
N GLU A 210 -32.32 11.62 37.25
CA GLU A 210 -31.37 10.88 36.41
C GLU A 210 -31.74 9.40 36.27
N THR A 211 -32.15 8.77 37.39
CA THR A 211 -32.61 7.37 37.40
C THR A 211 -33.87 7.23 36.54
N PHE A 212 -34.84 8.15 36.67
CA PHE A 212 -36.05 8.11 35.86
C PHE A 212 -35.79 8.41 34.37
N ARG A 213 -34.93 9.39 34.04
CA ARG A 213 -34.51 9.66 32.66
C ARG A 213 -33.81 8.45 32.03
N ALA A 214 -32.93 7.77 32.77
CA ALA A 214 -32.32 6.52 32.31
C ALA A 214 -33.36 5.42 32.02
N TRP A 215 -34.47 5.36 32.78
CA TRP A 215 -35.57 4.43 32.51
C TRP A 215 -36.37 4.77 31.25
N LEU A 216 -36.46 6.04 30.81
CA LEU A 216 -37.19 6.42 29.59
C LEU A 216 -36.60 5.76 28.32
N THR A 217 -35.30 5.51 28.30
CA THR A 217 -34.56 4.87 27.18
C THR A 217 -35.03 3.46 26.77
N VAL A 218 -35.97 2.86 27.53
CA VAL A 218 -36.61 1.57 27.19
C VAL A 218 -37.59 1.63 26.03
N SER A 219 -37.97 2.82 25.57
CA SER A 219 -38.93 2.97 24.47
C SER A 219 -38.57 4.13 23.55
N LEU A 220 -38.63 3.89 22.24
CA LEU A 220 -38.50 4.93 21.21
C LEU A 220 -39.63 5.96 21.28
N ASP A 221 -40.75 5.60 21.92
CA ASP A 221 -41.87 6.53 22.17
C ASP A 221 -41.57 7.55 23.29
N LEU A 222 -40.54 7.30 24.11
CA LEU A 222 -40.18 8.09 25.31
C LEU A 222 -38.80 8.76 25.18
N ASP A 223 -37.84 8.07 24.56
CA ASP A 223 -36.55 8.61 24.13
C ASP A 223 -36.43 8.41 22.61
N PRO A 224 -36.96 9.34 21.80
CA PRO A 224 -36.98 9.20 20.36
C PRO A 224 -35.59 9.46 19.73
N PRO A 225 -35.18 8.67 18.73
CA PRO A 225 -34.00 8.96 17.92
C PRO A 225 -34.22 10.21 17.07
N ASN A 226 -33.12 10.83 16.61
CA ASN A 226 -33.18 11.88 15.60
C ASN A 226 -33.87 11.36 14.32
N ALA A 227 -35.03 11.91 13.98
CA ALA A 227 -35.84 11.46 12.84
C ALA A 227 -35.12 11.56 11.49
N ALA A 228 -34.12 12.43 11.33
CA ALA A 228 -33.30 12.50 10.12
C ALA A 228 -32.36 11.28 9.97
N GLN A 229 -32.06 10.58 11.07
CA GLN A 229 -31.18 9.42 11.15
C GLN A 229 -31.94 8.08 11.25
N VAL A 230 -33.27 8.08 11.06
CA VAL A 230 -34.08 6.86 11.01
C VAL A 230 -34.49 6.56 9.57
N ILE A 231 -34.31 5.30 9.14
CA ILE A 231 -34.79 4.82 7.85
C ILE A 231 -35.88 3.77 8.12
N HIS A 232 -37.12 4.21 8.01
CA HIS A 232 -38.31 3.36 8.14
C HIS A 232 -38.43 2.40 6.95
N THR A 233 -38.48 1.09 7.21
CA THR A 233 -38.68 0.07 6.16
C THR A 233 -39.85 -0.85 6.49
N PRO A 234 -40.41 -1.58 5.51
CA PRO A 234 -41.53 -2.51 5.77
C PRO A 234 -41.21 -3.59 6.82
N ALA A 235 -39.94 -3.98 6.96
CA ALA A 235 -39.48 -5.00 7.90
C ALA A 235 -39.20 -4.45 9.31
N GLY A 236 -38.93 -3.14 9.42
CA GLY A 236 -38.47 -2.47 10.63
C GLY A 236 -37.61 -1.24 10.29
N ASP A 237 -37.17 -0.52 11.31
CA ASP A 237 -36.37 0.69 11.15
C ASP A 237 -34.88 0.42 11.36
N LEU A 238 -34.04 1.03 10.52
CA LEU A 238 -32.60 1.21 10.77
C LEU A 238 -32.40 2.57 11.46
N ILE A 239 -31.69 2.58 12.58
CA ILE A 239 -31.44 3.78 13.40
C ILE A 239 -29.94 4.09 13.37
N GLY A 240 -29.58 5.19 12.69
CA GLY A 240 -28.23 5.73 12.61
C GLY A 240 -27.89 6.77 13.67
N ASP A 241 -28.81 7.09 14.58
CA ASP A 241 -28.54 7.92 15.77
C ASP A 241 -27.57 7.16 16.71
N PRO A 242 -26.33 7.65 16.96
CA PRO A 242 -25.31 6.91 17.69
C PRO A 242 -25.72 6.49 19.11
N ARG A 243 -26.71 7.18 19.72
CA ARG A 243 -27.27 6.83 21.05
C ARG A 243 -27.96 5.46 21.07
N TYR A 244 -28.25 4.86 19.91
CA TYR A 244 -28.97 3.58 19.77
C TYR A 244 -28.10 2.46 19.19
N ARG A 245 -26.81 2.70 18.95
CA ARG A 245 -25.86 1.64 18.62
C ARG A 245 -25.89 0.55 19.70
N GLY A 246 -25.88 -0.72 19.28
CA GLY A 246 -26.03 -1.86 20.20
C GLY A 246 -27.46 -2.15 20.67
N ARG A 247 -28.47 -1.32 20.32
CA ARG A 247 -29.85 -1.46 20.82
C ARG A 247 -30.80 -2.07 19.79
N VAL A 248 -31.51 -3.12 20.22
CA VAL A 248 -32.55 -3.79 19.44
C VAL A 248 -33.90 -3.61 20.12
N TYR A 249 -34.82 -2.97 19.42
CA TYR A 249 -36.21 -2.74 19.82
C TYR A 249 -37.15 -3.65 19.02
N VAL A 250 -38.30 -3.98 19.60
CA VAL A 250 -39.42 -4.63 18.91
C VAL A 250 -40.68 -3.80 19.19
N LYS A 251 -41.34 -3.32 18.14
CA LYS A 251 -42.54 -2.45 18.24
C LYS A 251 -42.31 -1.24 19.17
N GLY A 252 -41.12 -0.62 19.06
CA GLY A 252 -40.69 0.52 19.85
C GLY A 252 -40.19 0.22 21.27
N LEU A 253 -40.19 -1.03 21.74
CA LEU A 253 -39.77 -1.42 23.10
C LEU A 253 -38.41 -2.13 23.10
N LEU A 254 -37.50 -1.71 23.99
CA LEU A 254 -36.13 -2.21 24.08
C LEU A 254 -36.08 -3.67 24.56
N VAL A 255 -35.57 -4.54 23.70
CA VAL A 255 -35.35 -5.97 23.96
C VAL A 255 -33.90 -6.17 24.39
N SER A 256 -32.97 -6.02 23.45
CA SER A 256 -31.55 -6.26 23.67
C SER A 256 -30.78 -4.95 23.73
N GLU A 257 -30.04 -4.74 24.82
CA GLU A 257 -28.96 -3.75 24.89
C GLU A 257 -27.65 -4.56 24.92
N TYR A 258 -26.96 -4.55 23.78
CA TYR A 258 -25.57 -4.96 23.64
C TYR A 258 -24.70 -3.75 24.01
N GLY A 259 -23.62 -4.00 24.73
CA GLY A 259 -22.82 -2.92 25.30
C GLY A 259 -21.51 -3.43 25.87
N VAL A 260 -20.52 -2.54 25.79
CA VAL A 260 -19.05 -2.67 26.01
C VAL A 260 -18.58 -3.73 27.00
N TYR A 261 -19.32 -4.01 28.08
CA TYR A 261 -18.93 -4.95 29.13
C TYR A 261 -19.41 -6.40 28.92
N LYS A 262 -20.18 -6.72 27.87
CA LYS A 262 -20.42 -8.10 27.45
C LYS A 262 -19.23 -8.62 26.64
N SER A 263 -18.26 -9.15 27.35
CA SER A 263 -16.99 -9.70 26.85
C SER A 263 -17.17 -10.62 25.62
N ASN A 264 -16.93 -10.06 24.43
CA ASN A 264 -16.59 -10.71 23.15
C ASN A 264 -16.52 -9.72 21.96
N GLY A 265 -16.80 -8.43 22.15
CA GLY A 265 -16.51 -7.35 21.18
C GLY A 265 -17.49 -7.19 20.00
N LYS A 266 -18.35 -8.19 19.76
CA LYS A 266 -19.30 -8.24 18.63
C LYS A 266 -20.63 -7.56 18.97
N ASP A 267 -20.61 -6.25 19.18
CA ASP A 267 -21.82 -5.43 19.36
C ASP A 267 -22.34 -4.90 18.00
N TYR A 268 -23.67 -4.75 17.88
CA TYR A 268 -24.29 -4.10 16.71
C TYR A 268 -23.73 -2.69 16.48
N ARG A 269 -23.47 -2.34 15.22
CA ARG A 269 -22.94 -1.02 14.80
C ARG A 269 -24.04 0.02 14.63
N PHE A 270 -25.27 -0.40 14.33
CA PHE A 270 -26.47 0.44 14.27
C PHE A 270 -27.49 0.10 15.39
N GLY A 271 -28.54 0.91 15.50
CA GLY A 271 -29.74 0.57 16.25
C GLY A 271 -30.83 0.01 15.33
N TYR A 272 -31.71 -0.85 15.86
CA TYR A 272 -32.77 -1.51 15.08
C TYR A 272 -34.11 -1.51 15.80
N ASN A 273 -35.21 -1.31 15.07
CA ASN A 273 -36.58 -1.52 15.57
C ASN A 273 -37.34 -2.48 14.65
N PHE A 274 -37.65 -3.68 15.14
CA PHE A 274 -38.37 -4.67 14.33
C PHE A 274 -39.89 -4.51 14.47
N ASN A 275 -40.60 -4.44 13.34
CA ASN A 275 -42.07 -4.36 13.29
C ASN A 275 -42.73 -5.65 13.80
N THR A 276 -42.04 -6.78 13.70
CA THR A 276 -42.46 -8.11 14.15
C THR A 276 -41.27 -8.86 14.76
N GLY A 277 -41.53 -9.73 15.72
CA GLY A 277 -40.50 -10.54 16.37
C GLY A 277 -40.98 -11.14 17.68
N ASP A 278 -40.70 -12.42 17.90
CA ASP A 278 -41.00 -13.12 19.15
C ASP A 278 -39.78 -13.09 20.07
N VAL A 279 -40.00 -12.64 21.30
CA VAL A 279 -38.97 -12.51 22.34
C VAL A 279 -39.13 -13.56 23.42
N ASN A 280 -38.02 -13.97 24.02
CA ASN A 280 -38.06 -14.89 25.16
C ASN A 280 -38.72 -14.24 26.41
N ARG A 281 -39.06 -15.07 27.41
CA ARG A 281 -39.78 -14.66 28.64
C ARG A 281 -39.14 -13.45 29.34
N ASP A 282 -37.81 -13.43 29.36
CA ASP A 282 -36.99 -12.44 30.06
C ASP A 282 -36.52 -11.29 29.15
N ARG A 283 -36.93 -11.31 27.87
CA ARG A 283 -36.60 -10.38 26.76
C ARG A 283 -35.12 -10.20 26.43
N GLN A 284 -34.27 -11.16 26.78
CA GLN A 284 -32.83 -11.07 26.58
C GLN A 284 -32.39 -11.24 25.11
N SER A 285 -33.24 -11.81 24.25
CA SER A 285 -33.04 -11.90 22.80
C SER A 285 -34.36 -12.14 22.06
N LEU A 286 -34.31 -12.02 20.72
CA LEU A 286 -35.26 -12.70 19.84
C LEU A 286 -35.09 -14.23 19.93
N LEU A 287 -36.16 -14.98 19.69
CA LEU A 287 -36.15 -16.44 19.80
C LEU A 287 -35.38 -17.18 18.69
N ASN A 288 -35.03 -16.52 17.59
CA ASN A 288 -34.40 -17.17 16.44
C ASN A 288 -33.43 -16.23 15.68
N PRO A 289 -32.11 -16.34 15.91
CA PRO A 289 -31.09 -15.54 15.22
C PRO A 289 -31.13 -15.66 13.68
N ARG A 290 -31.68 -16.75 13.12
CA ARG A 290 -31.82 -16.92 11.67
C ARG A 290 -32.91 -16.05 11.06
N GLU A 291 -33.97 -15.76 11.81
CA GLU A 291 -35.02 -14.84 11.38
C GLU A 291 -34.61 -13.39 11.67
N GLU A 292 -33.91 -13.11 12.78
CA GLU A 292 -33.26 -11.81 13.06
C GLU A 292 -32.32 -11.40 11.91
N ALA A 293 -31.35 -12.24 11.56
CA ALA A 293 -30.44 -12.05 10.41
C ALA A 293 -31.14 -11.87 9.05
N LYS A 294 -32.38 -12.36 8.91
CA LYS A 294 -33.19 -12.33 7.68
C LYS A 294 -34.11 -11.12 7.63
N VAL A 295 -34.52 -10.59 8.78
CA VAL A 295 -35.18 -9.29 8.93
C VAL A 295 -34.14 -8.17 8.73
N LEU A 296 -32.96 -8.27 9.34
CA LEU A 296 -31.84 -7.34 9.12
C LEU A 296 -31.48 -7.21 7.65
N ALA A 297 -31.30 -8.33 6.92
CA ALA A 297 -31.03 -8.30 5.49
C ALA A 297 -32.11 -7.59 4.65
N LYS A 298 -33.39 -7.68 5.05
CA LYS A 298 -34.51 -6.97 4.41
C LYS A 298 -34.54 -5.47 4.74
N ILE A 299 -34.20 -5.09 5.98
CA ILE A 299 -34.04 -3.68 6.37
C ILE A 299 -32.92 -3.06 5.54
N TRP A 300 -31.76 -3.72 5.46
CA TRP A 300 -30.64 -3.26 4.63
C TRP A 300 -30.96 -3.19 3.14
N GLU A 301 -31.62 -4.21 2.56
CA GLU A 301 -32.10 -4.17 1.17
C GLU A 301 -33.04 -2.99 0.91
N SER A 302 -34.01 -2.76 1.80
CA SER A 302 -34.96 -1.66 1.69
C SER A 302 -34.29 -0.30 1.86
N ALA A 303 -33.40 -0.14 2.83
CA ALA A 303 -32.67 1.10 3.08
C ALA A 303 -31.73 1.44 1.91
N ILE A 304 -31.06 0.44 1.33
CA ILE A 304 -30.26 0.58 0.10
C ILE A 304 -31.14 0.98 -1.09
N ALA A 305 -32.35 0.43 -1.22
CA ALA A 305 -33.30 0.84 -2.27
C ALA A 305 -33.84 2.28 -2.07
N MET A 306 -33.97 2.74 -0.82
CA MET A 306 -34.52 4.07 -0.48
C MET A 306 -33.48 5.20 -0.45
N LYS A 307 -32.23 4.91 -0.10
CA LYS A 307 -31.14 5.90 0.06
C LYS A 307 -29.98 5.73 -0.92
N GLY A 308 -29.91 4.61 -1.63
CA GLY A 308 -28.88 4.39 -2.66
C GLY A 308 -27.46 4.37 -2.10
N VAL A 309 -26.59 5.17 -2.71
CA VAL A 309 -25.12 5.12 -2.57
C VAL A 309 -24.64 5.24 -1.12
N GLU A 310 -25.18 6.19 -0.36
CA GLU A 310 -24.79 6.43 1.05
C GLU A 310 -24.96 5.17 1.92
N MET A 311 -26.06 4.43 1.69
CA MET A 311 -26.38 3.23 2.43
C MET A 311 -25.62 2.00 1.91
N VAL A 312 -25.27 1.95 0.63
CA VAL A 312 -24.37 0.92 0.10
C VAL A 312 -22.96 1.08 0.69
N ASN A 313 -22.44 2.30 0.75
CA ASN A 313 -21.17 2.61 1.43
C ASN A 313 -21.21 2.14 2.89
N SER A 314 -22.23 2.59 3.64
CA SER A 314 -22.43 2.21 5.05
C SER A 314 -22.55 0.69 5.27
N TYR A 315 -23.12 -0.04 4.30
CA TYR A 315 -23.25 -1.50 4.39
C TYR A 315 -21.97 -2.23 4.02
N VAL A 316 -21.20 -1.75 3.04
CA VAL A 316 -19.87 -2.26 2.68
C VAL A 316 -18.90 -2.07 3.84
N GLU A 317 -18.95 -0.92 4.51
CA GLU A 317 -18.05 -0.57 5.62
C GLU A 317 -18.18 -1.51 6.83
N LEU A 318 -19.33 -2.15 7.03
CA LEU A 318 -19.48 -3.21 8.05
C LEU A 318 -18.56 -4.41 7.77
N PHE A 319 -18.42 -4.81 6.50
CA PHE A 319 -17.51 -5.88 6.11
C PHE A 319 -16.04 -5.47 6.17
N ASN A 320 -15.75 -4.18 5.92
CA ASN A 320 -14.38 -3.64 6.01
C ASN A 320 -13.88 -3.59 7.46
N GLN A 321 -14.74 -3.23 8.42
CA GLN A 321 -14.35 -3.03 9.81
C GLN A 321 -14.29 -4.34 10.61
N ASP A 322 -15.27 -5.23 10.43
CA ASP A 322 -15.42 -6.46 11.22
C ASP A 322 -16.46 -7.37 10.55
N GLU A 323 -15.98 -8.36 9.79
CA GLU A 323 -16.81 -9.36 9.10
C GLU A 323 -17.74 -10.16 10.03
N GLU A 324 -17.59 -10.08 11.35
CA GLU A 324 -18.36 -10.80 12.36
C GLU A 324 -19.39 -9.94 13.12
N VAL A 325 -19.62 -8.68 12.73
CA VAL A 325 -20.64 -7.84 13.40
C VAL A 325 -22.06 -8.41 13.25
N PRO A 326 -22.91 -8.31 14.29
CA PRO A 326 -24.28 -8.82 14.22
C PRO A 326 -25.13 -8.22 13.09
N ASP A 327 -24.85 -6.98 12.67
CA ASP A 327 -25.53 -6.24 11.58
C ASP A 327 -25.49 -6.99 10.23
N ILE A 328 -24.44 -7.81 10.01
CA ILE A 328 -24.23 -8.64 8.80
C ILE A 328 -24.24 -10.14 9.11
N ALA A 329 -24.76 -10.55 10.28
CA ALA A 329 -24.88 -11.95 10.65
C ALA A 329 -25.60 -12.75 9.54
N MET A 330 -25.00 -13.86 9.12
CA MET A 330 -25.51 -14.70 8.02
C MET A 330 -25.73 -13.99 6.67
N ALA A 331 -25.10 -12.84 6.41
CA ALA A 331 -25.28 -12.07 5.16
C ALA A 331 -25.05 -12.91 3.89
N LEU A 332 -24.04 -13.79 3.88
CA LEU A 332 -23.78 -14.74 2.78
C LEU A 332 -25.00 -15.61 2.43
N LYS A 333 -25.86 -15.93 3.40
CA LYS A 333 -27.11 -16.64 3.16
C LYS A 333 -28.22 -15.69 2.70
N ASN A 334 -28.41 -14.58 3.41
CA ASN A 334 -29.63 -13.77 3.38
C ASN A 334 -29.60 -12.57 2.42
N VAL A 335 -28.43 -12.07 2.01
CA VAL A 335 -28.30 -10.96 1.05
C VAL A 335 -28.87 -11.36 -0.31
N SER A 336 -29.61 -10.44 -0.93
CA SER A 336 -30.29 -10.65 -2.20
C SER A 336 -29.40 -10.34 -3.41
N ARG A 337 -29.81 -10.86 -4.58
CA ARG A 337 -29.22 -10.53 -5.89
C ARG A 337 -29.32 -9.05 -6.24
N LEU A 338 -30.31 -8.31 -5.70
CA LEU A 338 -30.45 -6.87 -5.93
C LEU A 338 -29.41 -6.10 -5.10
N THR A 339 -29.30 -6.40 -3.81
CA THR A 339 -28.30 -5.80 -2.92
C THR A 339 -26.87 -6.10 -3.41
N ALA A 340 -26.56 -7.35 -3.78
CA ALA A 340 -25.25 -7.72 -4.33
C ALA A 340 -24.92 -6.99 -5.64
N LYS A 341 -25.91 -6.73 -6.51
CA LYS A 341 -25.73 -5.91 -7.72
C LYS A 341 -25.48 -4.45 -7.38
N ASN A 342 -26.16 -3.89 -6.38
CA ASN A 342 -25.95 -2.51 -5.95
C ASN A 342 -24.55 -2.31 -5.34
N ILE A 343 -24.08 -3.26 -4.53
CA ILE A 343 -22.69 -3.30 -4.01
C ILE A 343 -21.68 -3.39 -5.17
N CYS A 344 -21.87 -4.35 -6.10
CA CYS A 344 -20.97 -4.50 -7.24
C CYS A 344 -20.95 -3.26 -8.16
N LYS A 345 -22.09 -2.57 -8.34
CA LYS A 345 -22.14 -1.31 -9.08
C LYS A 345 -21.43 -0.19 -8.34
N TYR A 346 -21.66 -0.06 -7.03
CA TYR A 346 -21.01 0.93 -6.18
C TYR A 346 -19.47 0.80 -6.24
N LEU A 347 -18.93 -0.39 -5.98
CA LEU A 347 -17.50 -0.65 -6.01
C LEU A 347 -16.88 -0.27 -7.37
N LYS A 348 -17.45 -0.74 -8.48
CA LYS A 348 -16.98 -0.42 -9.84
C LYS A 348 -17.17 1.05 -10.26
N MET A 349 -17.98 1.83 -9.53
CA MET A 349 -18.20 3.26 -9.77
C MET A 349 -17.22 4.14 -8.97
N PHE A 350 -16.81 3.71 -7.79
CA PHE A 350 -15.85 4.46 -6.94
C PHE A 350 -14.39 4.05 -7.14
N HIS A 351 -14.11 2.86 -7.69
CA HIS A 351 -12.76 2.45 -8.09
C HIS A 351 -12.75 1.84 -9.51
N PRO A 352 -12.98 2.65 -10.57
CA PRO A 352 -12.98 2.15 -11.97
C PRO A 352 -11.59 1.68 -12.46
N GLU A 353 -10.52 2.13 -11.79
CA GLU A 353 -9.14 1.70 -12.07
C GLU A 353 -8.81 0.33 -11.45
N ALA A 354 -9.68 -0.19 -10.60
CA ALA A 354 -9.40 -1.36 -9.78
C ALA A 354 -9.91 -2.67 -10.39
N PHE A 355 -9.13 -3.74 -10.19
CA PHE A 355 -9.64 -5.11 -10.25
C PHE A 355 -9.91 -5.60 -8.82
N PHE A 356 -11.15 -6.01 -8.59
CA PHE A 356 -11.59 -6.52 -7.29
C PHE A 356 -11.28 -8.01 -7.18
N TYR A 357 -10.59 -8.39 -6.11
CA TYR A 357 -10.27 -9.78 -5.79
C TYR A 357 -10.41 -10.05 -4.30
N SER A 358 -10.17 -11.28 -3.89
CA SER A 358 -10.04 -11.72 -2.51
C SER A 358 -9.00 -12.83 -2.50
N GLU A 359 -8.40 -13.06 -1.35
CA GLU A 359 -7.55 -14.21 -1.07
C GLU A 359 -8.17 -15.52 -1.59
N ARG A 360 -7.39 -16.24 -2.40
CA ARG A 360 -7.75 -17.52 -3.03
C ARG A 360 -8.09 -18.59 -1.98
N GLU A 361 -8.83 -19.61 -2.38
CA GLU A 361 -8.93 -20.84 -1.59
C GLU A 361 -7.69 -21.73 -1.86
N GLU A 362 -7.32 -22.61 -0.93
CA GLU A 362 -6.06 -23.39 -1.01
C GLU A 362 -5.93 -24.20 -2.32
N SER A 363 -7.07 -24.66 -2.86
CA SER A 363 -7.16 -25.38 -4.13
C SER A 363 -6.96 -24.51 -5.40
N GLU A 364 -6.86 -23.19 -5.26
CA GLU A 364 -6.65 -22.23 -6.37
C GLU A 364 -5.24 -21.60 -6.34
N GLN A 365 -4.34 -22.08 -5.47
CA GLN A 365 -2.96 -21.58 -5.41
C GLN A 365 -2.17 -21.90 -6.69
N ASN A 366 -1.38 -20.92 -7.12
CA ASN A 366 -0.57 -20.88 -8.35
C ASN A 366 0.66 -20.00 -8.02
N PRO A 367 1.87 -20.31 -8.50
CA PRO A 367 3.07 -19.50 -8.25
C PRO A 367 2.92 -18.01 -8.60
N THR A 368 2.06 -17.62 -9.56
CA THR A 368 1.70 -16.20 -9.76
C THR A 368 0.68 -15.74 -8.71
N THR A 369 0.96 -14.64 -8.01
CA THR A 369 0.01 -13.98 -7.09
C THR A 369 -1.23 -13.46 -7.84
N ASP A 370 -2.28 -13.05 -7.14
CA ASP A 370 -3.42 -12.38 -7.82
C ASP A 370 -3.06 -10.92 -8.15
N GLU A 371 -2.27 -10.30 -7.29
CA GLU A 371 -1.73 -8.95 -7.39
C GLU A 371 -0.88 -8.76 -8.65
N ASP A 372 -0.01 -9.73 -8.98
CA ASP A 372 0.78 -9.75 -10.22
C ASP A 372 -0.10 -9.90 -11.46
N ILE A 373 -1.04 -10.86 -11.47
CA ILE A 373 -1.95 -11.05 -12.61
C ILE A 373 -2.74 -9.76 -12.86
N ILE A 374 -3.26 -9.14 -11.80
CA ILE A 374 -4.00 -7.88 -11.89
C ILE A 374 -3.13 -6.74 -12.45
N SER A 375 -1.90 -6.61 -11.97
CA SER A 375 -1.04 -5.44 -12.25
C SER A 375 -0.26 -5.57 -13.55
N GLN A 376 0.21 -6.77 -13.87
CA GLN A 376 1.08 -7.05 -15.02
C GLN A 376 0.29 -7.53 -16.25
N GLU A 377 -0.79 -8.32 -16.07
CA GLU A 377 -1.55 -8.91 -17.17
C GLU A 377 -2.90 -8.23 -17.46
N LEU A 378 -3.57 -7.68 -16.44
CA LEU A 378 -4.88 -7.04 -16.59
C LEU A 378 -4.83 -5.50 -16.63
N GLU A 379 -3.63 -4.91 -16.52
CA GLU A 379 -3.38 -3.45 -16.45
C GLU A 379 -4.30 -2.70 -15.46
N LYS A 380 -4.56 -3.29 -14.29
CA LYS A 380 -5.46 -2.73 -13.27
C LYS A 380 -4.81 -2.63 -11.91
N LYS A 381 -5.38 -1.79 -11.03
CA LYS A 381 -4.93 -1.69 -9.63
C LYS A 381 -5.55 -2.82 -8.80
N PRO A 382 -4.78 -3.62 -8.03
CA PRO A 382 -5.36 -4.61 -7.13
C PRO A 382 -6.17 -3.95 -6.00
N PHE A 383 -7.38 -4.44 -5.78
CA PHE A 383 -8.24 -4.05 -4.66
C PHE A 383 -8.80 -5.30 -3.97
N ARG A 384 -8.25 -5.61 -2.79
CA ARG A 384 -8.63 -6.77 -1.98
C ARG A 384 -9.93 -6.48 -1.22
N LEU A 385 -10.93 -7.33 -1.39
CA LEU A 385 -12.21 -7.26 -0.68
C LEU A 385 -12.26 -8.23 0.51
N PRO A 386 -13.02 -7.91 1.58
CA PRO A 386 -13.37 -8.86 2.64
C PRO A 386 -13.99 -10.15 2.10
N LYS A 387 -13.68 -11.30 2.72
CA LYS A 387 -13.93 -12.64 2.17
C LYS A 387 -15.43 -12.96 2.07
N LYS A 388 -16.24 -12.64 3.09
CA LYS A 388 -17.71 -12.76 2.98
C LYS A 388 -18.30 -11.80 1.94
N LEU A 389 -17.75 -10.59 1.78
CA LEU A 389 -18.26 -9.62 0.80
C LEU A 389 -18.02 -10.10 -0.63
N TRP A 390 -16.82 -10.62 -0.91
CA TRP A 390 -16.48 -11.29 -2.16
C TRP A 390 -17.41 -12.47 -2.46
N GLN A 391 -17.59 -13.38 -1.48
CA GLN A 391 -18.49 -14.53 -1.62
C GLN A 391 -19.95 -14.11 -1.84
N ILE A 392 -20.45 -13.05 -1.18
CA ILE A 392 -21.80 -12.48 -1.41
C ILE A 392 -21.97 -12.01 -2.85
N ILE A 393 -20.98 -11.35 -3.43
CA ILE A 393 -21.06 -10.83 -4.80
C ILE A 393 -20.95 -11.98 -5.81
N ARG A 394 -19.98 -12.90 -5.66
CA ARG A 394 -19.76 -14.04 -6.59
C ARG A 394 -20.82 -15.14 -6.51
N LYS A 395 -21.57 -15.25 -5.41
CA LYS A 395 -22.79 -16.07 -5.29
C LYS A 395 -23.86 -15.71 -6.34
N HIS A 396 -23.79 -14.51 -6.93
CA HIS A 396 -24.81 -13.98 -7.82
C HIS A 396 -24.29 -13.65 -9.22
N GLU A 397 -25.21 -13.66 -10.18
CA GLU A 397 -24.94 -13.50 -11.62
C GLU A 397 -25.67 -12.31 -12.25
N ASP A 398 -25.12 -11.82 -13.35
CA ASP A 398 -25.72 -10.82 -14.23
C ASP A 398 -26.89 -11.40 -15.06
N ARG A 399 -27.45 -10.64 -16.00
CA ARG A 399 -28.59 -11.08 -16.83
C ARG A 399 -28.19 -12.09 -17.94
N HIS A 400 -26.90 -12.39 -18.09
CA HIS A 400 -26.32 -13.27 -19.10
C HIS A 400 -25.69 -14.53 -18.49
N GLY A 401 -25.93 -14.81 -17.19
CA GLY A 401 -25.39 -15.98 -16.48
C GLY A 401 -23.94 -15.83 -16.01
N ARG A 402 -23.32 -14.66 -16.17
CA ARG A 402 -21.93 -14.41 -15.77
C ARG A 402 -21.88 -13.95 -14.32
N LYS A 403 -20.86 -14.36 -13.55
CA LYS A 403 -20.65 -13.88 -12.17
C LYS A 403 -20.54 -12.35 -12.14
N LEU A 404 -21.02 -11.71 -11.07
CA LEU A 404 -20.97 -10.24 -10.94
C LEU A 404 -19.51 -9.70 -10.84
N MET A 405 -18.63 -10.52 -10.29
CA MET A 405 -17.17 -10.36 -10.29
C MET A 405 -16.52 -11.70 -10.67
N LEU A 406 -15.42 -11.64 -11.40
CA LEU A 406 -14.59 -12.77 -11.81
C LEU A 406 -13.28 -12.74 -11.01
N THR A 407 -12.64 -13.88 -10.76
CA THR A 407 -11.26 -13.90 -10.24
C THR A 407 -10.27 -13.39 -11.29
N PRO A 408 -9.03 -13.00 -10.93
CA PRO A 408 -8.00 -12.67 -11.92
C PRO A 408 -7.73 -13.84 -12.88
N LEU A 409 -7.73 -15.08 -12.38
CA LEU A 409 -7.57 -16.30 -13.17
C LEU A 409 -8.78 -16.62 -14.10
N GLU A 410 -9.98 -16.11 -13.79
CA GLU A 410 -11.16 -16.19 -14.66
C GLU A 410 -11.12 -15.11 -15.73
N GLU A 411 -10.79 -13.86 -15.38
CA GLU A 411 -10.69 -12.76 -16.36
C GLU A 411 -9.51 -12.96 -17.32
N ARG A 412 -8.35 -13.40 -16.84
CA ARG A 412 -7.18 -13.75 -17.66
C ARG A 412 -7.54 -14.76 -18.75
N ARG A 413 -8.23 -15.85 -18.37
CA ARG A 413 -8.72 -16.86 -19.33
C ARG A 413 -9.76 -16.29 -20.28
N ARG A 414 -10.67 -15.44 -19.80
CA ARG A 414 -11.66 -14.75 -20.66
C ARG A 414 -11.00 -13.85 -21.70
N LEU A 415 -9.94 -13.11 -21.34
CA LEU A 415 -9.19 -12.27 -22.27
C LEU A 415 -8.47 -13.11 -23.33
N PHE A 416 -7.80 -14.19 -22.93
CA PHE A 416 -7.13 -15.10 -23.87
C PHE A 416 -8.11 -15.77 -24.85
N GLN A 417 -9.27 -16.27 -24.38
CA GLN A 417 -10.32 -16.83 -25.24
C GLN A 417 -10.93 -15.79 -26.19
N MET A 418 -10.95 -14.51 -25.81
CA MET A 418 -11.46 -13.42 -26.64
C MET A 418 -10.38 -12.70 -27.45
N SER A 419 -9.14 -13.19 -27.39
CA SER A 419 -7.99 -12.61 -28.09
C SER A 419 -8.17 -12.64 -29.61
N PRO A 420 -7.71 -11.61 -30.35
CA PRO A 420 -7.63 -11.67 -31.81
C PRO A 420 -6.84 -12.88 -32.30
N ARG A 421 -7.34 -13.51 -33.38
CA ARG A 421 -6.65 -14.58 -34.11
C ARG A 421 -5.51 -14.00 -34.95
N ILE A 422 -4.37 -14.66 -34.93
CA ILE A 422 -3.24 -14.37 -35.82
C ILE A 422 -3.42 -15.22 -37.08
N GLY A 423 -3.07 -14.66 -38.24
CA GLY A 423 -3.01 -15.42 -39.50
C GLY A 423 -1.98 -16.54 -39.45
N LEU A 424 -2.07 -17.50 -40.38
CA LEU A 424 -1.02 -18.52 -40.50
C LEU A 424 0.32 -17.85 -40.84
N PRO A 425 1.44 -18.28 -40.22
CA PRO A 425 2.76 -17.72 -40.48
C PRO A 425 3.15 -17.89 -41.94
N THR A 426 3.79 -16.86 -42.51
CA THR A 426 4.37 -16.89 -43.86
C THR A 426 5.85 -17.23 -43.84
N ASP A 427 6.50 -17.16 -42.68
CA ASP A 427 7.91 -17.48 -42.49
C ASP A 427 8.14 -18.99 -42.33
N VAL A 428 9.36 -19.42 -42.66
CA VAL A 428 9.74 -20.83 -42.67
C VAL A 428 9.72 -21.45 -41.26
N PHE A 429 10.04 -20.68 -40.21
CA PHE A 429 10.06 -21.18 -38.83
C PHE A 429 8.64 -21.49 -38.33
N GLY A 430 7.72 -20.51 -38.42
CA GLY A 430 6.33 -20.67 -38.04
C GLY A 430 5.61 -21.75 -38.86
N LEU A 431 5.83 -21.82 -40.17
CA LEU A 431 5.28 -22.90 -41.02
C LEU A 431 5.73 -24.30 -40.55
N HIS A 432 6.98 -24.44 -40.12
CA HIS A 432 7.49 -25.68 -39.54
C HIS A 432 6.91 -25.98 -38.14
N ILE A 433 6.72 -24.99 -37.26
CA ILE A 433 6.02 -25.16 -35.96
C ILE A 433 4.63 -25.76 -36.20
N VAL A 434 3.84 -25.16 -37.10
CA VAL A 434 2.50 -25.64 -37.48
C VAL A 434 2.55 -27.07 -38.05
N ARG A 435 3.51 -27.38 -38.92
CA ARG A 435 3.63 -28.70 -39.55
C ARG A 435 4.01 -29.78 -38.52
N ALA A 436 4.91 -29.47 -37.60
CA ALA A 436 5.37 -30.39 -36.55
C ALA A 436 4.26 -30.67 -35.51
N LEU A 437 3.51 -29.65 -35.08
CA LEU A 437 2.35 -29.83 -34.20
C LEU A 437 1.29 -30.75 -34.83
N LYS A 438 0.92 -30.49 -36.09
CA LYS A 438 0.00 -31.37 -36.84
C LYS A 438 0.53 -32.80 -36.93
N GLY A 439 1.83 -32.98 -37.20
CA GLY A 439 2.47 -34.30 -37.21
C GLY A 439 2.39 -35.01 -35.86
N ALA A 440 2.65 -34.29 -34.76
CA ALA A 440 2.62 -34.83 -33.40
C ALA A 440 1.21 -35.19 -32.91
N PHE A 441 0.20 -34.34 -33.13
CA PHE A 441 -1.18 -34.66 -32.80
C PHE A 441 -1.75 -35.81 -33.68
N SER A 442 -1.29 -35.95 -34.93
CA SER A 442 -1.63 -37.10 -35.79
C SER A 442 -1.08 -38.45 -35.31
N LEU A 443 -0.30 -38.51 -34.21
CA LEU A 443 0.20 -39.77 -33.63
C LEU A 443 -0.85 -40.48 -32.76
N ASP A 444 -1.92 -39.81 -32.33
CA ASP A 444 -3.02 -40.42 -31.58
C ASP A 444 -4.37 -40.21 -32.28
N VAL A 445 -5.16 -41.27 -32.37
CA VAL A 445 -6.50 -41.23 -32.99
C VAL A 445 -7.47 -40.30 -32.25
N LYS A 446 -7.22 -39.95 -30.99
CA LYS A 446 -7.99 -38.96 -30.22
C LYS A 446 -7.69 -37.51 -30.60
N LEU A 447 -6.52 -37.24 -31.19
CA LEU A 447 -5.99 -35.89 -31.41
C LEU A 447 -5.84 -35.55 -32.91
N VAL A 448 -6.06 -36.52 -33.80
CA VAL A 448 -5.96 -36.32 -35.27
C VAL A 448 -6.89 -35.22 -35.80
N ASP A 449 -8.07 -35.06 -35.21
CA ASP A 449 -9.07 -34.04 -35.56
C ASP A 449 -8.99 -32.77 -34.67
N LEU A 450 -7.96 -32.64 -33.82
CA LEU A 450 -7.80 -31.48 -32.94
C LEU A 450 -7.47 -30.22 -33.76
N HIS A 451 -8.40 -29.26 -33.78
CA HIS A 451 -8.14 -27.94 -34.32
C HIS A 451 -7.34 -27.10 -33.33
N PHE A 452 -6.31 -26.39 -33.82
CA PHE A 452 -5.57 -25.40 -33.05
C PHE A 452 -5.39 -24.12 -33.87
N GLU A 453 -5.36 -22.97 -33.19
CA GLU A 453 -5.18 -21.66 -33.81
C GLU A 453 -4.32 -20.74 -32.97
N PHE A 454 -3.61 -19.82 -33.61
CA PHE A 454 -2.77 -18.85 -32.91
C PHE A 454 -3.55 -17.58 -32.59
N VAL A 455 -3.35 -17.06 -31.39
CA VAL A 455 -3.99 -15.84 -30.88
C VAL A 455 -2.94 -14.86 -30.38
N ASP A 456 -3.21 -13.57 -30.46
CA ASP A 456 -2.37 -12.50 -29.93
C ASP A 456 -1.92 -12.78 -28.48
N GLY A 457 -2.86 -13.19 -27.62
CA GLY A 457 -2.64 -13.49 -26.20
C GLY A 457 -3.25 -12.44 -25.27
N ALA A 458 -3.65 -11.28 -25.81
CA ALA A 458 -4.24 -10.16 -25.07
C ALA A 458 -3.41 -9.76 -23.83
N GLN A 459 -2.09 -9.66 -24.02
CA GLN A 459 -1.06 -9.38 -23.00
C GLN A 459 -0.94 -10.42 -21.87
N THR A 460 -1.75 -11.48 -21.86
CA THR A 460 -1.72 -12.49 -20.79
C THR A 460 -0.53 -13.45 -20.92
N SER A 461 -0.09 -13.99 -19.79
CA SER A 461 1.00 -14.97 -19.68
C SER A 461 0.63 -16.38 -20.17
N ILE A 462 -0.62 -16.62 -20.56
CA ILE A 462 -1.12 -17.93 -20.98
C ILE A 462 -0.43 -18.38 -22.28
N ASP A 463 0.18 -19.56 -22.26
CA ASP A 463 0.80 -20.17 -23.45
C ASP A 463 -0.21 -20.85 -24.37
N LEU A 464 -1.08 -21.68 -23.79
CA LEU A 464 -2.17 -22.36 -24.49
C LEU A 464 -3.41 -22.43 -23.61
N LEU A 465 -4.58 -22.60 -24.24
CA LEU A 465 -5.85 -22.86 -23.56
C LEU A 465 -6.79 -23.62 -24.48
N TYR A 466 -7.37 -24.72 -23.99
CA TYR A 466 -8.37 -25.47 -24.77
C TYR A 466 -9.80 -24.94 -24.52
N ASP A 467 -10.43 -24.32 -25.52
CA ASP A 467 -11.86 -23.98 -25.44
C ASP A 467 -12.71 -25.19 -25.80
N GLN A 468 -13.30 -25.82 -24.78
CA GLN A 468 -14.15 -27.01 -24.93
C GLN A 468 -15.50 -26.73 -25.61
N ASN A 469 -15.95 -25.48 -25.71
CA ASN A 469 -17.17 -25.08 -26.43
C ASN A 469 -16.92 -24.94 -27.93
N LEU A 470 -15.75 -24.38 -28.29
CA LEU A 470 -15.32 -24.23 -29.68
C LEU A 470 -14.60 -25.49 -30.23
N GLN A 471 -14.14 -26.36 -29.33
CA GLN A 471 -13.27 -27.52 -29.59
C GLN A 471 -11.92 -27.13 -30.23
N VAL A 472 -11.36 -25.99 -29.83
CA VAL A 472 -10.12 -25.41 -30.36
C VAL A 472 -9.09 -25.24 -29.26
N LEU A 473 -7.84 -25.64 -29.53
CA LEU A 473 -6.68 -25.27 -28.73
C LEU A 473 -6.16 -23.90 -29.21
N HIS A 474 -6.32 -22.87 -28.40
CA HIS A 474 -5.74 -21.55 -28.65
C HIS A 474 -4.27 -21.56 -28.20
N ILE A 475 -3.37 -21.00 -29.02
CA ILE A 475 -1.92 -20.96 -28.78
C ILE A 475 -1.43 -19.52 -28.88
N HIS A 476 -0.64 -19.05 -27.93
CA HIS A 476 -0.13 -17.67 -27.93
C HIS A 476 0.87 -17.43 -29.08
N GLY A 477 0.69 -16.35 -29.84
CA GLY A 477 1.48 -15.99 -31.01
C GLY A 477 2.98 -15.85 -30.79
N LYS A 478 3.43 -15.63 -29.54
CA LYS A 478 4.87 -15.58 -29.20
C LYS A 478 5.62 -16.85 -29.65
N TRP A 479 4.95 -18.01 -29.66
CA TRP A 479 5.49 -19.30 -30.11
C TRP A 479 5.81 -19.37 -31.61
N LEU A 480 5.34 -18.41 -32.42
CA LEU A 480 5.75 -18.23 -33.82
C LEU A 480 6.92 -17.25 -33.99
N ASN A 481 7.25 -16.46 -32.97
CA ASN A 481 8.32 -15.46 -33.05
C ASN A 481 9.68 -16.07 -32.69
N PHE A 482 10.51 -16.29 -33.72
CA PHE A 482 11.85 -16.87 -33.57
C PHE A 482 12.72 -16.13 -32.54
N THR A 483 12.75 -14.80 -32.54
CA THR A 483 13.59 -14.01 -31.63
C THR A 483 13.03 -14.00 -30.20
N HIS A 484 11.71 -14.12 -30.02
CA HIS A 484 11.09 -14.26 -28.70
C HIS A 484 11.41 -15.63 -28.09
N MET A 485 11.15 -16.73 -28.80
CA MET A 485 11.31 -18.09 -28.26
C MET A 485 12.75 -18.50 -27.94
N HIS A 486 13.74 -17.78 -28.45
CA HIS A 486 15.15 -17.99 -28.11
C HIS A 486 15.74 -16.92 -27.18
N ARG A 487 14.96 -15.94 -26.72
CA ARG A 487 15.41 -14.92 -25.76
C ARG A 487 15.78 -15.61 -24.43
N GLY A 488 17.06 -15.56 -24.08
CA GLY A 488 17.61 -16.23 -22.90
C GLY A 488 17.92 -17.73 -23.08
N SER A 489 17.63 -18.34 -24.23
CA SER A 489 17.93 -19.76 -24.45
C SER A 489 19.37 -19.99 -24.92
N SER A 490 19.93 -21.15 -24.60
CA SER A 490 21.29 -21.55 -25.00
C SER A 490 21.38 -22.10 -26.43
N CYS A 491 20.36 -21.86 -27.26
CA CYS A 491 20.23 -22.42 -28.61
C CYS A 491 21.40 -22.01 -29.54
N GLU A 492 22.19 -22.99 -29.99
CA GLU A 492 23.33 -22.77 -30.90
C GLU A 492 22.92 -22.07 -32.20
N PHE A 493 21.77 -22.45 -32.78
CA PHE A 493 21.26 -21.83 -34.02
C PHE A 493 20.89 -20.36 -33.84
N PHE A 494 20.28 -19.99 -32.71
CA PHE A 494 20.00 -18.57 -32.41
C PHE A 494 21.30 -17.79 -32.21
N ARG A 495 22.29 -18.36 -31.52
CA ARG A 495 23.62 -17.74 -31.36
C ARG A 495 24.41 -17.63 -32.67
N ALA A 496 24.15 -18.49 -33.65
CA ALA A 496 24.79 -18.48 -34.96
C ALA A 496 24.10 -17.54 -35.98
N ILE A 497 22.77 -17.41 -35.92
CA ILE A 497 21.97 -16.55 -36.81
C ILE A 497 21.92 -15.10 -36.29
N GLY A 498 21.90 -14.91 -34.96
CA GLY A 498 21.73 -13.61 -34.33
C GLY A 498 20.28 -13.07 -34.42
N GLN A 499 20.12 -11.78 -34.17
CA GLN A 499 18.80 -11.13 -34.05
C GLN A 499 18.15 -10.76 -35.40
N ASN A 500 18.91 -10.78 -36.51
CA ASN A 500 18.42 -10.45 -37.86
C ASN A 500 18.38 -11.70 -38.75
N PRO A 501 17.26 -12.47 -38.77
CA PRO A 501 17.16 -13.75 -39.47
C PRO A 501 16.92 -13.59 -40.99
N THR A 502 17.55 -12.61 -41.66
CA THR A 502 17.34 -12.33 -43.10
C THR A 502 17.86 -13.44 -44.04
N ASP A 503 18.59 -14.42 -43.52
CA ASP A 503 19.09 -15.61 -44.25
C ASP A 503 18.37 -16.90 -43.81
N SER A 504 17.22 -16.79 -43.11
CA SER A 504 16.50 -17.93 -42.49
C SER A 504 15.68 -18.81 -43.44
N ASP A 505 15.80 -18.62 -44.75
CA ASP A 505 15.22 -19.45 -45.82
C ASP A 505 15.64 -20.94 -45.77
N ARG A 506 16.51 -21.33 -44.83
CA ARG A 506 17.14 -22.67 -44.75
C ARG A 506 16.64 -23.54 -43.60
N GLY A 507 15.35 -23.39 -43.25
CA GLY A 507 14.57 -24.44 -42.60
C GLY A 507 14.64 -24.46 -41.07
N PHE A 508 13.74 -25.26 -40.48
CA PHE A 508 13.63 -25.42 -39.04
C PHE A 508 14.80 -26.18 -38.44
N VAL A 509 15.31 -25.65 -37.32
CA VAL A 509 16.54 -26.11 -36.65
C VAL A 509 16.38 -26.20 -35.12
N CYS A 510 15.20 -25.89 -34.59
CA CYS A 510 14.97 -25.68 -33.15
C CYS A 510 13.90 -26.62 -32.59
N ASP A 511 14.18 -27.93 -32.60
CA ASP A 511 13.29 -29.00 -32.13
C ASP A 511 12.71 -28.75 -30.71
N HIS A 512 13.46 -28.07 -29.84
CA HIS A 512 13.06 -27.75 -28.46
C HIS A 512 11.77 -26.91 -28.40
N VAL A 513 11.59 -25.90 -29.25
CA VAL A 513 10.39 -25.04 -29.22
C VAL A 513 9.10 -25.86 -29.43
N VAL A 514 9.14 -26.90 -30.27
CA VAL A 514 7.99 -27.80 -30.44
C VAL A 514 7.87 -28.81 -29.29
N GLN A 515 8.99 -29.27 -28.72
CA GLN A 515 8.97 -30.15 -27.55
C GLN A 515 8.31 -29.47 -26.34
N ASP A 516 8.69 -28.22 -26.07
CA ASP A 516 8.21 -27.42 -24.94
C ASP A 516 6.72 -27.09 -25.13
N LEU A 517 6.33 -26.70 -26.36
CA LEU A 517 4.94 -26.45 -26.73
C LEU A 517 4.06 -27.71 -26.63
N LEU A 518 4.60 -28.89 -26.98
CA LEU A 518 3.91 -30.17 -26.82
C LEU A 518 3.76 -30.56 -25.35
N GLU A 519 4.73 -30.25 -24.49
CA GLU A 519 4.63 -30.51 -23.04
C GLU A 519 3.45 -29.74 -22.45
N SER A 520 3.41 -28.42 -22.65
CA SER A 520 2.30 -27.57 -22.21
C SER A 520 0.95 -27.91 -22.87
N ALA A 521 0.96 -28.28 -24.17
CA ALA A 521 -0.27 -28.71 -24.85
C ALA A 521 -0.82 -30.02 -24.29
N PHE A 522 0.03 -31.00 -23.97
CA PHE A 522 -0.44 -32.28 -23.47
C PHE A 522 -1.05 -32.19 -22.07
N ASP A 523 -0.58 -31.29 -21.20
CA ASP A 523 -1.18 -31.10 -19.87
C ASP A 523 -2.60 -30.48 -19.96
N GLU A 524 -2.82 -29.46 -20.80
CA GLU A 524 -4.16 -28.91 -21.08
C GLU A 524 -5.10 -29.96 -21.72
N LEU A 525 -4.61 -30.69 -22.73
CA LEU A 525 -5.40 -31.69 -23.47
C LEU A 525 -5.66 -32.98 -22.65
N ARG A 526 -4.95 -33.19 -21.54
CA ARG A 526 -4.97 -34.48 -20.83
C ARG A 526 -6.35 -34.85 -20.30
N MET A 527 -7.03 -33.89 -19.69
CA MET A 527 -8.35 -34.09 -19.09
C MET A 527 -9.49 -34.12 -20.14
N PRO A 528 -9.58 -33.17 -21.10
CA PRO A 528 -10.63 -33.20 -22.12
C PRO A 528 -10.65 -34.46 -22.99
N PHE A 529 -9.48 -35.01 -23.35
CA PHE A 529 -9.36 -36.19 -24.21
C PHE A 529 -9.16 -37.52 -23.44
N GLY A 530 -9.18 -37.48 -22.10
CA GLY A 530 -9.03 -38.67 -21.25
C GLY A 530 -7.72 -39.42 -21.50
N LEU A 531 -6.60 -38.71 -21.55
CA LEU A 531 -5.26 -39.25 -21.66
C LEU A 531 -4.70 -39.54 -20.25
N THR A 532 -3.88 -40.58 -20.11
CA THR A 532 -3.13 -40.82 -18.86
C THR A 532 -1.82 -40.04 -18.88
N GLN A 533 -1.16 -39.85 -17.72
CA GLN A 533 0.14 -39.17 -17.70
C GLN A 533 1.17 -39.98 -18.50
N GLU A 534 1.10 -41.32 -18.48
CA GLU A 534 1.95 -42.20 -19.27
C GLU A 534 1.67 -42.09 -20.77
N SER A 535 0.40 -42.01 -21.20
CA SER A 535 0.06 -41.91 -22.62
C SER A 535 0.49 -40.55 -23.20
N ALA A 536 0.24 -39.46 -22.48
CA ALA A 536 0.73 -38.12 -22.83
C ALA A 536 2.27 -38.08 -22.92
N SER A 537 2.95 -38.61 -21.89
CA SER A 537 4.42 -38.72 -21.88
C SER A 537 4.97 -39.60 -23.01
N CYS A 538 4.23 -40.63 -23.43
CA CYS A 538 4.60 -41.48 -24.55
C CYS A 538 4.47 -40.75 -25.89
N LEU A 539 3.37 -40.04 -26.11
CA LEU A 539 3.14 -39.23 -27.31
C LEU A 539 4.21 -38.13 -27.45
N ARG A 540 4.56 -37.41 -26.37
CA ARG A 540 5.64 -36.41 -26.38
C ARG A 540 6.98 -37.03 -26.78
N ARG A 541 7.39 -38.15 -26.17
CA ARG A 541 8.66 -38.84 -26.53
C ARG A 541 8.67 -39.30 -27.99
N ASN A 542 7.57 -39.85 -28.47
CA ASN A 542 7.46 -40.29 -29.87
C ASN A 542 7.54 -39.11 -30.84
N ALA A 543 6.85 -38.00 -30.55
CA ALA A 543 6.89 -36.79 -31.36
C ALA A 543 8.31 -36.17 -31.42
N VAL A 544 9.04 -36.15 -30.31
CA VAL A 544 10.45 -35.69 -30.26
C VAL A 544 11.38 -36.56 -31.12
N GLU A 545 11.18 -37.88 -31.12
CA GLU A 545 12.01 -38.77 -31.94
C GLU A 545 11.65 -38.70 -33.43
N TYR A 546 10.36 -38.56 -33.79
CA TYR A 546 9.97 -38.29 -35.18
C TYR A 546 10.39 -36.89 -35.67
N LEU A 547 10.47 -35.88 -34.78
CA LEU A 547 11.07 -34.57 -35.05
C LEU A 547 12.55 -34.68 -35.46
N ARG A 548 13.32 -35.57 -34.82
CA ARG A 548 14.74 -35.85 -35.17
C ARG A 548 14.91 -36.59 -36.49
N GLN A 549 13.87 -37.27 -36.97
CA GLN A 549 13.86 -38.00 -38.24
C GLN A 549 13.28 -37.15 -39.39
N MET A 550 12.62 -36.04 -39.08
CA MET A 550 11.98 -35.13 -40.03
C MET A 550 13.03 -34.34 -40.86
N PRO A 551 13.01 -34.44 -42.20
CA PRO A 551 13.93 -33.70 -43.07
C PRO A 551 13.88 -32.17 -42.88
N ARG A 552 15.05 -31.52 -42.93
CA ARG A 552 15.23 -30.07 -42.86
C ARG A 552 15.66 -29.51 -44.21
N ALA A 553 15.45 -28.20 -44.42
CA ALA A 553 15.93 -27.45 -45.58
C ALA A 553 15.69 -28.14 -46.93
N VAL A 554 14.46 -28.60 -47.18
CA VAL A 554 14.10 -29.27 -48.44
C VAL A 554 14.10 -28.24 -49.56
N SER A 555 15.06 -28.34 -50.48
CA SER A 555 15.18 -27.46 -51.65
C SER A 555 14.74 -28.16 -52.94
N LEU A 556 14.18 -27.38 -53.86
CA LEU A 556 13.86 -27.78 -55.21
C LEU A 556 14.57 -26.84 -56.19
N GLU A 557 15.35 -27.40 -57.11
CA GLU A 557 16.15 -26.65 -58.08
C GLU A 557 15.88 -27.18 -59.49
N ALA A 558 15.91 -26.30 -60.49
CA ALA A 558 15.88 -26.67 -61.91
C ALA A 558 17.30 -26.59 -62.51
N PRO A 559 17.98 -27.73 -62.76
CA PRO A 559 19.32 -27.75 -63.35
C PRO A 559 19.33 -27.20 -64.79
N GLU A 560 20.53 -27.07 -65.37
CA GLU A 560 20.68 -26.69 -66.78
C GLU A 560 20.10 -27.73 -67.76
N ALA A 561 19.99 -28.99 -67.34
CA ALA A 561 19.32 -30.03 -68.11
C ALA A 561 17.80 -29.78 -68.17
N ALA A 562 17.26 -29.72 -69.39
CA ALA A 562 15.82 -29.59 -69.60
C ALA A 562 15.02 -30.77 -69.04
N ASN A 563 13.71 -30.56 -68.82
CA ASN A 563 12.75 -31.55 -68.29
C ASN A 563 13.24 -32.25 -67.00
N THR A 564 14.08 -31.57 -66.21
CA THR A 564 14.76 -32.13 -65.02
C THR A 564 14.53 -31.23 -63.81
N LEU A 565 14.32 -31.83 -62.65
CA LEU A 565 14.32 -31.17 -61.33
C LEU A 565 15.21 -31.94 -60.34
N LYS A 566 15.90 -31.20 -59.47
CA LYS A 566 16.75 -31.71 -58.39
C LYS A 566 16.07 -31.36 -57.06
N VAL A 567 15.90 -32.37 -56.20
CA VAL A 567 15.50 -32.23 -54.80
C VAL A 567 16.73 -32.42 -53.93
N SER A 568 16.90 -31.63 -52.87
CA SER A 568 17.92 -31.85 -51.82
C SER A 568 17.36 -31.53 -50.44
N TRP A 569 17.93 -32.10 -49.38
CA TRP A 569 17.50 -31.89 -47.99
C TRP A 569 18.64 -32.16 -47.01
N ILE A 570 18.42 -31.88 -45.73
CA ILE A 570 19.34 -32.17 -44.62
C ILE A 570 18.66 -33.14 -43.63
N GLY A 571 19.39 -34.16 -43.18
CA GLY A 571 18.92 -35.09 -42.13
C GLY A 571 19.35 -34.63 -40.74
N ASN A 572 18.41 -34.65 -39.79
CA ASN A 572 18.55 -34.09 -38.43
C ASN A 572 19.06 -35.11 -37.39
N GLU A 573 19.35 -36.35 -37.79
CA GLU A 573 19.76 -37.42 -36.87
C GLU A 573 21.19 -37.24 -36.35
N SER A 574 21.41 -37.56 -35.07
CA SER A 574 22.69 -37.33 -34.37
C SER A 574 23.90 -37.97 -35.06
N ALA A 575 25.05 -37.28 -35.04
CA ALA A 575 26.26 -37.69 -35.75
C ALA A 575 26.73 -39.12 -35.41
N ILE A 576 26.47 -39.62 -34.18
CA ILE A 576 26.77 -41.00 -33.78
C ILE A 576 25.91 -42.01 -34.56
N LEU A 577 24.59 -41.77 -34.65
CA LEU A 577 23.67 -42.60 -35.42
C LEU A 577 24.07 -42.65 -36.90
N VAL A 578 24.45 -41.50 -37.48
CA VAL A 578 24.95 -41.45 -38.87
C VAL A 578 26.20 -42.31 -39.04
N ARG A 579 27.15 -42.23 -38.09
CA ARG A 579 28.46 -42.88 -38.19
C ARG A 579 28.40 -44.39 -38.00
N GLN A 580 27.42 -44.90 -37.25
CA GLN A 580 27.21 -46.34 -37.03
C GLN A 580 26.22 -46.97 -38.00
N PHE A 581 25.12 -46.27 -38.34
CA PHE A 581 23.96 -46.85 -39.04
C PHE A 581 23.51 -46.05 -40.28
N GLY A 582 24.24 -45.02 -40.69
CA GLY A 582 23.85 -44.12 -41.79
C GLY A 582 23.63 -44.78 -43.16
N ALA A 583 24.15 -45.99 -43.38
CA ALA A 583 23.89 -46.80 -44.57
C ALA A 583 22.47 -47.40 -44.59
N ASN A 584 21.85 -47.58 -43.41
CA ASN A 584 20.51 -48.15 -43.27
C ASN A 584 19.41 -47.06 -43.36
N ILE A 585 19.78 -45.78 -43.15
CA ILE A 585 18.82 -44.67 -43.15
C ILE A 585 18.46 -44.30 -44.59
N HIS A 586 17.19 -44.43 -44.92
CA HIS A 586 16.62 -44.13 -46.23
C HIS A 586 15.49 -43.10 -46.12
N TYR A 587 15.43 -42.18 -47.08
CA TYR A 587 14.33 -41.23 -47.24
C TYR A 587 13.50 -41.58 -48.48
N SER A 588 12.19 -41.42 -48.37
CA SER A 588 11.28 -41.42 -49.52
C SER A 588 11.13 -40.00 -50.04
N VAL A 589 11.26 -39.81 -51.36
CA VAL A 589 11.08 -38.54 -52.06
C VAL A 589 10.02 -38.72 -53.14
N THR A 590 8.87 -38.06 -52.97
CA THR A 590 7.80 -38.02 -53.98
C THR A 590 7.74 -36.64 -54.60
N LEU A 591 7.86 -36.55 -55.93
CA LEU A 591 7.77 -35.28 -56.65
C LEU A 591 6.36 -35.12 -57.25
N HIS A 592 5.47 -34.47 -56.50
CA HIS A 592 4.05 -34.34 -56.82
C HIS A 592 3.79 -33.24 -57.86
N LYS A 593 2.82 -33.45 -58.76
CA LYS A 593 2.29 -32.41 -59.65
C LYS A 593 1.35 -31.46 -58.88
N ALA A 594 1.56 -30.16 -59.00
CA ALA A 594 0.70 -29.15 -58.36
C ALA A 594 -0.76 -29.26 -58.86
N SER A 595 -0.97 -29.46 -60.16
CA SER A 595 -2.28 -29.51 -60.82
C SER A 595 -3.24 -30.59 -60.30
N SER A 596 -2.73 -31.72 -59.80
CA SER A 596 -3.53 -32.88 -59.40
C SER A 596 -3.35 -33.30 -57.95
N CYS A 597 -2.23 -32.92 -57.32
CA CYS A 597 -1.82 -33.42 -56.01
C CYS A 597 -1.68 -32.31 -54.95
N GLU A 598 -2.15 -31.08 -55.19
CA GLU A 598 -2.03 -29.95 -54.25
C GLU A 598 -2.34 -30.31 -52.79
N ARG A 599 -3.38 -31.12 -52.55
CA ARG A 599 -3.78 -31.61 -51.22
C ARG A 599 -2.68 -32.38 -50.46
N GLU A 600 -1.78 -33.06 -51.17
CA GLU A 600 -0.66 -33.79 -50.59
C GLU A 600 0.33 -32.85 -49.87
N ILE A 601 0.38 -31.56 -50.23
CA ILE A 601 1.23 -30.56 -49.56
C ILE A 601 0.87 -30.38 -48.07
N GLY A 602 -0.38 -30.70 -47.70
CA GLY A 602 -0.88 -30.68 -46.33
C GLY A 602 -0.60 -31.95 -45.51
N VAL A 603 -0.13 -33.04 -46.13
CA VAL A 603 0.09 -34.33 -45.44
C VAL A 603 1.36 -34.25 -44.58
N VAL A 604 1.21 -34.54 -43.29
CA VAL A 604 2.29 -34.39 -42.29
C VAL A 604 2.94 -35.71 -41.87
N LEU A 605 2.23 -36.83 -42.00
CA LEU A 605 2.64 -38.15 -41.51
C LEU A 605 2.81 -39.13 -42.68
N ASN A 606 4.00 -39.72 -42.81
CA ASN A 606 4.21 -40.92 -43.61
C ASN A 606 3.86 -42.15 -42.77
N THR A 607 2.84 -42.92 -43.20
CA THR A 607 2.42 -44.18 -42.55
C THR A 607 2.82 -45.43 -43.34
N SER A 608 3.51 -45.27 -44.47
CA SER A 608 3.90 -46.36 -45.36
C SER A 608 4.89 -47.31 -44.70
N LYS A 609 4.48 -48.56 -44.52
CA LYS A 609 5.41 -49.66 -44.23
C LYS A 609 6.09 -50.10 -45.52
N THR A 610 7.35 -49.73 -45.68
CA THR A 610 8.24 -50.37 -46.65
C THR A 610 9.12 -51.36 -45.88
N ASP A 611 8.92 -52.66 -46.11
CA ASP A 611 9.77 -53.70 -45.53
C ASP A 611 11.13 -53.69 -46.26
N ILE A 612 12.18 -53.28 -45.55
CA ILE A 612 13.55 -53.16 -46.10
C ILE A 612 14.25 -54.54 -46.04
N SER A 613 13.69 -55.54 -46.74
CA SER A 613 14.24 -56.90 -46.82
C SER A 613 15.19 -57.13 -47.99
N ASP A 614 15.04 -56.37 -49.08
CA ASP A 614 15.70 -56.65 -50.36
C ASP A 614 16.57 -55.49 -50.85
N THR A 615 17.66 -55.84 -51.55
CA THR A 615 18.71 -54.91 -51.95
C THR A 615 18.24 -53.92 -53.03
N PRO A 616 18.57 -52.62 -52.92
CA PRO A 616 18.14 -51.61 -53.88
C PRO A 616 18.84 -51.79 -55.23
N THR A 617 18.15 -52.45 -56.16
CA THR A 617 18.53 -52.46 -57.59
C THR A 617 18.12 -51.13 -58.22
N GLU A 618 18.82 -50.69 -59.27
CA GLU A 618 18.49 -49.41 -59.91
C GLU A 618 17.11 -49.48 -60.61
N ALA A 619 16.24 -48.52 -60.28
CA ALA A 619 14.93 -48.25 -60.89
C ALA A 619 13.76 -49.20 -60.55
N ASP A 620 13.38 -49.27 -59.26
CA ASP A 620 12.02 -49.64 -58.85
C ASP A 620 11.15 -48.41 -58.53
N HIS A 621 9.95 -48.35 -59.14
CA HIS A 621 8.98 -47.27 -58.94
C HIS A 621 7.95 -47.66 -57.87
N ALA A 622 8.15 -47.21 -56.63
CA ALA A 622 7.14 -47.33 -55.58
C ALA A 622 5.84 -46.60 -56.00
N HIS A 623 4.77 -47.34 -56.23
CA HIS A 623 3.48 -46.81 -56.67
C HIS A 623 2.72 -46.10 -55.54
N ASN A 624 3.01 -44.82 -55.35
CA ASN A 624 2.14 -43.91 -54.61
C ASN A 624 0.78 -43.73 -55.33
N ALA A 625 -0.31 -43.59 -54.58
CA ALA A 625 -1.68 -43.62 -55.09
C ALA A 625 -1.99 -42.55 -56.17
N CYS A 626 -1.25 -41.45 -56.18
CA CYS A 626 -1.34 -40.37 -57.17
C CYS A 626 -0.53 -40.60 -58.46
N GLY A 627 0.24 -41.69 -58.58
CA GLY A 627 1.10 -41.98 -59.74
C GLY A 627 2.31 -41.06 -59.92
N CYS A 628 2.55 -40.10 -59.01
CA CYS A 628 3.67 -39.17 -59.10
C CYS A 628 5.03 -39.86 -58.89
N PRO A 629 6.09 -39.42 -59.61
CA PRO A 629 7.38 -40.09 -59.58
C PRO A 629 8.00 -40.04 -58.18
N THR A 630 8.40 -41.21 -57.70
CA THR A 630 8.87 -41.45 -56.33
C THR A 630 10.24 -42.13 -56.38
N ARG A 631 11.14 -41.80 -55.44
CA ARG A 631 12.47 -42.40 -55.29
C ARG A 631 12.81 -42.60 -53.81
N VAL A 632 13.33 -43.77 -53.46
CA VAL A 632 13.97 -44.03 -52.16
C VAL A 632 15.46 -43.70 -52.28
N ILE A 633 16.00 -42.93 -51.35
CA ILE A 633 17.38 -42.40 -51.40
C ILE A 633 18.08 -42.62 -50.05
N ALA A 634 19.23 -43.29 -50.07
CA ALA A 634 20.10 -43.45 -48.90
C ALA A 634 20.62 -42.10 -48.38
N ARG A 635 20.67 -41.95 -47.05
CA ARG A 635 21.06 -40.71 -46.34
C ARG A 635 22.46 -40.18 -46.66
N ALA A 636 23.35 -41.01 -47.20
CA ALA A 636 24.66 -40.57 -47.69
C ALA A 636 24.59 -39.62 -48.90
N HIS A 637 23.47 -39.59 -49.63
CA HIS A 637 23.30 -38.76 -50.83
C HIS A 637 22.49 -37.49 -50.61
N SER A 638 21.43 -37.55 -49.79
CA SER A 638 20.51 -36.45 -49.45
C SER A 638 20.05 -35.58 -50.65
N LYS A 639 19.94 -36.19 -51.83
CA LYS A 639 19.47 -35.56 -53.06
C LYS A 639 18.82 -36.57 -54.00
N ALA A 640 17.80 -36.14 -54.72
CA ALA A 640 17.15 -36.89 -55.80
C ALA A 640 17.18 -36.05 -57.09
N ILE A 641 17.33 -36.71 -58.24
CA ILE A 641 17.20 -36.06 -59.55
C ILE A 641 16.09 -36.79 -60.30
N PHE A 642 15.08 -36.03 -60.72
CA PHE A 642 13.97 -36.49 -61.53
C PHE A 642 14.13 -35.90 -62.93
N LYS A 643 14.05 -36.75 -63.95
CA LYS A 643 14.18 -36.42 -65.38
C LYS A 643 12.85 -36.69 -66.08
N GLU A 644 12.77 -36.30 -67.35
CA GLU A 644 11.62 -36.58 -68.23
C GLU A 644 10.30 -36.01 -67.69
N LEU A 645 10.41 -34.92 -66.93
CA LEU A 645 9.29 -34.17 -66.37
C LEU A 645 8.69 -33.24 -67.42
N ASP A 646 7.36 -33.15 -67.43
CA ASP A 646 6.61 -32.17 -68.22
C ASP A 646 6.93 -30.74 -67.76
N HIS A 647 7.53 -29.93 -68.63
CA HIS A 647 7.91 -28.54 -68.36
C HIS A 647 6.72 -27.59 -68.24
N MET A 648 5.53 -27.98 -68.71
CA MET A 648 4.30 -27.20 -68.53
C MET A 648 3.74 -27.32 -67.11
N GLU A 649 4.14 -28.35 -66.36
CA GLU A 649 3.70 -28.61 -65.00
C GLU A 649 4.63 -28.05 -63.94
N ALA A 650 4.05 -27.67 -62.80
CA ALA A 650 4.80 -27.30 -61.60
C ALA A 650 4.80 -28.48 -60.62
N TYR A 651 5.93 -28.72 -59.96
CA TYR A 651 6.09 -29.85 -59.05
C TYR A 651 6.60 -29.40 -57.68
N PHE A 652 6.18 -30.08 -56.61
CA PHE A 652 6.70 -29.90 -55.26
C PHE A 652 7.15 -31.25 -54.65
N PRO A 653 8.25 -31.30 -53.87
CA PRO A 653 8.76 -32.53 -53.30
C PRO A 653 8.25 -32.76 -51.88
N MET A 654 7.66 -33.93 -51.65
CA MET A 654 7.38 -34.45 -50.31
C MET A 654 8.52 -35.39 -49.89
N VAL A 655 9.15 -35.12 -48.76
CA VAL A 655 10.32 -35.88 -48.26
C VAL A 655 10.11 -36.31 -46.79
N SER A 656 10.28 -37.60 -46.52
CA SER A 656 10.19 -38.22 -45.18
C SER A 656 11.17 -39.39 -45.08
N ARG A 657 11.32 -40.03 -43.91
CA ARG A 657 11.95 -41.36 -43.85
C ARG A 657 11.13 -42.35 -44.68
N ALA A 658 11.79 -43.34 -45.29
CA ALA A 658 11.10 -44.44 -45.97
C ALA A 658 10.27 -45.28 -44.99
N GLU A 659 10.81 -45.47 -43.79
CA GLU A 659 10.15 -46.11 -42.64
C GLU A 659 9.03 -45.21 -42.10
N GLY A 660 7.83 -45.78 -41.92
CA GLY A 660 6.69 -45.15 -41.22
C GLY A 660 6.45 -45.77 -39.83
N PRO A 661 5.99 -45.00 -38.82
CA PRO A 661 5.62 -43.58 -38.91
C PRO A 661 6.83 -42.66 -39.03
N SER A 662 6.72 -41.60 -39.83
CA SER A 662 7.71 -40.51 -39.84
C SER A 662 7.10 -39.19 -40.34
N PHE A 663 7.71 -38.07 -39.97
CA PHE A 663 7.22 -36.74 -40.35
C PHE A 663 7.75 -36.32 -41.73
N PHE A 664 6.87 -35.78 -42.57
CA PHE A 664 7.27 -35.09 -43.80
C PHE A 664 7.89 -33.72 -43.50
N GLY A 665 9.06 -33.44 -44.08
CA GLY A 665 9.66 -32.10 -44.07
C GLY A 665 8.73 -31.05 -44.69
N LEU A 666 9.00 -29.76 -44.44
CA LEU A 666 8.26 -28.68 -45.09
C LEU A 666 8.61 -28.66 -46.59
N PRO A 667 7.64 -28.83 -47.51
CA PRO A 667 7.90 -28.78 -48.94
C PRO A 667 8.14 -27.33 -49.39
N PRO A 668 9.12 -27.07 -50.27
CA PRO A 668 9.30 -25.76 -50.90
C PRO A 668 8.18 -25.47 -51.93
N PRO A 669 8.03 -24.21 -52.37
CA PRO A 669 7.09 -23.83 -53.43
C PRO A 669 7.30 -24.65 -54.72
N ALA A 670 6.20 -24.88 -55.45
CA ALA A 670 6.23 -25.71 -56.65
C ALA A 670 7.00 -25.03 -57.80
N LEU A 671 7.94 -25.75 -58.43
CA LEU A 671 8.79 -25.25 -59.51
C LEU A 671 8.52 -26.01 -60.82
N LYS A 672 8.61 -25.32 -61.96
CA LYS A 672 8.56 -25.95 -63.29
C LYS A 672 9.95 -26.41 -63.74
N PRO A 673 10.09 -27.57 -64.42
CA PRO A 673 11.31 -27.93 -65.14
C PRO A 673 11.65 -26.90 -66.23
N ARG A 674 12.93 -26.75 -66.58
CA ARG A 674 13.32 -25.95 -67.76
C ARG A 674 12.86 -26.62 -69.06
N GLU A 675 12.33 -25.83 -69.98
CA GLU A 675 11.94 -26.26 -71.33
C GLU A 675 13.16 -26.73 -72.16
N SER A 676 12.93 -27.71 -73.04
CA SER A 676 13.95 -28.23 -73.95
C SER A 676 14.03 -27.42 -75.24
N ILE A 677 14.94 -26.43 -75.27
CA ILE A 677 15.22 -25.61 -76.46
C ILE A 677 15.67 -26.52 -77.61
N THR A 678 14.75 -26.82 -78.53
CA THR A 678 14.99 -27.73 -79.65
C THR A 678 15.57 -26.93 -80.82
N ALA A 679 16.85 -27.16 -81.13
CA ALA A 679 17.57 -26.36 -82.12
C ALA A 679 17.15 -26.69 -83.57
N THR A 680 16.13 -26.03 -84.08
CA THR A 680 15.78 -26.00 -85.51
C THR A 680 16.70 -25.03 -86.27
N GLY A 681 17.78 -25.56 -86.85
CA GLY A 681 18.71 -24.76 -87.64
C GLY A 681 18.39 -24.73 -89.13
N GLN A 682 18.46 -23.55 -89.76
CA GLN A 682 19.33 -23.28 -90.92
C GLN A 682 19.27 -21.82 -91.41
N THR A 683 20.45 -21.21 -91.57
CA THR A 683 20.80 -20.10 -92.52
C THR A 683 20.04 -18.75 -92.44
N SER A 684 20.66 -17.57 -92.60
CA SER A 684 22.06 -17.21 -92.95
C SER A 684 22.41 -15.76 -92.57
N ASP A 685 23.71 -15.49 -92.44
CA ASP A 685 24.44 -14.21 -92.60
C ASP A 685 24.11 -12.98 -91.72
N GLY A 686 25.17 -12.40 -91.11
CA GLY A 686 25.14 -11.04 -90.55
C GLY A 686 26.02 -10.78 -89.31
N GLN A 687 27.32 -10.54 -89.53
CA GLN A 687 28.26 -9.61 -88.83
C GLN A 687 27.91 -9.03 -87.43
N HIS A 688 28.83 -8.78 -86.49
CA HIS A 688 30.31 -8.84 -86.44
C HIS A 688 30.76 -8.88 -84.94
N ASP A 689 31.97 -9.39 -84.67
CA ASP A 689 32.78 -9.17 -83.44
C ASP A 689 32.21 -9.58 -82.06
N THR A 690 33.00 -9.91 -81.03
CA THR A 690 34.40 -10.39 -80.93
C THR A 690 34.48 -11.38 -79.75
N ALA A 691 35.52 -12.23 -79.69
CA ALA A 691 35.69 -13.19 -78.61
C ALA A 691 37.17 -13.39 -78.22
N VAL A 692 37.39 -13.88 -76.99
CA VAL A 692 38.70 -14.29 -76.38
C VAL A 692 39.70 -13.11 -76.24
N THR A 693 40.59 -13.00 -75.24
CA THR A 693 41.12 -13.85 -74.14
C THR A 693 41.53 -12.89 -72.98
N ALA A 694 41.95 -13.24 -71.76
CA ALA A 694 42.47 -14.49 -71.19
C ALA A 694 42.26 -14.57 -69.65
N ARG A 695 42.62 -15.70 -69.04
CA ARG A 695 42.70 -15.86 -67.58
C ARG A 695 44.09 -15.49 -67.02
N ARG A 696 44.10 -14.97 -65.78
CA ARG A 696 44.90 -15.45 -64.61
C ARG A 696 46.05 -14.57 -64.04
N ARG A 697 45.83 -14.10 -62.79
CA ARG A 697 46.81 -13.59 -61.78
C ARG A 697 47.44 -12.20 -62.09
N GLN A 698 47.81 -11.34 -61.13
CA GLN A 698 47.86 -11.46 -59.64
C GLN A 698 47.82 -10.07 -58.93
N ARG A 699 47.31 -10.02 -57.67
CA ARG A 699 47.52 -8.98 -56.61
C ARG A 699 47.06 -7.51 -56.81
N THR A 700 46.01 -7.13 -56.06
CA THR A 700 45.94 -6.08 -54.98
C THR A 700 46.97 -4.93 -54.90
N PRO A 701 46.64 -3.73 -54.32
CA PRO A 701 45.31 -3.13 -53.97
C PRO A 701 45.16 -1.60 -54.23
N SER A 702 44.08 -0.97 -53.70
CA SER A 702 43.89 0.48 -53.37
C SER A 702 43.57 1.48 -54.51
N VAL A 703 42.91 2.66 -54.35
CA VAL A 703 41.96 3.26 -53.35
C VAL A 703 41.34 4.56 -53.94
N HIS A 704 40.13 5.00 -53.49
CA HIS A 704 39.41 6.27 -53.82
C HIS A 704 38.90 6.45 -55.28
N SER A 705 37.65 6.86 -55.60
CA SER A 705 36.83 8.09 -55.34
C SER A 705 36.88 9.06 -56.56
N SER A 706 35.84 9.77 -57.06
CA SER A 706 34.41 9.95 -56.68
C SER A 706 33.60 10.70 -57.79
N ALA A 707 32.26 10.58 -57.81
CA ALA A 707 31.27 11.45 -58.52
C ALA A 707 31.33 11.51 -60.08
N SER A 708 30.33 11.91 -60.88
CA SER A 708 28.84 12.08 -60.83
C SER A 708 28.36 12.42 -62.28
N GLY A 709 27.10 12.33 -62.74
CA GLY A 709 25.80 11.94 -62.14
C GLY A 709 24.61 12.33 -63.08
N ASN A 710 23.38 12.31 -62.56
CA ASN A 710 22.09 12.81 -63.12
C ASN A 710 21.34 12.02 -64.24
N LEU A 711 20.01 12.14 -64.13
CA LEU A 711 18.88 11.55 -64.89
C LEU A 711 18.16 12.67 -65.70
N PRO A 712 17.18 12.42 -66.62
CA PRO A 712 15.77 12.31 -66.19
C PRO A 712 14.74 11.56 -67.11
N ASP A 713 13.50 11.49 -66.58
CA ASP A 713 12.16 11.44 -67.23
C ASP A 713 11.50 10.13 -67.75
N THR A 714 10.16 10.11 -67.61
CA THR A 714 9.17 9.02 -67.84
C THR A 714 7.93 9.60 -68.56
N PRO A 715 6.98 8.82 -69.16
CA PRO A 715 5.64 8.71 -68.54
C PRO A 715 4.69 7.50 -68.89
N CYS A 716 3.94 7.04 -67.87
CA CYS A 716 2.48 6.74 -67.74
C CYS A 716 1.57 5.98 -68.77
N GLY A 717 0.65 5.17 -68.22
CA GLY A 717 -0.65 4.67 -68.80
C GLY A 717 -1.01 3.24 -68.29
N HIS A 718 -2.03 2.97 -67.46
CA HIS A 718 -3.52 3.01 -67.61
C HIS A 718 -4.07 2.18 -68.79
N TYR A 719 -5.21 1.46 -68.71
CA TYR A 719 -6.34 1.44 -67.75
C TYR A 719 -6.76 -0.03 -67.40
N ASP A 720 -7.93 -0.32 -66.80
CA ASP A 720 -8.43 -0.19 -65.40
C ASP A 720 -9.81 -0.92 -65.31
N ASP A 721 -10.20 -1.63 -64.21
CA ASP A 721 -11.61 -2.11 -64.04
C ASP A 721 -12.08 -2.39 -62.58
N LEU A 722 -13.36 -2.07 -62.27
CA LEU A 722 -14.07 -2.14 -60.96
C LEU A 722 -15.60 -2.14 -61.23
N PRO A 723 -16.50 -2.75 -60.40
CA PRO A 723 -17.15 -1.97 -59.31
C PRO A 723 -17.83 -2.75 -58.14
N GLY A 724 -18.24 -2.04 -57.07
CA GLY A 724 -19.27 -2.54 -56.12
C GLY A 724 -19.36 -1.84 -54.75
N GLY A 725 -20.14 -0.75 -54.62
CA GLY A 725 -20.53 -0.12 -53.33
C GLY A 725 -21.91 -0.59 -52.81
N PRO A 726 -22.67 0.18 -51.96
CA PRO A 726 -22.51 1.63 -51.70
C PRO A 726 -22.88 2.21 -50.30
N ARG A 727 -22.23 3.35 -49.97
CA ARG A 727 -22.76 4.61 -49.34
C ARG A 727 -23.35 4.65 -47.91
N GLY A 728 -23.27 5.84 -47.32
CA GLY A 728 -23.74 6.15 -45.96
C GLY A 728 -23.18 7.43 -45.31
N ASP A 729 -22.80 8.41 -46.13
CA ASP A 729 -22.96 9.87 -45.97
C ASP A 729 -23.21 10.46 -44.56
N PHE A 730 -22.37 11.42 -44.14
CA PHE A 730 -22.76 12.84 -44.05
C PHE A 730 -21.52 13.77 -44.05
N ASP A 731 -21.72 15.04 -44.39
CA ASP A 731 -20.71 16.03 -44.82
C ASP A 731 -20.87 17.35 -44.03
N ASP A 732 -19.79 18.11 -43.81
CA ASP A 732 -19.88 19.57 -43.94
C ASP A 732 -18.52 20.30 -44.17
N SER A 733 -18.32 20.70 -45.43
CA SER A 733 -17.84 22.01 -45.91
C SER A 733 -16.51 22.68 -45.39
N ARG A 734 -15.51 22.67 -46.31
CA ARG A 734 -14.88 23.83 -47.00
C ARG A 734 -14.26 25.01 -46.20
N ALA A 735 -12.93 25.22 -46.23
CA ALA A 735 -12.12 25.90 -47.27
C ALA A 735 -11.93 27.45 -47.03
N ALA A 736 -10.86 28.15 -47.45
CA ALA A 736 -9.78 27.80 -48.39
C ALA A 736 -8.43 28.57 -48.17
N THR A 737 -7.36 28.08 -48.82
CA THR A 737 -6.14 28.78 -49.30
C THR A 737 -5.28 29.65 -48.35
N SER A 738 -4.03 29.21 -48.09
CA SER A 738 -2.81 29.90 -48.55
C SER A 738 -1.56 28.99 -48.52
N SER A 739 -0.55 29.37 -49.29
CA SER A 739 0.65 28.66 -49.79
C SER A 739 1.75 28.21 -48.79
N ALA A 740 2.76 27.53 -49.37
CA ALA A 740 4.10 27.13 -48.88
C ALA A 740 4.25 25.64 -48.42
N PRO A 741 5.39 24.98 -48.75
CA PRO A 741 5.48 23.51 -48.69
C PRO A 741 6.03 22.96 -47.35
N ARG A 742 5.54 21.78 -46.97
CA ARG A 742 6.17 20.94 -45.94
C ARG A 742 7.45 20.31 -46.49
N ALA A 743 8.59 20.62 -45.88
CA ALA A 743 9.75 19.74 -45.93
C ALA A 743 9.50 18.59 -44.93
N THR A 744 8.96 17.47 -45.40
CA THR A 744 8.83 16.26 -44.58
C THR A 744 10.21 15.61 -44.47
N ILE A 745 10.96 15.98 -43.43
CA ILE A 745 12.10 15.20 -42.98
C ILE A 745 11.52 13.92 -42.37
N GLU A 746 11.83 12.77 -42.97
CA GLU A 746 11.63 11.48 -42.30
C GLU A 746 12.60 11.44 -41.11
N PRO A 747 12.12 11.29 -39.85
CA PRO A 747 13.02 11.04 -38.74
C PRO A 747 13.65 9.67 -38.96
N ALA A 748 14.97 9.62 -39.07
CA ALA A 748 15.70 8.35 -39.15
C ALA A 748 15.34 7.48 -37.93
N ALA A 749 15.19 6.17 -38.15
CA ALA A 749 14.80 5.25 -37.09
C ALA A 749 15.87 5.22 -35.98
N VAL A 750 15.62 5.94 -34.90
CA VAL A 750 16.45 5.97 -33.70
C VAL A 750 16.52 4.56 -33.11
N PRO A 751 17.72 4.02 -32.83
CA PRO A 751 17.86 2.72 -32.18
C PRO A 751 17.07 2.64 -30.86
N LEU A 752 16.55 1.45 -30.54
CA LEU A 752 15.76 1.26 -29.31
C LEU A 752 16.57 1.59 -28.03
N SER A 753 17.88 1.36 -28.03
CA SER A 753 18.80 1.83 -26.97
C SER A 753 18.71 3.33 -26.75
N ASP A 754 18.76 4.07 -27.84
CA ASP A 754 18.89 5.52 -27.86
C ASP A 754 17.54 6.16 -27.48
N PHE A 755 16.42 5.51 -27.83
CA PHE A 755 15.08 5.89 -27.37
C PHE A 755 14.90 5.74 -25.85
N HIS A 756 15.28 4.59 -25.28
CA HIS A 756 15.21 4.40 -23.81
C HIS A 756 16.16 5.35 -23.07
N ASN A 757 17.37 5.58 -23.58
CA ASN A 757 18.32 6.53 -23.01
C ASN A 757 17.81 7.99 -23.11
N THR A 758 17.12 8.35 -24.20
CA THR A 758 16.48 9.68 -24.33
C THR A 758 15.40 9.87 -23.26
N ILE A 759 14.58 8.85 -23.00
CA ILE A 759 13.52 8.91 -21.97
C ILE A 759 14.09 8.99 -20.54
N ALA A 760 15.18 8.27 -20.25
CA ALA A 760 15.89 8.43 -18.99
C ALA A 760 16.44 9.86 -18.83
N GLN A 761 17.07 10.39 -19.88
CA GLN A 761 17.61 11.75 -19.92
C GLN A 761 16.51 12.83 -19.80
N GLU A 762 15.30 12.61 -20.33
CA GLU A 762 14.13 13.47 -20.14
C GLU A 762 13.68 13.53 -18.67
N ASP A 763 13.63 12.38 -17.99
CA ASP A 763 13.30 12.32 -16.56
C ASP A 763 14.38 12.99 -15.69
N GLU A 764 15.66 12.76 -15.97
CA GLU A 764 16.79 13.44 -15.30
C GLU A 764 16.71 14.96 -15.45
N ASN A 765 16.46 15.45 -16.68
CA ASN A 765 16.30 16.88 -16.94
C ASN A 765 15.09 17.45 -16.20
N THR A 766 13.99 16.70 -16.12
CA THR A 766 12.80 17.07 -15.34
C THR A 766 13.09 17.14 -13.84
N TRP A 767 13.92 16.21 -13.32
CA TRP A 767 14.37 16.24 -11.93
C TRP A 767 15.35 17.38 -11.63
N ALA A 768 16.26 17.70 -12.55
CA ALA A 768 17.15 18.85 -12.44
C ALA A 768 16.36 20.17 -12.43
N GLU A 769 15.38 20.32 -13.34
CA GLU A 769 14.47 21.47 -13.35
C GLU A 769 13.65 21.54 -12.05
N TRP A 770 13.14 20.41 -11.56
CA TRP A 770 12.42 20.37 -10.28
C TRP A 770 13.30 20.79 -9.09
N HIS A 771 14.55 20.32 -9.06
CA HIS A 771 15.52 20.61 -8.00
C HIS A 771 15.88 22.10 -7.97
N ASP A 772 16.18 22.69 -9.13
CA ASP A 772 16.64 24.08 -9.22
C ASP A 772 15.49 25.10 -9.07
N GLN A 773 14.28 24.79 -9.54
CA GLN A 773 13.13 25.71 -9.47
C GLN A 773 12.22 25.52 -8.24
N TYR A 774 11.90 24.28 -7.86
CA TYR A 774 10.78 23.99 -6.95
C TYR A 774 11.19 23.47 -5.56
N LEU A 775 12.37 22.87 -5.40
CA LEU A 775 12.79 22.29 -4.12
C LEU A 775 12.75 23.29 -2.95
N THR A 776 13.22 24.52 -3.19
CA THR A 776 13.21 25.60 -2.18
C THR A 776 11.79 25.94 -1.72
N GLN A 777 10.82 25.94 -2.64
CA GLN A 777 9.40 26.20 -2.34
C GLN A 777 8.73 25.00 -1.65
N ALA A 778 9.06 23.78 -2.07
CA ALA A 778 8.56 22.56 -1.44
C ALA A 778 9.02 22.43 0.03
N PHE A 779 10.25 22.88 0.33
CA PHE A 779 10.76 22.90 1.71
C PHE A 779 10.34 24.13 2.52
N SER A 780 10.12 25.31 1.90
CA SER A 780 9.66 26.50 2.64
C SER A 780 8.26 26.34 3.25
N GLY A 781 7.41 25.48 2.67
CA GLY A 781 6.14 25.06 3.29
C GLY A 781 6.28 24.37 4.66
N LEU A 782 7.50 23.92 5.01
CA LEU A 782 7.85 23.35 6.32
C LEU A 782 8.60 24.36 7.22
N LEU A 783 8.75 25.61 6.80
CA LEU A 783 9.48 26.69 7.48
C LEU A 783 8.54 27.90 7.75
N PRO A 784 7.65 27.83 8.76
CA PRO A 784 6.68 28.88 9.02
C PRO A 784 7.39 30.23 9.31
N PRO A 785 6.98 31.33 8.67
CA PRO A 785 7.71 32.59 8.70
C PRO A 785 7.52 33.34 10.02
N ARG A 786 8.60 33.50 10.79
CA ARG A 786 8.57 34.31 12.01
C ARG A 786 8.70 35.80 11.68
N LYS A 787 7.62 36.57 11.87
CA LYS A 787 7.76 38.02 12.06
C LYS A 787 8.57 38.25 13.34
N GLY A 788 9.69 38.97 13.21
CA GLY A 788 10.76 38.98 14.22
C GLY A 788 10.32 39.50 15.59
N SER A 789 11.13 39.22 16.62
CA SER A 789 10.85 39.61 18.02
C SER A 789 10.99 41.11 18.24
N ILE A 790 9.97 41.88 17.82
CA ILE A 790 9.83 43.30 18.09
C ILE A 790 9.65 43.49 19.60
N GLN A 791 10.58 44.19 20.25
CA GLN A 791 10.40 44.62 21.64
C GLN A 791 9.31 45.70 21.68
N VAL A 792 8.09 45.31 22.04
CA VAL A 792 6.96 46.21 22.22
C VAL A 792 7.29 47.23 23.32
N ARG A 793 7.30 48.52 22.95
CA ARG A 793 7.33 49.65 23.89
C ARG A 793 5.97 50.32 24.08
N GLY A 794 4.95 49.82 23.38
CA GLY A 794 3.56 50.24 23.51
C GLY A 794 2.92 49.91 24.85
N ALA A 795 1.85 50.63 25.19
CA ALA A 795 1.08 50.39 26.41
C ALA A 795 0.03 49.27 26.19
N PRO A 796 -0.16 48.35 27.16
CA PRO A 796 -1.18 47.31 27.06
C PRO A 796 -2.60 47.88 27.24
N LEU A 797 -3.48 47.57 26.30
CA LEU A 797 -4.88 47.94 26.29
C LEU A 797 -5.67 47.15 27.35
N ARG A 798 -6.47 47.89 28.14
CA ARG A 798 -7.34 47.30 29.19
C ARG A 798 -8.77 47.02 28.73
N ALA A 799 -9.14 47.49 27.54
CA ALA A 799 -10.45 47.28 26.94
C ALA A 799 -10.29 46.45 25.65
N PRO A 800 -11.32 45.68 25.24
CA PRO A 800 -11.33 45.03 23.93
C PRO A 800 -11.15 46.05 22.79
N LEU A 801 -10.38 45.67 21.77
CA LEU A 801 -10.10 46.51 20.62
C LEU A 801 -11.11 46.18 19.51
N HIS A 802 -12.10 47.05 19.34
CA HIS A 802 -13.04 46.96 18.22
C HIS A 802 -12.47 47.65 16.99
N ASP A 803 -12.18 46.87 15.95
CA ASP A 803 -11.77 47.35 14.64
C ASP A 803 -12.98 47.45 13.70
N ARG A 804 -13.08 48.57 12.98
CA ARG A 804 -14.23 48.88 12.11
C ARG A 804 -14.11 48.29 10.71
N ASP A 805 -12.89 48.20 10.19
CA ASP A 805 -12.64 47.79 8.81
C ASP A 805 -12.62 46.25 8.71
N LEU A 806 -12.14 45.59 9.78
CA LEU A 806 -12.27 44.14 10.01
C LEU A 806 -13.64 43.73 10.56
N SER A 807 -14.47 44.68 11.00
CA SER A 807 -15.79 44.44 11.62
C SER A 807 -15.75 43.44 12.81
N HIS A 808 -14.66 43.45 13.57
CA HIS A 808 -14.35 42.47 14.60
C HIS A 808 -13.94 43.13 15.93
N THR A 809 -13.98 42.39 17.03
CA THR A 809 -13.56 42.87 18.35
C THR A 809 -12.56 41.90 18.96
N PHE A 810 -11.31 42.33 19.02
CA PHE A 810 -10.22 41.54 19.59
C PHE A 810 -10.23 41.68 21.12
N GLU A 811 -10.35 40.56 21.82
CA GLU A 811 -10.34 40.51 23.29
C GLU A 811 -9.30 39.51 23.81
N ARG A 812 -8.74 39.83 24.97
CA ARG A 812 -7.69 39.02 25.62
C ARG A 812 -8.23 37.66 26.06
N ARG A 813 -7.41 36.63 25.94
CA ARG A 813 -7.67 35.21 26.23
C ARG A 813 -8.75 34.54 25.36
N GLN A 814 -9.16 35.19 24.27
CA GLN A 814 -10.05 34.58 23.28
C GLN A 814 -9.25 34.05 22.08
N TYR A 815 -9.90 33.15 21.33
CA TYR A 815 -9.44 32.73 20.02
C TYR A 815 -10.17 33.52 18.92
N ALA A 816 -9.44 33.91 17.88
CA ALA A 816 -10.00 34.48 16.65
C ALA A 816 -9.47 33.72 15.44
N TRP A 817 -10.24 33.65 14.36
CA TRP A 817 -9.70 33.36 13.03
C TRP A 817 -9.29 34.69 12.39
N VAL A 818 -8.16 34.70 11.70
CA VAL A 818 -7.62 35.86 10.98
C VAL A 818 -7.06 35.43 9.62
N GLN A 819 -7.24 36.29 8.61
CA GLN A 819 -6.48 36.26 7.37
C GLN A 819 -5.30 37.21 7.51
N LEU A 820 -4.09 36.68 7.40
CA LEU A 820 -2.87 37.51 7.37
C LEU A 820 -2.49 37.87 5.94
N ASN A 821 -1.90 39.06 5.78
CA ASN A 821 -1.39 39.57 4.51
C ASN A 821 -0.03 38.90 4.17
N GLY A 822 0.01 38.18 3.06
CA GLY A 822 1.19 37.44 2.57
C GLY A 822 0.93 35.94 2.42
N GLU A 823 1.99 35.15 2.35
CA GLU A 823 1.93 33.68 2.16
C GLU A 823 1.36 32.90 3.36
N SER A 824 1.15 33.57 4.50
CA SER A 824 0.82 32.94 5.78
C SER A 824 -0.60 32.36 5.91
N GLY A 825 -1.48 32.63 4.94
CA GLY A 825 -2.79 31.97 4.79
C GLY A 825 -3.84 32.27 5.87
N GLU A 826 -4.88 31.42 5.92
CA GLU A 826 -5.87 31.41 7.00
C GLU A 826 -5.23 30.91 8.31
N GLN A 827 -5.41 31.62 9.42
CA GLN A 827 -4.89 31.21 10.73
C GLN A 827 -5.92 31.34 11.85
N VAL A 828 -5.73 30.55 12.90
CA VAL A 828 -6.38 30.74 14.20
C VAL A 828 -5.34 31.30 15.16
N ILE A 829 -5.71 32.27 15.98
CA ILE A 829 -4.81 32.93 16.94
C ILE A 829 -5.39 32.90 18.34
N TYR A 830 -4.55 32.76 19.36
CA TYR A 830 -4.90 32.92 20.78
C TYR A 830 -4.28 34.18 21.35
N ILE A 831 -5.10 35.16 21.74
CA ILE A 831 -4.66 36.52 22.08
C ILE A 831 -4.26 36.59 23.56
N HIS A 832 -2.98 36.82 23.86
CA HIS A 832 -2.49 36.99 25.24
C HIS A 832 -2.70 38.42 25.76
N ASP A 833 -2.29 39.40 24.96
CA ASP A 833 -2.43 40.82 25.26
C ASP A 833 -2.55 41.66 23.97
N ILE A 834 -3.00 42.90 24.11
CA ILE A 834 -3.18 43.85 23.01
C ILE A 834 -2.43 45.13 23.36
N PHE A 835 -1.62 45.67 22.45
CA PHE A 835 -0.77 46.83 22.68
C PHE A 835 -1.10 47.97 21.73
N GLN A 836 -0.97 49.20 22.23
CA GLN A 836 -1.07 50.44 21.46
C GLN A 836 0.30 51.12 21.44
N GLN A 837 0.79 51.52 20.26
CA GLN A 837 2.04 52.25 20.09
C GLN A 837 1.83 53.47 19.19
N GLU A 838 2.18 54.65 19.69
CA GLU A 838 2.14 55.89 18.89
C GLU A 838 3.42 55.98 18.03
N ASN A 839 3.25 56.20 16.73
CA ASN A 839 4.33 56.08 15.75
C ASN A 839 4.30 57.23 14.74
N GLN A 840 5.03 58.30 15.05
CA GLN A 840 5.31 59.52 14.25
C GLN A 840 4.13 60.35 13.72
N SER A 841 2.88 59.86 13.76
CA SER A 841 1.59 60.60 13.71
C SER A 841 0.39 59.65 13.81
N GLU A 842 0.58 58.35 13.58
CA GLU A 842 -0.48 57.34 13.62
C GLU A 842 -0.37 56.44 14.86
N VAL A 843 -1.42 55.67 15.11
CA VAL A 843 -1.56 54.80 16.28
C VAL A 843 -1.59 53.35 15.79
N ASP A 844 -0.46 52.66 15.94
CA ASP A 844 -0.35 51.24 15.64
C ASP A 844 -0.96 50.41 16.77
N TYR A 845 -1.74 49.39 16.40
CA TYR A 845 -2.22 48.36 17.32
C TYR A 845 -1.55 47.03 17.02
N TYR A 846 -1.14 46.31 18.07
CA TYR A 846 -0.50 45.00 17.95
C TYR A 846 -1.20 43.96 18.83
N LEU A 847 -1.38 42.75 18.28
CA LEU A 847 -1.84 41.57 19.01
C LEU A 847 -0.63 40.72 19.38
N LEU A 848 -0.44 40.43 20.67
CA LEU A 848 0.50 39.41 21.13
C LEU A 848 -0.25 38.08 21.20
N ALA A 849 0.04 37.15 20.29
CA ALA A 849 -0.77 35.94 20.11
C ALA A 849 0.04 34.69 19.78
N THR A 850 -0.44 33.53 20.24
CA THR A 850 0.04 32.22 19.76
C THR A 850 -0.68 31.90 18.46
N LEU A 851 0.07 31.59 17.40
CA LEU A 851 -0.47 31.28 16.07
C LEU A 851 -0.76 29.78 15.92
N TYR A 852 -1.76 29.46 15.11
CA TYR A 852 -2.11 28.11 14.70
C TYR A 852 -2.45 28.10 13.21
N SER A 853 -1.76 27.27 12.41
CA SER A 853 -2.14 27.02 11.01
C SER A 853 -3.00 25.76 10.89
N SER A 854 -3.77 25.65 9.81
CA SER A 854 -4.44 24.39 9.46
C SER A 854 -3.41 23.28 9.28
N PHE A 855 -3.65 22.12 9.87
CA PHE A 855 -2.80 20.94 9.71
C PHE A 855 -2.62 20.52 8.23
N ARG A 856 -3.64 20.77 7.39
CA ARG A 856 -3.58 20.54 5.93
C ARG A 856 -2.63 21.47 5.16
N SER A 857 -2.25 22.62 5.73
CA SER A 857 -1.30 23.54 5.07
C SER A 857 0.13 23.03 5.05
N ILE A 858 0.47 22.12 5.97
CA ILE A 858 1.81 21.53 6.12
C ILE A 858 1.82 20.08 5.60
N PHE A 859 0.74 19.35 5.85
CA PHE A 859 0.57 17.96 5.39
C PHE A 859 -0.65 17.86 4.43
N PRO A 860 -0.47 18.16 3.14
CA PRO A 860 -1.56 18.08 2.16
C PRO A 860 -2.09 16.63 2.07
N SER A 861 -3.42 16.48 2.07
CA SER A 861 -4.05 15.18 1.82
C SER A 861 -3.80 14.75 0.37
N GLY A 862 -3.08 13.64 0.16
CA GLY A 862 -2.92 13.07 -1.18
C GLY A 862 -4.25 12.66 -1.82
N ASN A 863 -4.30 12.65 -3.15
CA ASN A 863 -5.50 12.39 -3.96
C ASN A 863 -6.03 10.93 -3.92
N VAL A 864 -5.77 10.19 -2.84
CA VAL A 864 -6.30 8.83 -2.62
C VAL A 864 -7.62 8.95 -1.87
N ALA A 865 -8.70 8.49 -2.48
CA ALA A 865 -10.03 8.45 -1.86
C ALA A 865 -10.10 7.40 -0.73
N THR A 866 -9.61 7.75 0.46
CA THR A 866 -9.70 6.90 1.66
C THR A 866 -11.11 6.97 2.27
N ASN A 867 -11.77 5.83 2.39
CA ASN A 867 -13.10 5.74 3.00
C ASN A 867 -13.10 6.27 4.45
N GLY A 868 -14.15 7.03 4.81
CA GLY A 868 -14.49 7.40 6.20
C GLY A 868 -13.63 8.47 6.88
N ARG A 869 -12.29 8.36 6.88
CA ARG A 869 -11.41 9.15 7.77
C ARG A 869 -11.17 10.62 7.41
N GLY A 870 -11.73 11.12 6.30
CA GLY A 870 -11.44 12.48 5.80
C GLY A 870 -11.71 13.63 6.79
N ALA A 871 -12.73 13.48 7.64
CA ALA A 871 -13.16 14.49 8.61
C ALA A 871 -12.15 14.74 9.74
N GLU A 872 -11.35 13.74 10.13
CA GLU A 872 -10.34 13.90 11.20
C GLU A 872 -9.33 15.02 10.90
N ARG A 873 -9.09 15.33 9.62
CA ARG A 873 -8.06 16.30 9.18
C ARG A 873 -8.56 17.74 9.00
N GLU A 874 -9.87 18.03 9.11
CA GLU A 874 -10.40 19.37 8.80
C GLU A 874 -10.41 20.31 10.00
N ASN A 875 -10.64 19.79 11.20
CA ASN A 875 -10.56 20.58 12.44
C ASN A 875 -9.16 20.61 13.07
N GLY A 876 -8.19 19.92 12.45
CA GLY A 876 -6.83 19.77 12.99
C GLY A 876 -6.00 21.03 12.79
N LEU A 877 -5.37 21.50 13.86
CA LEU A 877 -4.46 22.64 13.87
C LEU A 877 -3.04 22.23 14.29
N ILE A 878 -2.06 22.99 13.82
CA ILE A 878 -0.66 22.92 14.26
C ILE A 878 -0.31 24.25 14.95
N LEU A 879 0.14 24.18 16.20
CA LEU A 879 0.59 25.33 16.99
C LEU A 879 1.98 25.79 16.50
N HIS A 880 2.20 27.10 16.38
CA HIS A 880 3.52 27.66 16.05
C HIS A 880 4.25 28.07 17.34
N PHE A 881 5.55 27.77 17.45
CA PHE A 881 6.35 27.98 18.66
C PHE A 881 7.83 28.26 18.36
N SER A 882 8.56 28.80 19.32
CA SER A 882 10.03 28.93 19.25
C SER A 882 10.78 28.28 20.39
N ASP A 883 10.21 28.27 21.60
CA ASP A 883 10.75 27.60 22.79
C ASP A 883 9.75 26.53 23.28
N PHE A 884 10.18 25.26 23.21
CA PHE A 884 9.33 24.11 23.52
C PHE A 884 8.76 24.15 24.94
N GLU A 885 9.54 24.59 25.92
CA GLU A 885 9.10 24.65 27.32
C GLU A 885 8.16 25.86 27.59
N LYS A 886 7.94 26.72 26.59
CA LYS A 886 7.11 27.93 26.66
C LYS A 886 5.98 27.99 25.63
N MET A 887 5.70 26.91 24.88
CA MET A 887 4.57 26.86 23.95
C MET A 887 3.28 27.40 24.60
N ARG A 888 2.49 28.19 23.85
CA ARG A 888 1.23 28.81 24.30
C ARG A 888 1.36 29.76 25.52
N THR A 889 2.55 30.30 25.79
CA THR A 889 2.75 31.39 26.78
C THR A 889 2.98 32.74 26.10
N PRO A 890 2.76 33.88 26.79
CA PRO A 890 3.11 35.21 26.28
C PRO A 890 4.59 35.35 25.89
N GLU A 891 5.47 34.62 26.55
CA GLU A 891 6.93 34.63 26.33
C GLU A 891 7.37 33.94 25.02
N ASP A 892 6.51 33.14 24.40
CA ASP A 892 6.74 32.45 23.11
C ASP A 892 5.85 32.98 21.98
N ALA A 893 4.86 33.81 22.31
CA ALA A 893 3.88 34.35 21.38
C ALA A 893 4.48 35.27 20.30
N ALA A 894 3.85 35.27 19.12
CA ALA A 894 4.18 36.16 18.02
C ALA A 894 3.51 37.53 18.19
N LEU A 895 4.10 38.57 17.60
CA LEU A 895 3.51 39.90 17.52
C LEU A 895 2.93 40.14 16.12
N ILE A 896 1.63 40.43 16.05
CA ILE A 896 0.90 40.72 14.81
C ILE A 896 0.56 42.22 14.82
N LEU A 897 0.99 42.97 13.81
CA LEU A 897 0.49 44.33 13.56
C LEU A 897 -0.95 44.22 13.03
N LEU A 898 -1.89 45.00 13.55
CA LEU A 898 -3.30 44.87 13.16
C LEU A 898 -3.54 45.16 11.67
N ALA A 899 -2.77 46.07 11.08
CA ALA A 899 -2.79 46.37 9.64
C ALA A 899 -2.27 45.22 8.74
N ASP A 900 -1.63 44.19 9.31
CA ASP A 900 -1.29 42.95 8.58
C ASP A 900 -2.47 41.97 8.49
N VAL A 901 -3.61 42.26 9.12
CA VAL A 901 -4.83 41.45 9.06
C VAL A 901 -5.74 42.04 7.97
N SER A 902 -6.23 41.21 7.05
CA SER A 902 -7.20 41.62 6.01
C SER A 902 -8.63 41.15 6.26
N ALA A 903 -8.83 40.16 7.13
CA ALA A 903 -10.14 39.75 7.60
C ALA A 903 -10.00 39.09 8.99
N ALA A 904 -11.02 39.25 9.85
CA ALA A 904 -11.09 38.57 11.13
C ALA A 904 -12.52 38.11 11.43
N ARG A 905 -12.67 37.00 12.15
CA ARG A 905 -13.97 36.51 12.62
C ARG A 905 -13.81 35.76 13.94
N CYS A 906 -14.90 35.72 14.71
CA CYS A 906 -15.04 34.71 15.76
C CYS A 906 -14.94 33.32 15.13
N LEU A 907 -14.48 32.34 15.90
CA LEU A 907 -14.72 30.94 15.56
C LEU A 907 -16.25 30.70 15.54
N ASP A 908 -16.74 29.86 14.63
CA ASP A 908 -18.18 29.68 14.36
C ASP A 908 -18.96 29.23 15.62
N ASP A 909 -20.29 29.45 15.63
CA ASP A 909 -21.25 29.40 16.77
C ASP A 909 -21.33 28.13 17.67
N GLY A 910 -20.36 27.21 17.60
CA GLY A 910 -20.11 26.18 18.61
C GLY A 910 -18.65 26.07 19.10
N ARG A 911 -17.68 26.65 18.39
CA ARG A 911 -16.24 26.35 18.50
C ARG A 911 -15.48 27.39 19.33
N THR A 912 -15.78 27.50 20.63
CA THR A 912 -15.22 28.59 21.46
C THR A 912 -13.73 28.46 21.82
N ALA A 913 -13.09 27.31 21.54
CA ALA A 913 -11.69 27.06 21.89
C ALA A 913 -10.96 26.10 20.93
N VAL A 914 -9.62 26.09 21.04
CA VAL A 914 -8.76 25.00 20.53
C VAL A 914 -8.34 24.11 21.70
N SER A 915 -8.71 22.83 21.62
CA SER A 915 -8.33 21.78 22.58
C SER A 915 -6.93 21.24 22.28
N HIS A 916 -6.14 20.95 23.31
CA HIS A 916 -4.74 20.53 23.22
C HIS A 916 -4.62 19.09 23.73
N VAL A 917 -4.60 18.13 22.80
CA VAL A 917 -4.74 16.69 23.09
C VAL A 917 -3.55 15.91 22.57
N PHE A 918 -3.25 14.74 23.16
CA PHE A 918 -2.22 13.85 22.61
C PHE A 918 -2.78 13.00 21.46
N GLN A 919 -3.91 12.33 21.70
CA GLN A 919 -4.70 11.64 20.68
C GLN A 919 -6.06 12.33 20.56
N HIS A 920 -6.58 12.44 19.33
CA HIS A 920 -7.92 12.98 19.07
C HIS A 920 -8.89 11.80 18.96
N LEU A 921 -9.94 11.79 19.77
CA LEU A 921 -10.93 10.72 19.79
C LEU A 921 -12.10 11.06 18.85
N PRO A 922 -12.69 10.08 18.13
CA PRO A 922 -13.83 10.33 17.23
C PRO A 922 -15.13 10.83 17.89
N ALA A 923 -15.14 11.07 19.20
CA ALA A 923 -16.25 11.75 19.87
C ALA A 923 -16.23 13.27 19.61
N ASP A 924 -15.06 13.86 19.39
CA ASP A 924 -14.83 15.31 19.47
C ASP A 924 -14.99 16.02 18.10
N HIS A 925 -15.76 15.43 17.17
CA HIS A 925 -15.88 15.88 15.78
C HIS A 925 -16.42 17.32 15.59
N GLY A 926 -16.92 17.97 16.64
CA GLY A 926 -17.35 19.37 16.62
C GLY A 926 -16.20 20.37 16.62
N ASP A 927 -15.14 20.14 17.39
CA ASP A 927 -14.23 21.18 17.85
C ASP A 927 -12.88 21.23 17.12
N LEU A 928 -12.22 22.40 17.21
CA LEU A 928 -10.85 22.60 16.75
C LEU A 928 -9.87 22.00 17.76
N TYR A 929 -8.90 21.24 17.28
CA TYR A 929 -7.96 20.53 18.14
C TYR A 929 -6.53 20.62 17.62
N CYS A 930 -5.57 20.63 18.55
CA CYS A 930 -4.14 20.62 18.28
C CYS A 930 -3.49 19.41 18.96
N ARG A 931 -2.56 18.76 18.27
CA ARG A 931 -1.74 17.62 18.75
C ARG A 931 -0.24 17.84 18.61
N PHE A 932 0.12 18.66 17.63
CA PHE A 932 1.48 18.83 17.16
C PHE A 932 1.76 20.32 17.00
N ALA A 933 3.02 20.69 17.17
CA ALA A 933 3.51 22.03 16.97
C ALA A 933 4.62 22.02 15.91
N ILE A 934 4.72 23.10 15.15
CA ILE A 934 5.81 23.37 14.22
C ILE A 934 6.62 24.56 14.72
N ARG A 935 7.94 24.45 14.62
CA ARG A 935 8.82 25.49 15.11
C ARG A 935 8.95 26.60 14.07
N ASP A 936 8.87 27.84 14.54
CA ASP A 936 9.14 29.04 13.76
C ASP A 936 10.53 28.96 13.11
N SER A 937 10.65 29.42 11.85
CA SER A 937 11.93 29.40 11.16
C SER A 937 12.95 30.33 11.84
N THR A 938 14.03 29.73 12.36
CA THR A 938 15.26 30.43 12.75
C THR A 938 16.24 30.42 11.59
N ALA A 939 17.24 31.32 11.61
CA ALA A 939 18.14 31.61 10.47
C ALA A 939 18.97 30.44 9.90
N GLU A 940 18.83 29.22 10.42
CA GLU A 940 19.50 28.00 9.96
C GLU A 940 18.66 27.14 8.97
N ASN A 941 17.48 27.62 8.53
CA ASN A 941 16.56 26.94 7.60
C ASN A 941 16.30 25.46 7.98
N THR A 942 15.80 25.26 9.20
CA THR A 942 15.49 23.93 9.75
C THR A 942 14.00 23.80 10.03
N ALA A 943 13.36 22.81 9.43
CA ALA A 943 11.99 22.43 9.78
C ALA A 943 12.02 21.56 11.04
N CYS A 944 11.13 21.83 12.00
CA CYS A 944 11.07 21.09 13.25
C CYS A 944 9.62 20.91 13.67
N LEU A 945 9.17 19.66 13.66
CA LEU A 945 7.79 19.24 13.95
C LEU A 945 7.79 18.37 15.20
N THR A 946 6.86 18.56 16.12
CA THR A 946 6.88 17.87 17.42
C THR A 946 5.48 17.64 17.99
N PRO A 947 5.26 16.58 18.80
CA PRO A 947 4.15 16.56 19.75
C PRO A 947 4.16 17.81 20.65
N LEU A 948 2.98 18.22 21.10
CA LEU A 948 2.82 19.30 22.08
C LEU A 948 3.58 19.00 23.39
N ALA A 949 4.12 20.06 23.99
CA ALA A 949 4.74 20.01 25.30
C ALA A 949 3.73 19.58 26.39
N ALA A 950 4.22 18.85 27.39
CA ALA A 950 3.35 18.17 28.37
C ALA A 950 2.53 19.12 29.25
N HIS A 951 2.93 20.39 29.40
CA HIS A 951 2.18 21.41 30.13
C HIS A 951 0.94 21.93 29.38
N LEU A 952 0.77 21.56 28.09
CA LEU A 952 -0.37 21.97 27.28
C LEU A 952 -1.48 20.91 27.17
N LEU A 953 -1.22 19.66 27.55
CA LEU A 953 -2.17 18.57 27.35
C LEU A 953 -3.33 18.69 28.35
N ASP A 954 -4.56 18.82 27.83
CA ASP A 954 -5.76 19.06 28.64
C ASP A 954 -6.11 17.85 29.56
N THR A 955 -5.61 16.65 29.25
CA THR A 955 -5.70 15.45 30.10
C THR A 955 -4.34 15.06 30.68
N GLN A 956 -4.33 14.72 31.98
CA GLN A 956 -3.16 14.10 32.64
C GLN A 956 -3.06 12.58 32.38
N GLU A 957 -3.69 12.09 31.31
CA GLU A 957 -3.72 10.67 30.99
C GLU A 957 -2.36 10.28 30.37
N GLU A 958 -1.66 9.41 31.11
CA GLU A 958 -0.29 8.97 30.91
C GLU A 958 0.79 10.06 31.13
N LEU A 959 1.44 9.96 32.31
CA LEU A 959 2.66 10.68 32.68
C LEU A 959 3.84 10.25 31.77
N TRP A 960 3.88 10.78 30.55
CA TRP A 960 5.00 10.57 29.63
C TRP A 960 6.29 11.17 30.20
N SER A 961 7.07 10.35 30.91
CA SER A 961 8.40 10.72 31.37
C SER A 961 9.37 10.72 30.19
N ARG A 962 9.97 11.88 29.87
CA ARG A 962 11.09 11.96 28.93
C ARG A 962 12.14 10.88 29.25
N PRO A 963 12.61 10.10 28.25
CA PRO A 963 13.66 9.11 28.45
C PRO A 963 14.89 9.71 29.17
N LYS A 964 15.30 9.08 30.27
CA LYS A 964 16.45 9.50 31.08
C LYS A 964 17.67 8.65 30.72
N PHE A 965 18.48 9.17 29.81
CA PHE A 965 19.74 8.54 29.41
C PHE A 965 20.79 8.70 30.52
N CYS A 966 21.10 7.60 31.21
CA CYS A 966 22.10 7.59 32.27
C CYS A 966 23.52 7.67 31.68
N SER A 967 24.40 8.37 32.40
CA SER A 967 25.81 8.58 32.04
C SER A 967 26.64 7.28 32.10
N PRO A 968 27.72 7.10 31.31
CA PRO A 968 28.11 7.77 30.06
C PRO A 968 28.23 6.75 28.90
N SER A 969 27.35 5.74 28.87
CA SER A 969 27.47 4.59 27.97
C SER A 969 27.44 4.98 26.49
N THR A 970 28.43 4.51 25.72
CA THR A 970 28.50 4.69 24.26
C THR A 970 27.21 4.23 23.58
N PRO A 971 26.57 5.07 22.75
CA PRO A 971 25.33 4.68 22.08
C PRO A 971 25.54 3.59 21.02
N LEU A 972 24.47 2.82 20.77
CA LEU A 972 24.44 1.71 19.82
C LEU A 972 23.73 2.13 18.53
N ALA A 973 24.35 1.90 17.39
CA ALA A 973 23.80 2.18 16.06
C ALA A 973 23.42 0.89 15.32
N PHE A 974 22.29 0.94 14.62
CA PHE A 974 21.69 -0.17 13.88
C PHE A 974 21.51 0.29 12.43
N ASP A 975 22.21 -0.33 11.49
CA ASP A 975 22.27 0.12 10.09
C ASP A 975 21.27 -0.65 9.22
N LEU A 976 20.24 0.04 8.73
CA LEU A 976 19.26 -0.50 7.78
C LEU A 976 19.66 -0.22 6.31
N SER A 977 20.87 0.30 6.09
CA SER A 977 21.44 0.65 4.80
C SER A 977 22.93 0.27 4.69
N PRO A 978 23.36 -0.96 5.04
CA PRO A 978 24.78 -1.33 5.08
C PRO A 978 25.49 -1.31 3.71
N GLU A 979 24.74 -1.26 2.62
CA GLU A 979 25.30 -1.01 1.28
C GLU A 979 25.74 0.45 1.09
N VAL A 980 25.26 1.37 1.93
CA VAL A 980 25.54 2.81 1.90
C VAL A 980 26.65 3.17 2.90
N LEU A 981 27.87 2.75 2.55
CA LEU A 981 29.04 2.58 3.43
C LEU A 981 29.39 3.76 4.36
N GLY A 982 29.09 5.00 3.97
CA GLY A 982 29.49 6.20 4.72
C GLY A 982 28.69 6.49 5.99
N VAL A 983 27.49 5.92 6.15
CA VAL A 983 26.58 6.27 7.25
C VAL A 983 27.08 5.71 8.57
N SER A 984 27.26 4.40 8.62
CA SER A 984 27.84 3.66 9.75
C SER A 984 29.30 4.05 10.01
N GLU A 985 30.12 4.29 8.97
CA GLU A 985 31.49 4.80 9.14
C GLU A 985 31.52 6.16 9.86
N GLY A 986 30.65 7.11 9.47
CA GLY A 986 30.62 8.43 10.10
C GLY A 986 30.17 8.39 11.56
N PHE A 987 29.18 7.57 11.90
CA PHE A 987 28.76 7.32 13.29
C PHE A 987 29.86 6.59 14.09
N SER A 988 30.52 5.60 13.50
CA SER A 988 31.65 4.89 14.12
C SER A 988 32.80 5.84 14.43
N GLN A 989 33.13 6.77 13.52
CA GLN A 989 34.14 7.81 13.74
C GLN A 989 33.74 8.89 14.75
N ALA A 990 32.45 9.14 14.97
CA ALA A 990 31.96 9.95 16.09
C ALA A 990 32.00 9.19 17.44
N GLY A 991 32.40 7.91 17.42
CA GLY A 991 32.58 7.07 18.60
C GLY A 991 31.39 6.17 18.95
N PHE A 992 30.39 6.04 18.07
CA PHE A 992 29.24 5.14 18.28
C PHE A 992 29.65 3.68 18.00
N ILE A 993 29.01 2.73 18.70
CA ILE A 993 29.20 1.30 18.42
C ILE A 993 28.20 0.88 17.36
N ILE A 994 28.69 0.40 16.22
CA ILE A 994 27.84 -0.25 15.21
C ILE A 994 27.50 -1.64 15.75
N GLN A 995 26.24 -1.83 16.14
CA GLN A 995 25.75 -2.99 16.90
C GLN A 995 25.18 -4.06 15.98
N ALA A 996 24.41 -3.66 14.97
CA ALA A 996 23.81 -4.56 14.01
C ALA A 996 23.60 -3.93 12.63
N ALA A 997 23.42 -4.77 11.61
CA ALA A 997 22.96 -4.35 10.29
C ALA A 997 22.04 -5.38 9.63
N PHE A 998 21.16 -4.89 8.77
CA PHE A 998 20.06 -5.63 8.15
C PHE A 998 20.14 -5.51 6.62
N GLY A 999 19.68 -6.52 5.87
CA GLY A 999 19.67 -6.47 4.41
C GLY A 999 21.03 -6.73 3.75
N ILE A 1000 21.96 -7.42 4.43
CA ILE A 1000 23.26 -7.72 3.81
C ILE A 1000 23.18 -8.99 2.96
N ASP A 1001 23.30 -8.82 1.64
CA ASP A 1001 23.54 -9.92 0.69
C ASP A 1001 24.72 -10.80 1.16
N GLU A 1002 24.44 -12.09 1.39
CA GLU A 1002 25.43 -13.09 1.78
C GLU A 1002 26.19 -13.68 0.58
N THR A 1003 25.67 -13.51 -0.63
CA THR A 1003 26.28 -14.05 -1.86
C THR A 1003 27.44 -13.19 -2.36
N GLN A 1004 27.51 -11.93 -1.92
CA GLN A 1004 28.54 -10.97 -2.32
C GLN A 1004 29.52 -10.61 -1.18
N PRO A 1005 30.81 -10.31 -1.49
CA PRO A 1005 31.79 -9.88 -0.49
C PRO A 1005 31.47 -8.50 0.11
N SER A 1006 30.63 -8.47 1.15
CA SER A 1006 30.23 -7.25 1.85
C SER A 1006 31.45 -6.51 2.42
N THR A 1007 31.77 -5.37 1.80
CA THR A 1007 32.79 -4.42 2.25
C THR A 1007 32.48 -3.90 3.66
N TRP A 1008 31.21 -3.68 3.98
CA TRP A 1008 30.72 -3.30 5.31
C TRP A 1008 31.12 -4.32 6.39
N LYS A 1009 30.99 -5.63 6.10
CA LYS A 1009 31.36 -6.72 7.03
C LYS A 1009 32.85 -6.75 7.39
N ASP A 1010 33.78 -6.29 6.53
CA ASP A 1010 35.21 -6.16 6.89
C ASP A 1010 35.44 -5.01 7.87
N ARG A 1011 34.82 -3.84 7.63
CA ARG A 1011 34.95 -2.65 8.48
C ARG A 1011 34.29 -2.82 9.86
N HIS A 1012 33.07 -3.34 9.89
CA HIS A 1012 32.24 -3.45 11.09
C HIS A 1012 32.10 -4.91 11.56
N ASN A 1013 33.19 -5.69 11.46
CA ASN A 1013 33.24 -7.14 11.75
C ASN A 1013 32.82 -7.58 13.16
N SER A 1014 32.60 -6.66 14.10
CA SER A 1014 32.06 -6.93 15.43
C SER A 1014 30.53 -6.83 15.53
N ALA A 1015 29.85 -6.32 14.51
CA ALA A 1015 28.40 -6.11 14.49
C ALA A 1015 27.63 -7.40 14.12
N GLN A 1016 26.41 -7.54 14.65
CA GLN A 1016 25.52 -8.64 14.30
C GLN A 1016 24.83 -8.36 12.95
N THR A 1017 25.01 -9.23 11.96
CA THR A 1017 24.46 -9.00 10.61
C THR A 1017 23.32 -9.96 10.28
N PHE A 1018 22.27 -9.43 9.66
CA PHE A 1018 21.15 -10.20 9.13
C PHE A 1018 21.08 -10.08 7.60
N ASP A 1019 20.90 -11.24 6.96
CA ASP A 1019 20.66 -11.46 5.55
C ASP A 1019 19.15 -11.50 5.22
N GLY A 1020 18.80 -11.47 3.93
CA GLY A 1020 17.41 -11.41 3.46
C GLY A 1020 16.81 -9.99 3.47
N ALA A 1021 15.51 -9.88 3.21
CA ALA A 1021 14.82 -8.58 3.19
C ALA A 1021 14.66 -8.02 4.61
N ILE A 1022 14.74 -6.69 4.75
CA ILE A 1022 14.74 -6.03 6.06
C ILE A 1022 13.41 -6.23 6.80
N LEU A 1023 12.27 -6.15 6.09
CA LEU A 1023 10.95 -6.38 6.68
C LEU A 1023 10.79 -7.84 7.15
N ASP A 1024 11.14 -8.81 6.30
CA ASP A 1024 11.11 -10.24 6.64
C ASP A 1024 12.02 -10.54 7.85
N THR A 1025 13.15 -9.85 7.98
CA THR A 1025 14.06 -9.97 9.12
C THR A 1025 13.40 -9.52 10.43
N PHE A 1026 12.66 -8.41 10.43
CA PHE A 1026 11.90 -7.96 11.61
C PHE A 1026 10.81 -8.98 11.99
N ASP A 1027 10.07 -9.50 11.01
CA ASP A 1027 9.09 -10.57 11.24
C ASP A 1027 9.74 -11.85 11.78
N ASP A 1028 10.93 -12.21 11.33
CA ASP A 1028 11.67 -13.40 11.80
C ASP A 1028 12.26 -13.24 13.20
N LEU A 1029 12.66 -12.02 13.59
CA LEU A 1029 13.01 -11.67 14.97
C LEU A 1029 11.77 -11.74 15.90
N ASN A 1030 10.66 -11.14 15.48
CA ASN A 1030 9.41 -11.09 16.25
C ASN A 1030 8.76 -12.46 16.44
N THR A 1031 8.73 -13.28 15.39
CA THR A 1031 8.27 -14.67 15.43
C THR A 1031 9.28 -15.62 16.10
N LYS A 1032 10.46 -15.11 16.48
CA LYS A 1032 11.54 -15.84 17.19
C LYS A 1032 12.10 -17.02 16.41
N LYS A 1033 12.11 -16.91 15.08
CA LYS A 1033 12.89 -17.77 14.18
C LYS A 1033 14.37 -17.40 14.28
N LEU A 1034 14.67 -16.10 14.32
CA LEU A 1034 15.98 -15.54 14.59
C LEU A 1034 16.20 -15.32 16.11
N LEU A 1035 17.48 -15.29 16.50
CA LEU A 1035 17.87 -14.90 17.86
C LEU A 1035 17.84 -13.38 18.02
N PRO A 1036 17.34 -12.85 19.15
CA PRO A 1036 17.31 -11.40 19.40
C PRO A 1036 18.72 -10.80 19.40
N ILE A 1037 18.81 -9.52 19.07
CA ILE A 1037 20.08 -8.78 19.01
C ILE A 1037 20.74 -8.77 20.40
N GLN A 1038 22.04 -9.05 20.45
CA GLN A 1038 22.78 -9.13 21.71
C GLN A 1038 23.10 -7.73 22.26
N LEU A 1039 22.16 -7.18 23.03
CA LEU A 1039 22.32 -5.88 23.70
C LEU A 1039 23.05 -6.02 25.06
N PRO A 1040 23.98 -5.12 25.41
CA PRO A 1040 24.54 -5.02 26.74
C PRO A 1040 23.52 -4.49 27.76
N ASP A 1041 23.69 -4.86 29.03
CA ASP A 1041 22.84 -4.46 30.16
C ASP A 1041 23.64 -3.55 31.14
N PRO A 1042 23.18 -2.33 31.47
CA PRO A 1042 21.98 -1.66 30.96
C PRO A 1042 22.10 -1.22 29.50
N VAL A 1043 20.98 -1.29 28.77
CA VAL A 1043 20.89 -0.95 27.34
C VAL A 1043 21.22 0.54 27.11
N PRO A 1044 22.28 0.87 26.35
CA PRO A 1044 22.61 2.25 25.97
C PRO A 1044 21.56 2.86 25.01
N PRO A 1045 21.63 4.17 24.72
CA PRO A 1045 20.75 4.78 23.72
C PRO A 1045 20.88 4.08 22.37
N ARG A 1046 19.75 3.72 21.74
CA ARG A 1046 19.70 3.02 20.45
C ARG A 1046 19.36 3.99 19.31
N ILE A 1047 20.13 3.95 18.24
CA ILE A 1047 19.99 4.79 17.05
C ILE A 1047 19.78 3.89 15.82
N VAL A 1048 18.66 4.04 15.13
CA VAL A 1048 18.49 3.44 13.79
C VAL A 1048 19.02 4.42 12.74
N LEU A 1049 19.88 3.92 11.86
CA LEU A 1049 20.43 4.61 10.71
C LEU A 1049 19.75 4.07 9.44
N LEU A 1050 19.31 4.96 8.56
CA LEU A 1050 18.92 4.61 7.19
C LEU A 1050 19.42 5.67 6.22
N ALA A 1051 19.97 5.25 5.11
CA ALA A 1051 20.13 6.04 3.90
C ALA A 1051 19.37 5.36 2.76
N GLY A 1052 18.41 6.07 2.17
CA GLY A 1052 17.57 5.51 1.11
C GLY A 1052 18.36 5.13 -0.14
N GLU A 1053 17.96 4.06 -0.81
CA GLU A 1053 18.72 3.48 -1.93
C GLU A 1053 18.65 4.34 -3.20
N HIS A 1054 17.69 5.25 -3.33
CA HIS A 1054 17.36 5.90 -4.60
C HIS A 1054 17.40 7.45 -4.53
N THR A 1055 18.07 8.08 -5.49
CA THR A 1055 18.09 9.56 -5.62
C THR A 1055 16.79 10.08 -6.22
N TYR A 1056 16.29 9.46 -7.29
CA TYR A 1056 15.09 9.89 -8.00
C TYR A 1056 14.18 8.69 -8.32
N PHE A 1057 12.95 8.98 -8.74
CA PHE A 1057 11.99 7.99 -9.26
C PHE A 1057 11.50 8.43 -10.62
N ARG A 1058 11.11 7.48 -11.48
CA ARG A 1058 10.63 7.79 -12.83
C ARG A 1058 9.39 8.68 -12.83
N ILE A 1059 9.40 9.70 -13.69
CA ILE A 1059 8.25 10.58 -13.94
C ILE A 1059 7.53 10.10 -15.20
N ASN A 1060 8.28 9.85 -16.28
CA ASN A 1060 7.83 9.17 -17.47
C ASN A 1060 7.71 7.66 -17.20
N LYS A 1061 6.52 7.09 -17.41
CA LYS A 1061 6.25 5.65 -17.18
C LYS A 1061 7.05 4.72 -18.11
N LEU A 1062 7.58 5.24 -19.22
CA LEU A 1062 8.41 4.51 -20.19
C LEU A 1062 9.90 4.46 -19.79
N ASN A 1063 10.30 5.20 -18.77
CA ASN A 1063 11.63 5.07 -18.18
C ASN A 1063 11.70 3.76 -17.39
N GLU A 1064 12.56 2.83 -17.77
CA GLU A 1064 12.79 1.58 -17.05
C GLU A 1064 14.15 1.53 -16.35
N GLN A 1065 14.93 2.62 -16.45
CA GLN A 1065 16.25 2.78 -15.83
C GLN A 1065 16.12 3.36 -14.41
N MET A 1066 15.21 4.33 -14.21
CA MET A 1066 14.89 4.85 -12.87
C MET A 1066 13.85 3.98 -12.13
N PRO A 1067 13.96 3.86 -10.80
CA PRO A 1067 13.04 3.08 -9.98
C PRO A 1067 11.63 3.69 -10.00
N ARG A 1068 10.63 2.84 -9.74
CA ARG A 1068 9.24 3.29 -9.61
C ARG A 1068 9.02 4.06 -8.31
N LEU A 1069 7.98 4.88 -8.25
CA LEU A 1069 7.59 5.61 -7.05
C LEU A 1069 7.30 4.69 -5.85
N ASP A 1070 6.78 3.48 -6.08
CA ASP A 1070 6.61 2.47 -5.03
C ASP A 1070 7.95 1.96 -4.47
N GLN A 1071 8.96 1.74 -5.32
CA GLN A 1071 10.29 1.31 -4.90
C GLN A 1071 11.01 2.43 -4.13
N PHE A 1072 10.97 3.66 -4.64
CA PHE A 1072 11.54 4.85 -3.99
C PHE A 1072 10.90 5.18 -2.62
N LEU A 1073 9.67 4.72 -2.37
CA LEU A 1073 8.98 4.93 -1.08
C LEU A 1073 9.12 3.75 -0.10
N HIS A 1074 9.76 2.65 -0.49
CA HIS A 1074 9.92 1.46 0.36
C HIS A 1074 10.78 1.74 1.61
N ASP A 1075 11.78 2.63 1.51
CA ASP A 1075 12.56 3.13 2.64
C ASP A 1075 11.69 3.63 3.81
N LEU A 1076 10.53 4.22 3.51
CA LEU A 1076 9.60 4.73 4.54
C LEU A 1076 8.81 3.61 5.22
N GLU A 1077 8.59 2.49 4.53
CA GLU A 1077 7.96 1.29 5.08
C GLU A 1077 8.91 0.52 6.00
N VAL A 1078 10.20 0.49 5.64
CA VAL A 1078 11.30 0.00 6.49
C VAL A 1078 11.38 0.83 7.78
N ILE A 1079 11.34 2.17 7.71
CA ILE A 1079 11.33 3.05 8.89
C ILE A 1079 10.08 2.86 9.76
N ASP A 1080 8.90 2.84 9.13
CA ASP A 1080 7.64 2.67 9.85
C ASP A 1080 7.62 1.36 10.65
N THR A 1081 8.22 0.30 10.11
CA THR A 1081 8.36 -1.01 10.78
C THR A 1081 9.46 -0.98 11.84
N ALA A 1082 10.67 -0.51 11.52
CA ALA A 1082 11.79 -0.46 12.46
C ALA A 1082 11.47 0.29 13.75
N ASP A 1083 10.71 1.38 13.68
CA ASP A 1083 10.29 2.15 14.86
C ASP A 1083 9.30 1.37 15.76
N ALA A 1084 8.46 0.51 15.17
CA ALA A 1084 7.51 -0.32 15.91
C ALA A 1084 8.20 -1.52 16.59
N GLU A 1085 9.12 -2.19 15.90
CA GLU A 1085 9.67 -3.47 16.34
C GLU A 1085 10.96 -3.33 17.16
N GLU A 1086 11.90 -2.46 16.75
CA GLU A 1086 13.08 -2.18 17.57
C GLU A 1086 12.75 -1.23 18.73
N GLY A 1087 11.85 -0.26 18.56
CA GLY A 1087 11.60 0.80 19.54
C GLY A 1087 12.85 1.62 19.86
N PRO A 1088 13.48 2.28 18.86
CA PRO A 1088 14.73 3.01 19.04
C PRO A 1088 14.57 4.23 19.97
N ASN A 1089 15.68 4.93 20.20
CA ASN A 1089 15.65 6.24 20.87
C ASN A 1089 15.86 7.38 19.89
N PHE A 1090 16.49 7.12 18.75
CA PHE A 1090 16.65 8.08 17.65
C PHE A 1090 16.55 7.34 16.32
N LEU A 1091 15.96 8.00 15.32
CA LEU A 1091 16.11 7.59 13.92
C LEU A 1091 16.82 8.71 13.16
N VAL A 1092 17.82 8.34 12.37
CA VAL A 1092 18.56 9.26 11.50
C VAL A 1092 18.43 8.75 10.07
N MET A 1093 17.64 9.48 9.27
CA MET A 1093 17.38 9.16 7.87
C MET A 1093 18.12 10.16 6.96
N LEU A 1094 18.83 9.65 5.98
CA LEU A 1094 19.50 10.41 4.94
C LEU A 1094 18.78 10.13 3.62
N MET A 1095 17.85 11.01 3.26
CA MET A 1095 16.93 10.76 2.14
C MET A 1095 17.21 11.67 0.94
N SER A 1096 16.65 11.32 -0.21
CA SER A 1096 16.59 12.25 -1.33
C SER A 1096 15.58 13.39 -1.03
N PRO A 1097 15.89 14.65 -1.41
CA PRO A 1097 14.92 15.73 -1.42
C PRO A 1097 13.67 15.45 -2.28
N ALA A 1098 13.72 14.48 -3.20
CA ALA A 1098 12.58 14.05 -4.01
C ALA A 1098 11.37 13.53 -3.20
N LEU A 1099 11.54 13.20 -1.91
CA LEU A 1099 10.42 12.95 -0.99
C LEU A 1099 9.44 14.14 -0.85
N LEU A 1100 9.93 15.36 -1.11
CA LEU A 1100 9.14 16.60 -1.08
C LEU A 1100 8.38 16.85 -2.41
N HIS A 1101 8.61 16.03 -3.45
CA HIS A 1101 7.82 16.09 -4.67
C HIS A 1101 6.36 15.71 -4.38
N SER A 1102 5.40 16.38 -5.04
CA SER A 1102 3.95 16.23 -4.76
C SER A 1102 3.45 14.78 -4.77
N SER A 1103 3.97 13.94 -5.68
CA SER A 1103 3.69 12.50 -5.76
C SER A 1103 4.13 11.69 -4.54
N ALA A 1104 5.25 12.07 -3.89
CA ALA A 1104 5.84 11.38 -2.74
C ALA A 1104 5.35 11.96 -1.40
N MET A 1105 5.13 13.28 -1.36
CA MET A 1105 4.86 14.07 -0.15
C MET A 1105 3.73 13.51 0.73
N SER A 1106 2.68 12.91 0.15
CA SER A 1106 1.58 12.33 0.94
C SER A 1106 2.00 11.07 1.72
N ARG A 1107 2.88 10.23 1.18
CA ARG A 1107 3.39 9.02 1.87
C ARG A 1107 4.50 9.37 2.85
N PHE A 1108 5.33 10.34 2.49
CA PHE A 1108 6.35 10.92 3.36
C PHE A 1108 5.71 11.56 4.61
N SER A 1109 4.68 12.39 4.41
CA SER A 1109 3.87 12.97 5.50
C SER A 1109 3.36 11.92 6.47
N GLU A 1110 2.94 10.74 6.00
CA GLU A 1110 2.38 9.69 6.86
C GLU A 1110 3.41 9.13 7.85
N THR A 1111 4.67 8.91 7.44
CA THR A 1111 5.78 8.51 8.33
C THR A 1111 6.12 9.61 9.32
N ILE A 1112 6.23 10.88 8.90
CA ILE A 1112 6.48 12.01 9.81
C ILE A 1112 5.35 12.11 10.87
N LEU A 1113 4.11 11.84 10.47
CA LEU A 1113 2.95 11.78 11.38
C LEU A 1113 2.91 10.52 12.24
N ARG A 1114 3.49 9.38 11.82
CA ARG A 1114 3.68 8.18 12.64
C ARG A 1114 4.68 8.46 13.77
N LEU A 1115 5.85 8.99 13.43
CA LEU A 1115 6.90 9.37 14.37
C LEU A 1115 6.38 10.38 15.42
N MET A 1116 5.65 11.42 15.01
CA MET A 1116 5.06 12.36 15.97
C MET A 1116 3.97 11.75 16.87
N LYS A 1117 3.16 10.79 16.40
CA LYS A 1117 2.24 10.04 17.28
C LYS A 1117 3.00 9.21 18.31
N LEU A 1118 4.16 8.69 17.93
CA LEU A 1118 5.08 7.90 18.77
C LEU A 1118 6.04 8.78 19.61
N ARG A 1119 5.66 10.04 19.84
CA ARG A 1119 6.32 11.03 20.72
C ARG A 1119 7.67 11.57 20.22
N TYR A 1120 8.09 11.30 19.00
CA TYR A 1120 9.29 11.92 18.42
C TYR A 1120 9.05 13.35 17.96
N SER A 1121 9.96 14.24 18.33
CA SER A 1121 10.25 15.49 17.63
C SER A 1121 11.09 15.17 16.40
N VAL A 1122 10.60 15.56 15.22
CA VAL A 1122 11.21 15.30 13.92
C VAL A 1122 11.82 16.59 13.37
N HIS A 1123 13.13 16.56 13.19
CA HIS A 1123 13.95 17.68 12.74
C HIS A 1123 14.42 17.39 11.31
N MET A 1124 14.23 18.32 10.39
CA MET A 1124 14.55 18.15 8.96
C MET A 1124 15.38 19.32 8.44
N LYS A 1125 16.39 19.02 7.63
CA LYS A 1125 17.21 20.01 6.94
C LYS A 1125 17.68 19.48 5.58
N ILE A 1126 17.60 20.31 4.55
CA ILE A 1126 18.30 20.06 3.29
C ILE A 1126 19.75 20.50 3.45
N VAL A 1127 20.68 19.60 3.16
CA VAL A 1127 22.12 19.81 3.27
C VAL A 1127 22.76 19.66 1.90
N GLN A 1128 23.57 20.63 1.49
CA GLN A 1128 24.39 20.54 0.27
C GLN A 1128 25.77 19.96 0.62
N VAL A 1129 26.15 18.86 -0.04
CA VAL A 1129 27.42 18.14 0.19
C VAL A 1129 28.64 19.05 -0.05
N ARG A 1130 28.56 19.96 -1.03
CA ARG A 1130 29.58 20.99 -1.30
C ARG A 1130 29.99 21.82 -0.08
N GLN A 1131 29.07 22.06 0.85
CA GLN A 1131 29.36 22.85 2.07
C GLN A 1131 30.30 22.11 3.03
N TYR A 1132 30.49 20.79 2.86
CA TYR A 1132 31.34 19.93 3.69
C TYR A 1132 32.72 19.66 3.05
N GLY A 1133 33.11 20.48 2.06
CA GLY A 1133 34.46 20.49 1.49
C GLY A 1133 34.70 19.47 0.37
N LEU A 1134 33.65 18.78 -0.09
CA LEU A 1134 33.72 17.81 -1.19
C LEU A 1134 33.23 18.44 -2.51
N PRO A 1135 33.89 18.18 -3.65
CA PRO A 1135 33.55 18.80 -4.94
C PRO A 1135 32.33 18.13 -5.60
N GLN A 1136 31.18 18.11 -4.93
CA GLN A 1136 29.93 17.50 -5.41
C GLN A 1136 28.73 18.46 -5.34
N GLU A 1137 27.95 18.55 -6.43
CA GLU A 1137 26.66 19.26 -6.43
C GLU A 1137 25.52 18.29 -6.10
N ARG A 1138 25.41 17.94 -4.82
CA ARG A 1138 24.42 17.00 -4.28
C ARG A 1138 23.71 17.61 -3.07
N SER A 1139 22.39 17.48 -3.01
CA SER A 1139 21.57 17.88 -1.85
C SER A 1139 20.94 16.65 -1.20
N ILE A 1140 21.02 16.54 0.12
CA ILE A 1140 20.48 15.43 0.92
C ILE A 1140 19.44 16.00 1.90
N LEU A 1141 18.27 15.37 1.99
CA LEU A 1141 17.27 15.64 3.02
C LEU A 1141 17.64 14.83 4.28
N VAL A 1142 18.23 15.49 5.26
CA VAL A 1142 18.56 14.90 6.56
C VAL A 1142 17.35 15.00 7.48
N ILE A 1143 16.98 13.88 8.09
CA ILE A 1143 15.86 13.77 9.04
C ILE A 1143 16.39 13.14 10.32
N VAL A 1144 16.11 13.77 11.47
CA VAL A 1144 16.43 13.24 12.79
C VAL A 1144 15.16 13.22 13.63
N ALA A 1145 14.68 12.03 13.97
CA ALA A 1145 13.60 11.83 14.93
C ALA A 1145 14.21 11.59 16.32
N SER A 1146 13.76 12.33 17.33
CA SER A 1146 14.26 12.22 18.72
C SER A 1146 13.17 12.48 19.77
N PRO A 1147 13.27 11.95 21.00
CA PRO A 1147 12.35 12.26 22.09
C PRO A 1147 12.57 13.65 22.72
N ILE A 1148 13.37 14.53 22.10
CA ILE A 1148 13.78 15.84 22.67
C ILE A 1148 13.73 16.92 21.59
N CYS A 1149 12.66 17.72 21.57
CA CYS A 1149 12.60 18.93 20.75
C CYS A 1149 13.65 19.97 21.20
N ALA A 1150 14.84 19.94 20.57
CA ALA A 1150 15.91 20.90 20.81
C ALA A 1150 16.38 21.54 19.48
N PRO A 1151 16.94 22.76 19.49
CA PRO A 1151 17.77 23.22 18.39
C PRO A 1151 18.97 22.29 18.23
N LEU A 1152 19.01 21.57 17.11
CA LEU A 1152 20.15 20.77 16.67
C LEU A 1152 21.17 21.71 16.01
N PRO A 1153 22.46 21.68 16.38
CA PRO A 1153 23.48 22.46 15.68
C PRO A 1153 23.87 21.73 14.39
N TRP A 1154 23.20 22.06 13.29
CA TRP A 1154 23.48 21.43 12.00
C TRP A 1154 24.79 21.92 11.38
N ASN A 1155 25.15 23.17 11.65
CA ASN A 1155 26.35 23.79 11.13
C ASN A 1155 27.40 23.79 12.26
N ASP A 1156 28.49 23.06 12.06
CA ASP A 1156 29.68 23.11 12.90
C ASP A 1156 30.85 23.56 12.01
N GLU A 1157 31.48 24.68 12.39
CA GLU A 1157 32.58 25.31 11.64
C GLU A 1157 33.81 24.40 11.49
N ARG A 1158 33.87 23.28 12.22
CA ARG A 1158 34.89 22.23 12.06
C ARG A 1158 34.66 21.35 10.82
N TYR A 1159 33.44 21.34 10.27
CA TYR A 1159 33.02 20.49 9.15
C TYR A 1159 32.49 21.28 7.95
N THR A 1160 31.95 22.48 8.14
CA THR A 1160 31.48 23.33 7.04
C THR A 1160 32.54 24.34 6.59
N VAL A 1161 32.90 24.32 5.31
CA VAL A 1161 33.85 25.24 4.67
C VAL A 1161 33.12 26.35 3.90
N GLN A 1162 33.79 27.48 3.62
CA GLN A 1162 33.21 28.49 2.72
C GLN A 1162 33.24 27.99 1.27
N SER A 1163 32.32 28.48 0.44
CA SER A 1163 32.19 28.06 -0.97
C SER A 1163 33.46 28.35 -1.82
N THR A 1164 34.30 29.28 -1.36
CA THR A 1164 35.63 29.61 -1.92
C THR A 1164 36.72 28.61 -1.57
N ASP A 1165 36.52 27.81 -0.52
CA ASP A 1165 37.55 27.01 0.15
C ASP A 1165 37.36 25.50 -0.10
N VAL A 1166 36.37 25.14 -0.92
CA VAL A 1166 36.09 23.77 -1.35
C VAL A 1166 37.20 23.33 -2.30
N ALA A 1167 37.97 22.31 -1.89
CA ALA A 1167 39.06 21.77 -2.67
C ALA A 1167 38.59 21.33 -4.06
N THR A 1168 39.33 21.72 -5.10
CA THR A 1168 39.08 21.27 -6.46
C THR A 1168 39.37 19.77 -6.60
N LEU A 1169 38.80 19.10 -7.60
CA LEU A 1169 39.04 17.67 -7.81
C LEU A 1169 40.54 17.38 -8.06
N GLY A 1170 41.22 18.27 -8.78
CA GLY A 1170 42.67 18.18 -9.00
C GLY A 1170 43.47 18.26 -7.69
N GLU A 1171 43.09 19.11 -6.75
CA GLU A 1171 43.74 19.21 -5.44
C GLU A 1171 43.45 17.98 -4.56
N LEU A 1172 42.21 17.48 -4.58
CA LEU A 1172 41.77 16.34 -3.77
C LEU A 1172 42.45 15.00 -4.15
N LEU A 1173 42.87 14.88 -5.41
CA LEU A 1173 43.50 13.68 -5.99
C LEU A 1173 45.00 13.84 -6.27
N ALA A 1174 45.61 14.99 -5.96
CA ALA A 1174 46.99 15.31 -6.35
C ALA A 1174 48.08 14.34 -5.82
N ASP A 1175 47.87 13.72 -4.66
CA ASP A 1175 48.72 12.68 -4.06
C ASP A 1175 48.45 11.26 -4.58
N LEU A 1176 47.28 11.04 -5.21
CA LEU A 1176 46.89 9.80 -5.87
C LEU A 1176 47.23 9.80 -7.37
N ASN A 1177 47.68 10.93 -7.91
CA ASN A 1177 48.08 11.08 -9.30
C ASN A 1177 49.46 10.44 -9.62
N PHE A 1178 49.54 9.12 -9.42
CA PHE A 1178 50.65 8.25 -9.79
C PHE A 1178 50.12 6.91 -10.33
N GLY A 1179 50.94 6.16 -11.07
CA GLY A 1179 50.57 4.84 -11.59
C GLY A 1179 50.80 3.73 -10.56
N ASN A 1180 49.85 2.79 -10.44
CA ASN A 1180 50.03 1.57 -9.67
C ASN A 1180 50.80 0.52 -10.49
N ASP A 1181 52.13 0.50 -10.34
CA ASP A 1181 53.04 -0.44 -11.03
C ASP A 1181 52.61 -1.92 -10.96
N ARG A 1182 51.86 -2.32 -9.92
CA ARG A 1182 51.40 -3.70 -9.75
C ARG A 1182 50.29 -4.10 -10.74
N MET A 1183 49.60 -3.14 -11.35
CA MET A 1183 48.58 -3.36 -12.40
C MET A 1183 49.20 -3.66 -13.78
N ALA A 1184 50.51 -3.46 -13.97
CA ALA A 1184 51.17 -3.64 -15.27
C ALA A 1184 51.11 -5.10 -15.79
N ASN A 1185 50.96 -6.09 -14.90
CA ASN A 1185 50.74 -7.49 -15.24
C ASN A 1185 49.27 -7.87 -14.99
N LYS A 1186 48.53 -8.22 -16.05
CA LYS A 1186 47.09 -8.57 -16.01
C LYS A 1186 46.72 -9.78 -15.13
N GLU A 1187 47.70 -10.51 -14.60
CA GLU A 1187 47.51 -11.65 -13.69
C GLU A 1187 47.59 -11.28 -12.20
N CYS A 1188 47.95 -10.03 -11.86
CA CYS A 1188 48.15 -9.57 -10.48
C CYS A 1188 47.01 -8.65 -10.00
N SER A 1189 46.42 -8.96 -8.84
CA SER A 1189 45.52 -8.03 -8.16
C SER A 1189 46.32 -6.88 -7.51
N GLY A 1190 46.25 -5.70 -8.12
CA GLY A 1190 46.89 -4.47 -7.65
C GLY A 1190 46.27 -3.84 -6.39
N PHE A 1191 45.66 -4.64 -5.50
CA PHE A 1191 44.84 -4.22 -4.35
C PHE A 1191 45.50 -3.20 -3.41
N VAL A 1192 46.83 -3.20 -3.32
CA VAL A 1192 47.59 -2.22 -2.52
C VAL A 1192 48.88 -1.81 -3.23
N CYS A 1193 49.11 -0.51 -3.35
CA CYS A 1193 50.33 0.10 -3.88
C CYS A 1193 50.98 1.02 -2.83
N SER A 1194 52.08 1.68 -3.20
CA SER A 1194 52.71 2.76 -2.43
C SER A 1194 53.06 3.89 -3.40
N PRO A 1195 53.00 5.17 -2.98
CA PRO A 1195 53.43 6.28 -3.83
C PRO A 1195 54.92 6.19 -4.22
N PRO A 1196 55.32 6.68 -5.41
CA PRO A 1196 56.71 6.67 -5.85
C PRO A 1196 57.60 7.55 -4.95
N GLN A 1197 58.81 7.06 -4.65
CA GLN A 1197 59.78 7.78 -3.81
C GLN A 1197 60.58 8.83 -4.59
N ASP A 1198 59.90 9.86 -5.09
CA ASP A 1198 60.55 11.03 -5.70
C ASP A 1198 61.26 11.89 -4.66
N ASN A 1199 62.57 12.05 -4.80
CA ASN A 1199 63.41 12.83 -3.88
C ASN A 1199 63.21 14.36 -3.98
N GLU A 1200 62.40 14.86 -4.92
CA GLU A 1200 62.34 16.29 -5.27
C GLU A 1200 60.98 16.98 -5.01
N ARG A 1201 59.92 16.24 -4.64
CA ARG A 1201 58.65 16.86 -4.22
C ARG A 1201 58.59 17.03 -2.70
N THR A 1202 58.76 18.26 -2.22
CA THR A 1202 58.67 18.63 -0.79
C THR A 1202 57.23 18.70 -0.30
N GLY A 1203 56.48 17.61 -0.45
CA GLY A 1203 55.13 17.42 0.08
C GLY A 1203 55.03 16.05 0.76
N SER A 1204 54.78 16.04 2.07
CA SER A 1204 54.83 14.81 2.87
C SER A 1204 53.55 13.98 2.74
N SER A 1205 53.40 13.22 1.64
CA SER A 1205 52.36 12.17 1.59
C SER A 1205 52.60 11.18 2.74
N SER A 1206 51.59 11.04 3.61
CA SER A 1206 51.62 10.17 4.79
C SER A 1206 51.27 8.71 4.46
N LEU A 1207 50.85 8.44 3.23
CA LEU A 1207 50.31 7.16 2.79
C LEU A 1207 51.43 6.18 2.43
N VAL A 1208 51.86 5.38 3.42
CA VAL A 1208 52.83 4.29 3.21
C VAL A 1208 52.26 3.20 2.28
N HIS A 1209 50.95 2.99 2.34
CA HIS A 1209 50.19 2.05 1.51
C HIS A 1209 48.88 2.71 1.07
N VAL A 1210 48.46 2.47 -0.17
CA VAL A 1210 47.20 2.96 -0.73
C VAL A 1210 46.40 1.76 -1.25
N TYR A 1211 45.17 1.58 -0.77
CA TYR A 1211 44.30 0.45 -1.13
C TYR A 1211 43.33 0.80 -2.25
N ASN A 1212 43.01 -0.16 -3.12
CA ASN A 1212 42.03 -0.06 -4.22
C ASN A 1212 42.37 0.98 -5.32
N HIS A 1213 43.66 1.31 -5.48
CA HIS A 1213 44.16 2.27 -6.49
C HIS A 1213 44.43 1.58 -7.85
N TYR A 1214 43.39 1.08 -8.51
CA TYR A 1214 43.50 0.23 -9.71
C TYR A 1214 43.71 1.01 -11.02
N THR A 1215 44.82 1.72 -11.17
CA THR A 1215 45.12 2.50 -12.39
C THR A 1215 45.28 1.63 -13.65
N GLY A 1216 45.04 2.20 -14.82
CA GLY A 1216 45.22 1.57 -16.14
C GLY A 1216 43.95 0.94 -16.71
N ILE A 1217 42.78 1.18 -16.10
CA ILE A 1217 41.48 0.73 -16.61
C ILE A 1217 41.04 1.65 -17.74
N SER A 1218 40.90 1.08 -18.95
CA SER A 1218 40.44 1.84 -20.12
C SER A 1218 38.99 2.28 -19.94
N VAL A 1219 38.74 3.56 -20.15
CA VAL A 1219 37.43 4.04 -20.59
C VAL A 1219 37.12 3.41 -21.96
N ALA A 1220 35.85 3.10 -22.24
CA ALA A 1220 35.44 2.54 -23.53
C ALA A 1220 35.18 3.65 -24.56
N ASP A 1221 35.63 3.45 -25.80
CA ASP A 1221 35.42 4.38 -26.91
C ASP A 1221 33.94 4.39 -27.37
N GLY A 1222 33.12 5.13 -26.63
CA GLY A 1222 31.70 5.36 -26.92
C GLY A 1222 31.19 6.65 -26.26
N HIS A 1223 30.02 7.13 -26.73
CA HIS A 1223 29.35 8.29 -26.14
C HIS A 1223 28.87 7.95 -24.72
N GLY A 1224 29.46 8.58 -23.69
CA GLY A 1224 29.14 8.29 -22.29
C GLY A 1224 30.29 8.41 -21.29
N HIS A 1225 31.47 8.93 -21.68
CA HIS A 1225 32.51 9.31 -20.72
C HIS A 1225 32.50 10.82 -20.51
N ILE A 1226 32.71 11.23 -19.26
CA ILE A 1226 32.84 12.64 -18.89
C ILE A 1226 34.32 12.93 -18.65
N ASP A 1227 34.90 13.80 -19.48
CA ASP A 1227 36.22 14.36 -19.24
C ASP A 1227 36.12 15.39 -18.11
N VAL A 1228 36.85 15.12 -17.03
CA VAL A 1228 36.75 15.91 -15.80
C VAL A 1228 37.94 16.87 -15.73
N GLU A 1229 37.68 18.18 -15.80
CA GLU A 1229 38.71 19.18 -15.56
C GLU A 1229 39.03 19.25 -14.06
N ALA A 1230 40.24 19.69 -13.71
CA ALA A 1230 40.68 19.78 -12.31
C ALA A 1230 39.72 20.60 -11.42
N ASN A 1231 39.05 21.62 -11.99
CA ASN A 1231 38.11 22.51 -11.31
C ASN A 1231 36.64 22.04 -11.33
N THR A 1232 36.33 20.90 -11.97
CA THR A 1232 34.94 20.43 -12.13
C THR A 1232 34.34 20.03 -10.78
N THR A 1233 33.10 20.48 -10.52
CA THR A 1233 32.27 19.96 -9.43
C THR A 1233 31.38 18.85 -9.99
N LEU A 1234 31.39 17.68 -9.35
CA LEU A 1234 30.75 16.47 -9.88
C LEU A 1234 29.25 16.44 -9.58
N ARG A 1235 28.43 16.12 -10.61
CA ARG A 1235 27.02 15.74 -10.48
C ARG A 1235 26.90 14.23 -10.62
N LEU A 1236 27.10 13.52 -9.51
CA LEU A 1236 27.00 12.05 -9.40
C LEU A 1236 25.52 11.63 -9.31
N VAL A 1237 24.81 11.67 -10.45
CA VAL A 1237 23.35 11.54 -10.52
C VAL A 1237 22.88 10.31 -11.33
N ASN A 1238 23.71 9.81 -12.27
CA ASN A 1238 23.25 8.93 -13.36
C ASN A 1238 24.09 7.64 -13.50
N GLY A 1239 23.80 6.61 -12.70
CA GLY A 1239 24.39 5.27 -12.84
C GLY A 1239 25.93 5.16 -12.71
N PRO A 1240 26.50 3.99 -13.06
CA PRO A 1240 27.95 3.76 -13.04
C PRO A 1240 28.65 4.40 -14.25
N GLN A 1241 29.10 5.64 -14.09
CA GLN A 1241 29.74 6.45 -15.14
C GLN A 1241 31.26 6.18 -15.23
N PRO A 1242 31.84 5.98 -16.43
CA PRO A 1242 33.28 5.84 -16.60
C PRO A 1242 33.99 7.21 -16.59
N TRP A 1243 33.97 7.90 -15.45
CA TRP A 1243 34.69 9.16 -15.21
C TRP A 1243 36.18 9.02 -15.54
N LYS A 1244 36.71 9.87 -16.43
CA LYS A 1244 38.13 9.85 -16.81
C LYS A 1244 38.95 10.75 -15.88
N HIS A 1245 40.13 10.29 -15.46
CA HIS A 1245 41.01 11.05 -14.57
C HIS A 1245 41.57 12.31 -15.27
N PRO A 1246 41.63 13.50 -14.63
CA PRO A 1246 42.03 14.75 -15.30
C PRO A 1246 43.39 14.67 -16.02
N ASP A 1247 44.42 14.13 -15.35
CA ASP A 1247 45.80 14.06 -15.86
C ASP A 1247 46.20 12.70 -16.45
N ARG A 1248 45.29 11.69 -16.50
CA ARG A 1248 45.63 10.31 -16.89
C ARG A 1248 44.61 9.75 -17.90
N PRO A 1249 45.02 8.82 -18.79
CA PRO A 1249 44.12 8.26 -19.80
C PRO A 1249 43.19 7.14 -19.29
N ASP A 1250 43.05 6.94 -17.98
CA ASP A 1250 42.27 5.87 -17.35
C ASP A 1250 41.03 6.37 -16.60
N ARG A 1251 40.11 5.43 -16.28
CA ARG A 1251 38.98 5.71 -15.38
C ARG A 1251 39.52 6.12 -13.99
N LEU A 1252 38.84 7.04 -13.30
CA LEU A 1252 39.07 7.28 -11.88
C LEU A 1252 39.02 5.94 -11.13
N THR A 1253 40.00 5.69 -10.26
CA THR A 1253 40.08 4.44 -9.50
C THR A 1253 39.09 4.42 -8.34
N ILE A 1254 38.81 3.22 -7.82
CA ILE A 1254 38.01 3.02 -6.60
C ILE A 1254 38.51 3.91 -5.44
N ARG A 1255 39.82 4.06 -5.25
CA ARG A 1255 40.37 4.98 -4.22
C ARG A 1255 40.05 6.44 -4.48
N GLU A 1256 40.17 6.88 -5.73
CA GLU A 1256 39.96 8.28 -6.10
C GLU A 1256 38.47 8.65 -5.99
N LEU A 1257 37.57 7.77 -6.45
CA LEU A 1257 36.12 7.91 -6.24
C LEU A 1257 35.74 7.83 -4.75
N ALA A 1258 36.34 6.92 -3.98
CA ALA A 1258 36.11 6.82 -2.54
C ALA A 1258 36.41 8.16 -1.86
N ARG A 1259 37.55 8.80 -2.20
CA ARG A 1259 37.91 10.10 -1.64
C ARG A 1259 37.04 11.26 -2.15
N VAL A 1260 36.51 11.20 -3.38
CA VAL A 1260 35.45 12.12 -3.86
C VAL A 1260 34.18 12.00 -3.02
N GLN A 1261 33.81 10.78 -2.61
CA GLN A 1261 32.77 10.51 -1.61
C GLN A 1261 33.26 10.76 -0.16
N GLY A 1262 34.44 11.35 0.02
CA GLY A 1262 35.10 11.63 1.30
C GLY A 1262 35.69 10.41 2.02
N ILE A 1263 35.35 9.17 1.64
CA ILE A 1263 35.59 7.91 2.36
C ILE A 1263 37.08 7.71 2.71
N PRO A 1264 37.43 7.24 3.93
CA PRO A 1264 38.82 7.21 4.41
C PRO A 1264 39.74 6.29 3.62
N ASP A 1265 41.04 6.63 3.59
CA ASP A 1265 42.07 5.89 2.85
C ASP A 1265 42.37 4.49 3.41
N ASP A 1266 42.07 4.24 4.69
CA ASP A 1266 42.20 2.93 5.35
C ASP A 1266 40.97 2.02 5.16
N PHE A 1267 39.87 2.57 4.64
CA PHE A 1267 38.66 1.84 4.30
C PHE A 1267 38.88 1.03 3.01
N LYS A 1268 38.75 -0.30 3.07
CA LYS A 1268 39.09 -1.21 1.96
C LYS A 1268 37.83 -1.68 1.26
N PHE A 1269 37.88 -1.77 -0.06
CA PHE A 1269 36.77 -2.29 -0.87
C PHE A 1269 37.07 -3.71 -1.33
N TRP A 1270 36.07 -4.59 -1.26
CA TRP A 1270 36.14 -6.02 -1.60
C TRP A 1270 35.10 -6.38 -2.66
N GLY A 1271 35.26 -7.54 -3.31
CA GLY A 1271 34.38 -8.02 -4.38
C GLY A 1271 34.92 -7.76 -5.79
N PRO A 1272 34.13 -8.07 -6.85
CA PRO A 1272 34.46 -7.72 -8.23
C PRO A 1272 34.68 -6.22 -8.41
N ILE A 1273 35.50 -5.81 -9.39
CA ILE A 1273 35.88 -4.39 -9.50
C ILE A 1273 34.70 -3.49 -9.89
N GLU A 1274 33.76 -3.96 -10.70
CA GLU A 1274 32.54 -3.19 -11.02
C GLU A 1274 31.62 -3.05 -9.80
N SER A 1275 31.49 -4.09 -8.96
CA SER A 1275 30.76 -4.00 -7.68
C SER A 1275 31.42 -3.02 -6.69
N GLN A 1276 32.73 -2.79 -6.79
CA GLN A 1276 33.42 -1.74 -6.02
C GLN A 1276 33.14 -0.33 -6.58
N TYR A 1277 32.92 -0.20 -7.90
CA TYR A 1277 32.45 1.06 -8.52
C TYR A 1277 31.00 1.35 -8.13
N GLU A 1278 30.13 0.35 -8.23
CA GLU A 1278 28.71 0.40 -7.85
C GLU A 1278 28.50 0.77 -6.36
N ALA A 1279 29.38 0.30 -5.46
CA ALA A 1279 29.38 0.71 -4.05
C ALA A 1279 29.79 2.18 -3.80
N LEU A 1280 30.28 2.89 -4.81
CA LEU A 1280 30.76 4.28 -4.75
C LEU A 1280 29.96 5.25 -5.64
N GLU A 1281 29.19 4.75 -6.58
CA GLU A 1281 28.46 5.53 -7.58
C GLU A 1281 26.96 5.64 -7.22
N GLU A 1282 26.27 6.59 -7.87
CA GLU A 1282 24.83 6.91 -7.76
C GLU A 1282 24.26 7.21 -6.33
N THR A 1283 24.19 6.22 -5.44
CA THR A 1283 23.54 6.35 -4.10
C THR A 1283 24.27 5.68 -2.95
N ARG A 1284 25.10 4.67 -3.22
CA ARG A 1284 25.79 3.84 -2.20
C ARG A 1284 27.02 4.53 -1.63
N GLY A 1285 27.69 5.36 -2.44
CA GLY A 1285 28.60 6.40 -1.96
C GLY A 1285 27.82 7.51 -1.23
N ARG A 1286 27.98 7.62 0.08
CA ARG A 1286 27.58 8.79 0.89
C ARG A 1286 28.71 9.23 1.81
N GLU A 1287 28.67 10.50 2.18
CA GLU A 1287 29.85 11.24 2.60
C GLU A 1287 29.94 11.27 4.13
N TRP A 1288 30.74 10.39 4.74
CA TRP A 1288 30.76 10.15 6.20
C TRP A 1288 30.97 11.41 7.07
N LEU A 1289 31.53 12.49 6.51
CA LEU A 1289 31.62 13.80 7.17
C LEU A 1289 30.26 14.33 7.61
N LEU A 1290 29.20 14.09 6.83
CA LEU A 1290 27.83 14.52 7.17
C LEU A 1290 27.21 13.64 8.29
N PRO A 1291 27.15 12.30 8.20
CA PRO A 1291 26.78 11.43 9.32
C PRO A 1291 27.61 11.69 10.59
N LYS A 1292 28.92 11.95 10.46
CA LYS A 1292 29.78 12.30 11.61
C LYS A 1292 29.42 13.64 12.23
N ASN A 1293 29.15 14.68 11.43
CA ASN A 1293 28.67 15.96 11.97
C ASN A 1293 27.32 15.81 12.72
N ILE A 1294 26.39 15.00 12.18
CA ILE A 1294 25.12 14.67 12.84
C ILE A 1294 25.35 13.90 14.16
N ALA A 1295 26.32 12.99 14.17
CA ALA A 1295 26.69 12.17 15.33
C ALA A 1295 27.52 12.93 16.40
N GLU A 1296 28.35 13.90 16.02
CA GLU A 1296 29.06 14.80 16.94
C GLU A 1296 28.20 16.00 17.41
N GLY A 1297 27.09 16.28 16.72
CA GLY A 1297 26.21 17.41 17.01
C GLY A 1297 25.75 17.45 18.47
N LYS A 1298 25.69 18.66 19.05
CA LYS A 1298 25.49 18.88 20.51
C LYS A 1298 24.16 18.35 21.09
N MET A 1299 23.28 17.76 20.27
CA MET A 1299 22.10 16.99 20.69
C MET A 1299 22.46 15.96 21.78
N TRP A 1300 23.48 15.14 21.54
CA TRP A 1300 23.93 14.08 22.45
C TRP A 1300 24.51 14.66 23.76
N SER A 1301 25.22 15.80 23.67
CA SER A 1301 25.75 16.55 24.83
C SER A 1301 24.69 17.30 25.65
N ARG A 1302 23.41 17.30 25.22
CA ARG A 1302 22.28 17.94 25.92
C ARG A 1302 21.34 16.95 26.61
N MET A 1303 21.65 15.65 26.59
CA MET A 1303 20.93 14.67 27.39
C MET A 1303 21.06 14.96 28.90
N PRO A 1304 19.98 14.89 29.71
CA PRO A 1304 20.04 15.16 31.15
C PRO A 1304 20.91 14.16 31.94
N GLY A 1305 22.22 14.38 31.97
CA GLY A 1305 23.21 13.53 32.61
C GLY A 1305 24.58 13.51 31.92
N SER A 1306 24.70 13.97 30.67
CA SER A 1306 25.97 14.00 29.93
C SER A 1306 26.87 15.20 30.28
N ASN A 1307 27.27 15.29 31.55
CA ASN A 1307 28.38 16.16 31.99
C ASN A 1307 29.77 15.68 31.49
N VAL A 1308 29.77 14.67 30.61
CA VAL A 1308 30.93 14.23 29.82
C VAL A 1308 30.86 14.96 28.48
N GLY A 1309 31.54 16.11 28.40
CA GLY A 1309 32.06 16.53 27.11
C GLY A 1309 33.03 15.45 26.64
N VAL A 1310 32.69 14.75 25.55
CA VAL A 1310 33.56 13.72 24.98
C VAL A 1310 34.89 14.37 24.65
N ARG A 1311 35.94 14.02 25.41
CA ARG A 1311 37.32 14.35 25.06
C ARG A 1311 37.72 13.46 23.89
N VAL A 1312 37.21 13.77 22.71
CA VAL A 1312 37.87 13.44 21.45
C VAL A 1312 39.30 13.95 21.61
N SER A 1313 40.27 13.04 21.58
CA SER A 1313 41.66 13.40 21.79
C SER A 1313 42.07 14.46 20.76
N ARG A 1314 42.78 15.51 21.19
CA ARG A 1314 43.23 16.59 20.29
C ARG A 1314 44.30 16.06 19.32
N SER A 1315 43.85 15.39 18.27
CA SER A 1315 44.67 14.68 17.31
C SER A 1315 43.96 14.52 15.96
N LEU A 1316 43.40 15.62 15.44
CA LEU A 1316 43.24 15.79 13.98
C LEU A 1316 44.60 16.24 13.42
N PRO A 1317 45.29 15.43 12.60
CA PRO A 1317 46.59 15.79 12.05
C PRO A 1317 46.47 16.69 10.81
N ILE A 1318 45.84 17.86 10.94
CA ILE A 1318 46.05 18.95 9.98
C ILE A 1318 47.43 19.56 10.30
N CYS A 1319 48.49 19.02 9.71
CA CYS A 1319 49.84 19.55 9.94
C CYS A 1319 50.80 19.28 8.76
N PRO A 1320 51.16 20.30 7.95
CA PRO A 1320 52.26 20.19 7.02
C PRO A 1320 53.62 20.27 7.73
N THR A 1321 54.37 19.16 7.67
CA THR A 1321 55.85 19.12 7.72
C THR A 1321 56.57 19.27 9.10
N ILE A 1322 57.79 18.72 9.15
CA ILE A 1322 58.90 18.92 10.13
C ILE A 1322 59.02 17.92 11.30
N THR A 1323 59.43 16.69 10.93
CA THR A 1323 60.79 16.14 11.23
C THR A 1323 61.21 15.69 12.65
N LYS A 1324 61.68 14.42 12.70
CA LYS A 1324 62.59 13.74 13.67
C LYS A 1324 62.10 13.41 15.08
N LEU A 1325 61.94 12.10 15.32
CA LEU A 1325 62.86 11.34 16.20
C LEU A 1325 62.98 9.87 15.73
N LYS A 1326 64.15 9.25 15.95
CA LYS A 1326 64.45 7.83 15.61
C LYS A 1326 65.02 7.11 16.84
N LEU A 1327 64.50 5.92 17.16
CA LEU A 1327 65.17 4.68 17.62
C LEU A 1327 64.04 3.70 18.04
N ALA A 1328 63.89 2.43 17.62
CA ALA A 1328 64.72 1.37 17.02
C ALA A 1328 65.27 0.30 18.01
N ALA A 1329 64.48 -0.76 18.24
CA ALA A 1329 64.87 -2.12 18.64
C ALA A 1329 63.64 -3.05 18.44
N GLN A 1330 63.45 -3.84 17.37
CA GLN A 1330 64.14 -5.03 16.83
C GLN A 1330 64.03 -6.35 17.63
N LEU A 1331 63.44 -7.34 16.93
CA LEU A 1331 63.69 -8.79 16.93
C LEU A 1331 63.13 -9.70 18.06
N GLY A 1332 62.36 -10.72 17.63
CA GLY A 1332 61.86 -11.81 18.46
C GLY A 1332 61.05 -12.86 17.67
N LYS A 1333 61.66 -13.55 16.70
CA LYS A 1333 61.00 -14.66 15.96
C LYS A 1333 60.85 -15.92 16.81
N LYS A 1334 59.73 -16.63 16.68
CA LYS A 1334 59.70 -18.10 16.48
C LYS A 1334 58.36 -18.60 15.95
N ASP A 1335 58.39 -19.79 15.36
CA ASP A 1335 57.38 -20.31 14.44
C ASP A 1335 56.48 -21.42 15.04
N SER A 1336 55.54 -21.88 14.20
CA SER A 1336 54.86 -23.19 14.19
C SER A 1336 53.48 -23.34 14.85
N CYS A 1337 52.73 -24.31 14.30
CA CYS A 1337 51.29 -24.54 14.43
C CYS A 1337 50.82 -24.94 15.84
N TRP A 1338 49.49 -24.98 16.06
CA TRP A 1338 48.70 -26.23 16.07
C TRP A 1338 47.19 -25.93 16.04
N THR A 1339 46.38 -26.92 15.67
CA THR A 1339 44.91 -26.85 15.64
C THR A 1339 44.29 -27.39 16.94
N GLY A 1340 43.12 -26.88 17.35
CA GLY A 1340 42.36 -27.45 18.46
C GLY A 1340 41.18 -26.59 18.92
N SER A 1341 40.01 -27.21 19.11
CA SER A 1341 38.81 -26.63 19.71
C SER A 1341 38.72 -26.91 21.21
N GLY A 1342 37.98 -26.09 21.98
CA GLY A 1342 37.73 -26.38 23.40
C GLY A 1342 37.09 -25.24 24.19
N THR A 1343 35.83 -25.41 24.58
CA THR A 1343 35.03 -24.46 25.38
C THR A 1343 35.39 -24.43 26.87
N ALA A 1344 35.13 -23.27 27.51
CA ALA A 1344 34.42 -23.10 28.80
C ALA A 1344 35.10 -22.32 29.97
N ILE A 1345 34.47 -21.18 30.33
CA ILE A 1345 34.08 -20.70 31.68
C ILE A 1345 35.15 -20.62 32.81
N GLY A 1346 35.33 -19.41 33.38
CA GLY A 1346 35.93 -19.23 34.72
C GLY A 1346 36.09 -17.76 35.18
N HIS A 1347 35.52 -17.38 36.33
CA HIS A 1347 35.65 -16.04 36.93
C HIS A 1347 36.93 -15.86 37.77
N GLY A 1348 37.45 -14.63 37.86
CA GLY A 1348 38.45 -14.21 38.85
C GLY A 1348 38.48 -12.67 39.06
N ARG A 1349 38.70 -12.20 40.29
CA ARG A 1349 38.82 -10.77 40.69
C ARG A 1349 40.23 -10.48 41.24
N ALA A 1350 40.76 -9.26 41.05
CA ALA A 1350 41.19 -8.36 42.14
C ALA A 1350 42.02 -7.12 41.69
N CYS A 1351 41.87 -6.04 42.47
CA CYS A 1351 42.33 -4.66 42.30
C CYS A 1351 43.84 -4.36 42.46
N PHE A 1352 44.32 -3.29 41.79
CA PHE A 1352 45.21 -2.17 42.25
C PHE A 1352 45.25 -1.10 41.13
N LEU A 1353 45.17 0.25 41.28
CA LEU A 1353 45.09 1.24 42.39
C LEU A 1353 46.45 1.86 42.83
N VAL A 1354 46.46 3.21 43.03
CA VAL A 1354 47.60 4.16 43.28
C VAL A 1354 48.30 4.60 41.96
N GLU A 1355 48.63 5.88 41.67
CA GLU A 1355 48.79 7.12 42.47
C GLU A 1355 48.26 8.38 41.72
N LEU A 1356 48.01 9.52 42.42
CA LEU A 1356 47.58 10.79 41.78
C LEU A 1356 47.83 12.05 42.66
N MET A 1357 48.77 12.91 42.28
CA MET A 1357 49.06 14.30 42.74
C MET A 1357 50.08 14.92 41.75
N ASP A 1358 50.30 16.23 41.59
CA ASP A 1358 49.99 17.40 42.44
C ASP A 1358 49.67 18.70 41.61
N PHE A 1359 49.66 19.90 42.23
CA PHE A 1359 48.91 21.11 41.80
C PHE A 1359 49.69 22.36 41.28
N ALA A 1360 48.92 23.31 40.68
CA ALA A 1360 49.02 24.80 40.74
C ALA A 1360 49.71 25.69 39.65
N GLY A 1361 49.07 26.86 39.41
CA GLY A 1361 49.53 28.10 38.74
C GLY A 1361 49.29 28.23 37.21
N ASP A 1362 49.03 29.39 36.58
CA ASP A 1362 48.55 30.76 36.94
C ASP A 1362 48.44 31.59 35.61
N SER A 1363 47.81 32.78 35.42
CA SER A 1363 46.89 33.68 36.16
C SER A 1363 46.20 34.66 35.15
N CYS A 1364 45.38 35.65 35.62
CA CYS A 1364 44.85 36.84 34.88
C CYS A 1364 43.82 36.59 33.74
N GLU A 1365 42.92 37.50 33.31
CA GLU A 1365 42.12 38.62 33.89
C GLU A 1365 41.17 39.14 32.77
N MET A 1366 40.08 39.89 32.96
CA MET A 1366 39.39 40.41 34.16
C MET A 1366 38.02 39.68 34.32
N LEU A 1367 36.79 40.22 34.55
CA LEU A 1367 36.19 41.55 34.83
C LEU A 1367 34.87 41.30 35.65
N THR A 1368 34.11 42.34 36.01
CA THR A 1368 33.05 42.27 37.05
C THR A 1368 31.76 43.05 36.75
N ASP A 1369 30.85 43.09 37.73
CA ASP A 1369 29.66 43.93 37.90
C ASP A 1369 28.38 43.39 37.20
N ASP A 1370 27.17 43.36 37.79
CA ASP A 1370 26.63 43.94 39.03
C ASP A 1370 25.76 42.92 39.82
N LEU A 1371 25.66 43.04 41.16
CA LEU A 1371 24.68 42.28 41.96
C LEU A 1371 24.38 42.84 43.39
N GLU A 1372 23.45 43.80 43.51
CA GLU A 1372 22.76 44.23 44.75
C GLU A 1372 21.47 45.02 44.36
N SER A 1373 20.39 45.18 45.14
CA SER A 1373 19.87 44.55 46.37
C SER A 1373 18.32 44.70 46.35
N SER A 1374 17.49 43.96 47.09
CA SER A 1374 17.25 44.15 48.53
C SER A 1374 16.08 43.26 49.02
N THR A 1375 15.88 43.16 50.34
CA THR A 1375 15.02 42.15 50.98
C THR A 1375 13.72 42.69 51.59
N HIS A 1376 12.64 41.90 51.58
CA HIS A 1376 11.64 41.91 52.66
C HIS A 1376 11.08 40.51 52.96
N SER A 1377 10.74 40.27 54.24
CA SER A 1377 10.38 38.95 54.79
C SER A 1377 9.04 39.01 55.50
N ASN A 1378 8.26 37.91 55.46
CA ASN A 1378 7.94 37.07 56.64
C ASN A 1378 6.70 36.17 56.46
N ARG A 1379 6.78 34.94 57.03
CA ARG A 1379 5.67 34.16 57.64
C ARG A 1379 4.56 33.68 56.67
N LEU A 1380 3.79 32.62 56.91
CA LEU A 1380 3.70 31.48 57.87
C LEU A 1380 2.94 30.37 57.07
N LEU A 1381 3.02 29.05 57.27
CA LEU A 1381 2.90 28.24 58.50
C LEU A 1381 3.30 26.76 58.18
N TYR A 1382 3.49 25.91 59.20
CA TYR A 1382 3.74 24.46 59.07
C TYR A 1382 2.44 23.63 59.28
N GLY A 1383 2.35 22.45 58.65
CA GLY A 1383 1.38 21.39 58.97
C GLY A 1383 1.08 20.47 57.78
N GLY A 1384 1.06 19.14 57.89
CA GLY A 1384 1.32 18.26 59.04
C GLY A 1384 1.61 16.81 58.61
N LEU A 1385 1.94 15.92 59.56
CA LEU A 1385 2.37 14.54 59.27
C LEU A 1385 1.21 13.58 58.95
N GLY A 1386 1.51 12.58 58.11
CA GLY A 1386 0.78 11.30 58.02
C GLY A 1386 1.80 10.17 57.81
N LEU A 1387 1.86 9.21 58.75
CA LEU A 1387 2.84 8.10 58.80
C LEU A 1387 2.15 6.73 58.79
N THR A 1388 2.96 5.66 58.78
CA THR A 1388 2.64 4.21 58.70
C THR A 1388 2.28 3.74 57.28
N GLU A 1389 3.10 2.96 56.57
CA GLU A 1389 3.83 1.69 56.83
C GLU A 1389 2.97 0.41 56.75
N GLN A 1390 3.33 -0.45 55.79
CA GLN A 1390 3.47 -1.90 56.00
C GLN A 1390 4.48 -2.50 54.99
N ALA A 1391 5.23 -3.53 55.41
CA ALA A 1391 6.30 -4.19 54.64
C ALA A 1391 5.73 -5.35 53.77
N PHE A 1392 6.47 -5.98 52.84
CA PHE A 1392 7.69 -6.78 53.05
C PHE A 1392 8.37 -7.24 51.72
N LEU A 1393 9.67 -7.59 51.82
CA LEU A 1393 10.49 -8.53 51.00
C LEU A 1393 10.41 -8.41 49.45
N VAL A 1394 11.45 -7.99 48.73
CA VAL A 1394 12.80 -8.58 48.54
C VAL A 1394 12.82 -9.87 47.70
N SER A 1395 13.23 -9.68 46.44
CA SER A 1395 14.16 -10.56 45.69
C SER A 1395 14.99 -9.68 44.76
#